data_AF-A0A7L2S8K9-F1
#
_entry.id   AF-A0A7L2S8K9-F1
#
_cell.length_a   1.000
_cell.length_b   1.000
_cell.length_c   1.000
_cell.angle_alpha   90.00
_cell.angle_beta   90.00
_cell.angle_gamma   90.00
#
_symmetry.space_group_name_H-M   'P 1'
#
loop_
_entity.id
_entity.type
_entity.pdbx_description
1 polymer ?
#
loop_
_entity_poly.entity_id
_entity_poly.type
_entity_poly.pdbx_seq_one_letter_code
_entity_poly.pdbx_strand_id
1 'polypeptide(L)'
;SFFPPQIDSTLGQESFHPEMQRQKRNMLILDLPLPEYTVNIEISLKNSSYLEPIKDYFKNISLTVPINISNAQMTVSNISITTVCLPSGENSSCCFCENGYAWPSTVCSDVMPCPSLGLELALPCGYTQKMPFSGPYCEPQAEDSCGMGEPIVMNMSVRLDTDFQDDLKDSSSVLYQKYKGDLEKAFNASYRCLPGFVSATVTGFSPGSVFVNYEVRTGAASFSQVGDSNRAVPQFLDSSYQLNPSTFTRVITNQTKFTVQPLNIFEGDTARLTCEINSSFANATWYHSDQTISTSSRYSIETVLATRRSILKITNVTTKDSGSYRCVFIMSSPSHTEIHTAKETISVLPLHVTPNFEDIDVTCNSPEVQTKGLLLSCCTDRHLRSLKVSWKVNGTISITGVSILSGNCTGYQLNISESLCPPEKSGAVTTYTCELETGHGARRARSIGVTYLRKAHVTISSSTNSAVSEGYKFSVMCESDVSNYDSISWKIQSGNNIKIVDCDMCIEKSKFPAMSVLTVKSATQDWRGTYICTFSQKNLESSANVTIEVISLPLKQNILIDPIAASIQCEVPHALECCISAKTVRDYRVTFVVQQNEFQVEKKKKDNLFCYMYNHTEKECNKEKEVVAYCKFINRIDEGVDSEHMRLHLVPGKKKISCSDGLGIGTERATLVKPCCDVTNPKGFTRGNTTYECINSSWTVARNDCLSGPINDLLNSAESLVNSPEAKAQLPSYLAQLKEQTKKEVTTISNSSANLGAIVTILDMISSIPAEAEELTIQNFLSTVDLVVDDSTNATWEKLNKEKTRQSSLLLQSVENFSLHLQPVNNTIPSVSTNTIQLQGVVVKENNNTDYNKNFHSTKNLTVNVLISGTEIQTLTQNSTIVSVMYSRLGHILPSNRFERVNGLLITTTLSSNRSQKFDINMTFAKKDLSLKTPKCVFWNFTLNNHRGDWDTHGCTPTESGDYVICSCNHLTSFSILMSPDTSFEQDFEDYISYVGLAISIVSLVVCIIIESLVWKYVTNNTTSYMRHVCILNIATSLLIADIWFIVTASITNQNQQTSRDICIMATFFIHFFYLCVFFWMLSLGLILFYRLVFILHNTSKTAQKAVAFCLGYVCPFVIAVTTIAVTLPKNNYTRKEVCWLNWKDSKALLAFVIPALIIVATNLFIAAVVIIKILRPTIGDRSSGQERKSLFQIGKSVAILTPLLGLTWGFGLVTIIKSSHRAFHILFALLNSLQGLFILVFGTLWDKKIQEALLKRNSSSKWSSQQSKVRTL
;
A
#
# COMPACT_ATOMS: atom_id res chain seq x y z
N SER A 1 -1.68 98.54 -17.30
CA SER A 1 -3.09 98.51 -17.74
C SER A 1 -3.89 97.84 -16.64
N PHE A 2 -4.29 98.58 -15.60
CA PHE A 2 -5.56 99.33 -15.49
C PHE A 2 -6.80 98.41 -15.36
N PHE A 3 -7.20 98.17 -14.09
CA PHE A 3 -8.52 98.35 -13.42
C PHE A 3 -9.72 98.89 -14.24
N PRO A 4 -10.99 98.96 -13.73
CA PRO A 4 -11.76 98.27 -12.64
C PRO A 4 -13.24 98.04 -13.13
N PRO A 5 -14.38 98.32 -12.41
CA PRO A 5 -14.85 98.15 -11.01
C PRO A 5 -16.26 97.47 -10.90
N GLN A 6 -16.76 97.15 -9.70
CA GLN A 6 -18.08 97.63 -9.22
C GLN A 6 -18.32 97.35 -7.71
N ILE A 7 -18.85 98.38 -7.03
CA ILE A 7 -19.28 98.49 -5.64
C ILE A 7 -20.79 98.83 -5.66
N ASP A 8 -21.53 98.38 -4.63
CA ASP A 8 -22.69 99.01 -3.91
C ASP A 8 -23.80 97.98 -3.64
N SER A 9 -24.70 98.11 -2.66
CA SER A 9 -24.74 98.57 -1.26
C SER A 9 -26.20 98.41 -0.80
N THR A 10 -26.46 98.46 0.52
CA THR A 10 -27.66 98.98 1.23
C THR A 10 -28.49 98.06 2.16
N LEU A 11 -28.64 98.60 3.40
CA LEU A 11 -29.74 98.60 4.41
C LEU A 11 -30.35 97.27 4.90
N GLY A 12 -30.70 97.02 6.18
CA GLY A 12 -30.77 97.72 7.50
C GLY A 12 -31.04 96.60 8.56
N GLN A 13 -31.01 96.74 9.88
CA GLN A 13 -31.63 97.75 10.75
C GLN A 13 -31.27 97.42 12.23
N GLU A 14 -30.94 98.44 13.03
CA GLU A 14 -30.85 98.41 14.51
C GLU A 14 -32.22 98.67 15.16
N SER A 15 -32.43 98.24 16.42
CA SER A 15 -32.89 99.14 17.51
C SER A 15 -33.05 98.46 18.90
N PHE A 16 -32.20 98.92 19.82
CA PHE A 16 -32.30 99.29 21.25
C PHE A 16 -33.58 99.18 22.15
N HIS A 17 -33.32 98.75 23.41
CA HIS A 17 -33.68 99.25 24.78
C HIS A 17 -35.15 99.50 25.25
N PRO A 18 -35.40 99.47 26.58
CA PRO A 18 -35.40 100.69 27.43
C PRO A 18 -34.83 100.48 28.86
N GLU A 19 -33.99 101.39 29.37
CA GLU A 19 -34.26 102.51 30.33
C GLU A 19 -34.20 102.09 31.82
N MET A 20 -33.92 102.93 32.82
CA MET A 20 -33.28 104.25 33.04
C MET A 20 -33.70 104.63 34.48
N GLN A 21 -32.88 105.40 35.21
CA GLN A 21 -33.23 106.62 35.99
C GLN A 21 -32.27 106.79 37.17
N ARG A 22 -31.39 107.80 37.27
CA ARG A 22 -31.45 109.28 37.14
C ARG A 22 -31.66 109.98 38.50
N GLN A 23 -30.86 111.03 38.70
CA GLN A 23 -30.84 112.11 39.73
C GLN A 23 -29.72 111.95 40.78
N LYS A 24 -28.93 112.96 41.15
CA LYS A 24 -29.04 114.44 41.05
C LYS A 24 -27.63 115.07 41.23
N ARG A 25 -27.39 116.24 40.64
CA ARG A 25 -26.26 117.13 40.98
C ARG A 25 -26.53 117.84 42.31
N ASN A 26 -25.50 117.94 43.15
CA ASN A 26 -25.31 119.04 44.09
C ASN A 26 -23.80 119.36 44.15
N MET A 27 -23.48 120.63 44.03
CA MET A 27 -22.16 121.23 44.22
C MET A 27 -22.10 121.70 45.68
N LEU A 28 -21.11 121.28 46.48
CA LEU A 28 -20.68 121.94 47.74
C LEU A 28 -19.41 121.24 48.32
N ILE A 29 -18.28 121.97 48.24
CA ILE A 29 -17.16 122.12 49.21
C ILE A 29 -16.22 120.92 49.55
N LEU A 30 -14.92 121.19 49.29
CA LEU A 30 -13.64 120.70 49.88
C LEU A 30 -13.63 119.46 50.81
N ASP A 31 -12.77 118.48 50.47
CA ASP A 31 -11.68 118.00 51.33
C ASP A 31 -10.58 117.32 50.47
N LEU A 32 -9.41 117.95 50.35
CA LEU A 32 -8.21 117.32 49.77
C LEU A 32 -7.56 116.40 50.83
N PRO A 33 -7.10 115.18 50.48
CA PRO A 33 -6.19 114.45 51.37
C PRO A 33 -4.86 115.20 51.48
N LEU A 34 -4.35 115.33 52.71
CA LEU A 34 -3.05 115.94 53.00
C LEU A 34 -1.93 115.21 52.23
N PRO A 35 -0.98 115.91 51.59
CA PRO A 35 0.17 115.28 50.98
C PRO A 35 1.07 114.64 52.08
N GLU A 36 1.23 113.32 52.05
CA GLU A 36 2.28 112.62 52.79
C GLU A 36 3.60 112.72 52.03
N TYR A 37 4.70 112.99 52.74
CA TYR A 37 6.04 113.09 52.16
C TYR A 37 6.94 112.06 52.85
N THR A 38 7.65 111.26 52.06
CA THR A 38 8.67 110.33 52.56
C THR A 38 10.05 110.96 52.39
N VAL A 39 10.86 110.96 53.45
CA VAL A 39 12.23 111.50 53.44
C VAL A 39 13.20 110.35 53.73
N ASN A 40 14.10 110.07 52.77
CA ASN A 40 15.15 109.07 52.93
C ASN A 40 16.40 109.71 53.55
N ILE A 41 16.92 109.11 54.62
CA ILE A 41 18.10 109.60 55.35
C ILE A 41 19.17 108.50 55.34
N GLU A 42 20.36 108.82 54.83
CA GLU A 42 21.52 107.93 54.89
C GLU A 42 22.37 108.23 56.13
N ILE A 43 22.77 107.17 56.86
CA ILE A 43 23.59 107.28 58.05
C ILE A 43 24.84 106.41 57.87
N SER A 44 26.00 107.05 57.79
CA SER A 44 27.30 106.36 57.72
C SER A 44 27.95 106.25 59.10
N LEU A 45 28.37 105.03 59.47
CA LEU A 45 28.96 104.72 60.77
C LEU A 45 30.38 104.20 60.60
N LYS A 46 31.34 104.77 61.35
CA LYS A 46 32.74 104.31 61.32
C LYS A 46 32.97 102.94 61.95
N ASN A 47 32.10 102.49 62.86
CA ASN A 47 32.18 101.20 63.51
C ASN A 47 30.78 100.54 63.53
N SER A 48 30.70 99.32 63.00
CA SER A 48 29.45 98.58 62.83
C SER A 48 28.78 98.21 64.17
N SER A 49 29.52 98.22 65.29
CA SER A 49 28.95 97.93 66.61
C SER A 49 27.97 99.00 67.14
N TYR A 50 27.96 100.21 66.56
CA TYR A 50 27.01 101.27 66.91
C TYR A 50 25.73 101.23 66.08
N LEU A 51 25.63 100.33 65.10
CA LEU A 51 24.46 100.21 64.25
C LEU A 51 23.21 99.89 65.08
N GLU A 52 23.24 98.83 65.88
CA GLU A 52 22.08 98.39 66.68
C GLU A 52 21.62 99.43 67.72
N PRO A 53 22.49 100.08 68.52
CA PRO A 53 22.09 101.18 69.40
C PRO A 53 21.42 102.36 68.70
N ILE A 54 21.83 102.66 67.47
CA ILE A 54 21.24 103.74 66.66
C ILE A 54 19.89 103.31 66.09
N LYS A 55 19.73 102.04 65.69
CA LYS A 55 18.43 101.48 65.29
C LYS A 55 17.39 101.65 66.41
N ASP A 56 17.78 101.37 67.66
CA ASP A 56 16.90 101.52 68.82
C ASP A 56 16.58 102.99 69.16
N TYR A 57 17.52 103.93 68.96
CA TYR A 57 17.29 105.36 69.17
C TYR A 57 16.27 105.94 68.18
N PHE A 58 16.37 105.60 66.88
CA PHE A 58 15.47 106.12 65.85
C PHE A 58 14.05 105.53 65.92
N LYS A 59 13.89 104.31 66.41
CA LYS A 59 12.56 103.72 66.66
C LYS A 59 11.73 104.48 67.71
N ASN A 60 12.36 105.29 68.57
CA ASN A 60 11.72 105.95 69.71
C ASN A 60 11.61 107.49 69.60
N ILE A 61 11.90 108.07 68.44
CA ILE A 61 11.86 109.53 68.22
C ILE A 61 10.46 110.01 67.78
N SER A 62 10.01 111.17 68.30
CA SER A 62 8.86 111.94 67.77
C SER A 62 9.28 113.39 67.55
N LEU A 63 9.16 113.90 66.31
CA LEU A 63 9.63 115.23 65.90
C LEU A 63 8.47 116.05 65.29
N THR A 64 8.44 117.36 65.60
CA THR A 64 7.51 118.36 65.02
C THR A 64 8.35 119.41 64.29
N VAL A 65 8.12 119.64 62.98
CA VAL A 65 8.98 120.51 62.14
C VAL A 65 8.26 121.83 61.81
N PRO A 66 8.82 123.04 62.09
CA PRO A 66 8.20 124.31 61.74
C PRO A 66 8.78 124.91 60.44
N ILE A 67 7.95 125.14 59.40
CA ILE A 67 8.34 125.93 58.20
C ILE A 67 7.20 126.88 57.78
N ASN A 68 7.59 128.11 57.42
CA ASN A 68 6.80 129.34 57.33
C ASN A 68 6.00 129.52 56.01
N ILE A 69 5.20 128.53 55.59
CA ILE A 69 4.28 128.66 54.44
C ILE A 69 2.92 128.04 54.81
N SER A 70 1.96 128.88 55.18
CA SER A 70 0.51 128.63 55.30
C SER A 70 0.05 127.30 55.96
N ASN A 71 -0.15 127.34 57.29
CA ASN A 71 -1.03 126.50 58.13
C ASN A 71 -1.33 125.03 57.71
N ALA A 72 -0.31 124.16 57.70
CA ALA A 72 -0.49 122.71 57.86
C ALA A 72 0.53 122.15 58.87
N GLN A 73 0.05 121.40 59.87
CA GLN A 73 0.86 120.78 60.94
C GLN A 73 1.29 119.38 60.47
N MET A 74 2.59 119.11 60.38
CA MET A 74 3.14 117.86 59.84
C MET A 74 3.66 116.95 60.96
N THR A 75 3.13 115.75 61.09
CA THR A 75 3.58 114.72 62.07
C THR A 75 4.27 113.58 61.35
N VAL A 76 5.47 113.18 61.82
CA VAL A 76 6.16 111.99 61.30
C VAL A 76 5.36 110.74 61.69
N SER A 77 4.94 109.94 60.71
CA SER A 77 4.09 108.77 60.92
C SER A 77 4.85 107.48 61.23
N ASN A 78 6.03 107.27 60.63
CA ASN A 78 6.88 106.08 60.85
C ASN A 78 8.34 106.33 60.44
N ILE A 79 9.29 105.65 61.08
CA ILE A 79 10.72 105.62 60.71
C ILE A 79 11.15 104.14 60.61
N SER A 80 11.67 103.72 59.46
CA SER A 80 12.09 102.32 59.20
C SER A 80 13.46 102.26 58.51
N ILE A 81 14.19 101.17 58.74
CA ILE A 81 15.50 100.90 58.12
C ILE A 81 15.31 99.76 57.13
N THR A 82 15.62 99.99 55.86
CA THR A 82 15.28 99.05 54.77
C THR A 82 16.48 98.35 54.16
N THR A 83 17.64 99.02 54.10
CA THR A 83 18.86 98.54 53.42
C THR A 83 20.05 98.60 54.38
N VAL A 84 20.86 97.53 54.45
CA VAL A 84 22.07 97.47 55.27
C VAL A 84 23.26 97.08 54.40
N CYS A 85 24.33 97.88 54.44
CA CYS A 85 25.57 97.63 53.71
C CYS A 85 26.75 97.47 54.68
N LEU A 86 27.50 96.38 54.55
CA LEU A 86 28.67 96.08 55.38
C LEU A 86 29.97 96.21 54.56
N PRO A 87 31.03 96.86 55.09
CA PRO A 87 32.30 96.96 54.38
C PRO A 87 32.98 95.59 54.26
N SER A 88 33.55 95.29 53.09
CA SER A 88 34.19 94.02 52.78
C SER A 88 35.52 94.21 52.05
N GLY A 89 36.40 95.02 52.63
CA GLY A 89 37.73 95.35 52.11
C GLY A 89 37.95 96.86 51.95
N GLU A 90 39.13 97.26 51.49
CA GLU A 90 39.61 98.65 51.56
C GLU A 90 38.89 99.64 50.62
N ASN A 91 37.87 99.22 49.86
CA ASN A 91 36.98 100.11 49.09
C ASN A 91 35.69 99.43 48.56
N SER A 92 35.08 98.48 49.31
CA SER A 92 33.88 97.75 48.85
C SER A 92 32.87 97.48 49.98
N SER A 93 31.58 97.35 49.62
CA SER A 93 30.47 97.15 50.57
C SER A 93 29.46 96.11 50.05
N CYS A 94 29.09 95.13 50.87
CA CYS A 94 28.05 94.13 50.58
C CYS A 94 26.71 94.60 51.16
N CYS A 95 25.70 94.80 50.31
CA CYS A 95 24.38 95.32 50.69
C CYS A 95 23.29 94.25 50.63
N PHE A 96 22.45 94.19 51.66
CA PHE A 96 21.28 93.30 51.73
C PHE A 96 20.06 94.06 52.28
N CYS A 97 18.87 93.52 52.02
CA CYS A 97 17.60 94.06 52.52
C CYS A 97 17.25 93.46 53.89
N GLU A 98 16.66 94.27 54.76
CA GLU A 98 16.09 93.80 56.02
C GLU A 98 14.83 92.95 55.79
N ASN A 99 14.48 92.12 56.78
CA ASN A 99 13.31 91.23 56.68
C ASN A 99 12.02 92.04 56.41
N GLY A 100 11.25 91.62 55.42
CA GLY A 100 10.04 92.31 54.96
C GLY A 100 10.28 93.38 53.88
N TYR A 101 11.53 93.56 53.43
CA TYR A 101 11.92 94.46 52.35
C TYR A 101 12.65 93.70 51.24
N ALA A 102 12.54 94.17 50.00
CA ALA A 102 13.16 93.57 48.81
C ALA A 102 13.69 94.65 47.85
N TRP A 103 14.59 94.25 46.94
CA TRP A 103 15.08 95.15 45.89
C TRP A 103 13.98 95.45 44.86
N PRO A 104 13.91 96.69 44.33
CA PRO A 104 12.97 97.02 43.26
C PRO A 104 13.26 96.21 41.99
N SER A 105 12.21 95.72 41.31
CA SER A 105 12.32 94.86 40.13
C SER A 105 13.02 95.49 38.92
N THR A 106 13.06 96.83 38.87
CA THR A 106 13.72 97.60 37.80
C THR A 106 15.25 97.44 37.78
N VAL A 107 15.87 96.94 38.86
CA VAL A 107 17.33 96.84 39.02
C VAL A 107 17.83 95.39 38.89
N CYS A 108 16.91 94.42 38.82
CA CYS A 108 17.24 92.99 38.83
C CYS A 108 18.05 92.49 37.63
N SER A 109 18.13 93.26 36.54
CA SER A 109 18.76 92.82 35.28
C SER A 109 20.18 93.36 35.06
N ASP A 110 20.62 94.36 35.82
CA ASP A 110 21.90 95.07 35.60
C ASP A 110 23.06 94.60 36.50
N VAL A 111 22.88 93.53 37.29
CA VAL A 111 23.98 92.91 38.07
C VAL A 111 24.74 91.93 37.17
N MET A 112 25.70 92.45 36.38
CA MET A 112 26.55 91.66 35.46
C MET A 112 27.67 90.84 36.17
N PRO A 113 28.15 89.73 35.56
CA PRO A 113 29.07 88.75 36.15
C PRO A 113 30.54 89.22 36.29
N CYS A 114 31.24 88.78 37.35
CA CYS A 114 32.65 89.09 37.65
C CYS A 114 33.63 88.54 36.56
N PRO A 115 34.56 89.33 35.98
CA PRO A 115 35.58 88.84 35.04
C PRO A 115 36.80 88.19 35.73
N SER A 116 37.42 87.22 35.06
CA SER A 116 38.45 86.31 35.60
C SER A 116 39.90 86.82 35.50
N LEU A 117 40.62 86.66 36.61
CA LEU A 117 42.09 86.52 36.80
C LEU A 117 43.05 87.68 36.41
N GLY A 118 43.63 88.31 37.44
CA GLY A 118 44.92 89.02 37.41
C GLY A 118 45.39 89.29 38.84
N LEU A 119 46.65 88.95 39.16
CA LEU A 119 47.23 88.98 40.52
C LEU A 119 47.22 90.40 41.15
N GLU A 120 46.41 90.60 42.19
CA GLU A 120 46.68 91.37 43.42
C GLU A 120 45.47 91.28 44.36
N LEU A 121 45.67 91.50 45.68
CA LEU A 121 44.80 91.03 46.77
C LEU A 121 43.32 91.46 46.73
N ALA A 122 42.45 90.45 46.93
CA ALA A 122 41.15 90.42 47.63
C ALA A 122 40.03 91.44 47.28
N LEU A 123 38.97 90.98 46.60
CA LEU A 123 37.61 91.55 46.70
C LEU A 123 36.50 90.48 46.51
N PRO A 124 35.49 90.40 47.40
CA PRO A 124 34.27 89.58 47.20
C PRO A 124 33.16 90.34 46.45
N CYS A 125 32.39 89.60 45.62
CA CYS A 125 31.44 90.09 44.61
C CYS A 125 30.10 90.62 45.19
N GLY A 126 29.60 91.70 44.58
CA GLY A 126 28.34 92.41 44.86
C GLY A 126 28.47 93.87 44.38
N TYR A 127 28.72 94.07 43.08
CA TYR A 127 29.20 95.36 42.56
C TYR A 127 28.09 96.40 42.38
N THR A 128 28.19 97.52 43.11
CA THR A 128 27.95 98.87 42.58
C THR A 128 29.22 99.70 42.88
N GLN A 129 29.85 100.27 41.85
CA GLN A 129 31.17 100.91 41.98
C GLN A 129 31.13 102.29 42.68
N LYS A 130 29.94 102.81 43.00
CA LYS A 130 29.71 104.02 43.80
C LYS A 130 28.41 103.87 44.61
N MET A 131 28.46 104.26 45.89
CA MET A 131 27.28 104.48 46.73
C MET A 131 26.26 105.34 45.96
N PRO A 132 25.02 104.89 45.76
CA PRO A 132 24.05 105.69 45.06
C PRO A 132 23.53 106.78 45.99
N PHE A 133 24.02 108.01 45.83
CA PHE A 133 23.52 109.21 46.53
C PHE A 133 22.03 109.51 46.27
N SER A 134 21.38 108.77 45.36
CA SER A 134 19.99 108.96 44.93
C SER A 134 19.29 107.65 44.51
N GLY A 135 19.67 106.51 45.11
CA GLY A 135 18.95 105.23 45.01
C GLY A 135 19.51 104.20 44.01
N PRO A 136 19.10 102.92 44.10
CA PRO A 136 17.90 102.44 44.81
C PRO A 136 18.18 101.82 46.19
N TYR A 137 17.19 101.93 47.10
CA TYR A 137 17.17 101.27 48.41
C TYR A 137 16.10 100.17 48.41
N CYS A 138 16.17 99.23 49.34
CA CYS A 138 15.15 98.20 49.51
C CYS A 138 13.79 98.84 49.86
N GLU A 139 12.73 98.30 49.25
CA GLU A 139 11.35 98.74 49.41
C GLU A 139 10.52 97.67 50.13
N PRO A 140 9.39 98.02 50.79
CA PRO A 140 8.50 97.03 51.40
C PRO A 140 8.07 95.99 50.38
N GLN A 141 8.07 94.72 50.78
CA GLN A 141 7.83 93.60 49.90
C GLN A 141 6.45 93.67 49.22
N ALA A 142 6.40 93.69 47.89
CA ALA A 142 5.18 93.71 47.07
C ALA A 142 5.23 92.59 45.99
N GLU A 143 4.09 92.25 45.37
CA GLU A 143 4.01 91.17 44.36
C GLU A 143 4.99 91.34 43.19
N ASP A 144 5.38 92.57 42.87
CA ASP A 144 6.25 92.92 41.75
C ASP A 144 7.75 93.10 42.14
N SER A 145 8.18 92.64 43.32
CA SER A 145 9.58 92.77 43.78
C SER A 145 10.53 91.68 43.20
N CYS A 146 11.84 91.99 43.13
CA CYS A 146 12.88 91.04 42.71
C CYS A 146 12.82 89.69 43.44
N GLY A 147 12.61 88.59 42.71
CA GLY A 147 12.74 87.22 43.24
C GLY A 147 11.43 86.46 43.54
N MET A 148 10.26 86.97 43.15
CA MET A 148 8.97 86.26 43.28
C MET A 148 8.69 85.29 42.11
N GLY A 149 9.55 84.29 41.95
CA GLY A 149 9.08 82.96 41.56
C GLY A 149 8.91 82.12 42.84
N GLU A 150 8.09 81.06 42.84
CA GLU A 150 8.10 80.11 43.97
C GLU A 150 9.56 79.70 44.25
N PRO A 151 10.05 79.78 45.50
CA PRO A 151 11.44 79.46 45.81
C PRO A 151 11.72 78.03 45.33
N ILE A 152 12.66 77.93 44.39
CA ILE A 152 13.02 76.65 43.78
C ILE A 152 13.87 75.91 44.81
N VAL A 153 13.52 74.65 45.05
CA VAL A 153 14.34 73.77 45.89
C VAL A 153 15.46 73.21 45.02
N MET A 154 16.69 73.62 45.29
CA MET A 154 17.87 73.03 44.68
C MET A 154 18.43 71.93 45.57
N ASN A 155 18.34 70.68 45.09
CA ASN A 155 18.94 69.53 45.76
C ASN A 155 20.44 69.51 45.49
N MET A 156 21.20 69.76 46.55
CA MET A 156 22.65 69.85 46.53
C MET A 156 23.27 68.70 47.33
N SER A 157 24.47 68.29 46.95
CA SER A 157 25.29 67.39 47.76
C SER A 157 26.77 67.75 47.70
N VAL A 158 27.50 67.47 48.78
CA VAL A 158 28.97 67.67 48.86
C VAL A 158 29.60 66.57 49.72
N ARG A 159 30.84 66.19 49.40
CA ARG A 159 31.61 65.19 50.13
C ARG A 159 32.47 65.84 51.20
N LEU A 160 32.47 65.28 52.40
CA LEU A 160 33.51 65.44 53.40
C LEU A 160 34.45 64.24 53.30
N ASP A 161 35.76 64.46 53.21
CA ASP A 161 36.77 63.40 53.11
C ASP A 161 37.05 62.78 54.50
N THR A 162 35.98 62.38 55.18
CA THR A 162 35.98 61.71 56.48
C THR A 162 35.20 60.41 56.41
N ASP A 163 35.55 59.45 57.27
CA ASP A 163 34.84 58.18 57.35
C ASP A 163 33.44 58.34 57.95
N PHE A 164 32.46 57.67 57.34
CA PHE A 164 31.08 57.75 57.79
C PHE A 164 30.85 57.03 59.13
N GLN A 165 30.39 57.78 60.13
CA GLN A 165 30.01 57.25 61.44
C GLN A 165 28.50 56.96 61.47
N ASP A 166 28.09 55.83 62.05
CA ASP A 166 26.68 55.43 62.11
C ASP A 166 25.81 56.44 62.88
N ASP A 167 26.38 57.17 63.84
CA ASP A 167 25.72 58.27 64.57
C ASP A 167 25.21 59.40 63.65
N LEU A 168 25.70 59.51 62.41
CA LEU A 168 25.22 60.45 61.39
C LEU A 168 23.98 59.97 60.62
N LYS A 169 23.51 58.74 60.85
CA LYS A 169 22.21 58.27 60.34
C LYS A 169 21.05 58.73 61.23
N ASP A 170 21.32 58.95 62.51
CA ASP A 170 20.30 59.31 63.49
C ASP A 170 20.23 60.83 63.66
N SER A 171 19.14 61.43 63.19
CA SER A 171 18.90 62.88 63.28
C SER A 171 18.86 63.44 64.73
N SER A 172 18.72 62.58 65.74
CA SER A 172 18.70 62.96 67.16
C SER A 172 20.06 62.89 67.85
N SER A 173 21.07 62.32 67.18
CA SER A 173 22.44 62.21 67.71
C SER A 173 23.08 63.58 67.96
N VAL A 174 23.86 63.68 69.05
CA VAL A 174 24.67 64.87 69.37
C VAL A 174 25.64 65.19 68.23
N LEU A 175 26.20 64.16 67.58
CA LEU A 175 27.11 64.33 66.45
C LEU A 175 26.36 64.85 65.21
N TYR A 176 25.19 64.29 64.90
CA TYR A 176 24.34 64.74 63.79
C TYR A 176 23.91 66.20 64.00
N GLN A 177 23.44 66.56 65.19
CA GLN A 177 22.99 67.93 65.51
C GLN A 177 24.14 68.93 65.45
N LYS A 178 25.34 68.54 65.90
CA LYS A 178 26.55 69.36 65.77
C LYS A 178 26.94 69.56 64.31
N TYR A 179 27.07 68.49 63.53
CA TYR A 179 27.44 68.55 62.11
C TYR A 179 26.41 69.36 61.32
N LYS A 180 25.12 69.08 61.53
CA LYS A 180 24.02 69.82 60.91
C LYS A 180 24.08 71.30 61.26
N GLY A 181 24.22 71.66 62.54
CA GLY A 181 24.28 73.06 62.97
C GLY A 181 25.48 73.83 62.38
N ASP A 182 26.67 73.23 62.41
CA ASP A 182 27.88 73.86 61.89
C ASP A 182 27.85 73.99 60.36
N LEU A 183 27.38 72.96 59.65
CA LEU A 183 27.27 72.97 58.18
C LEU A 183 26.14 73.86 57.69
N GLU A 184 24.97 73.86 58.31
CA GLU A 184 23.88 74.79 57.98
C GLU A 184 24.30 76.23 58.22
N LYS A 185 25.05 76.51 59.29
CA LYS A 185 25.62 77.83 59.53
C LYS A 185 26.58 78.25 58.41
N ALA A 186 27.47 77.35 57.98
CA ALA A 186 28.40 77.61 56.89
C ALA A 186 27.67 77.79 55.54
N PHE A 187 26.69 76.94 55.22
CA PHE A 187 25.89 77.04 54.00
C PHE A 187 25.05 78.32 53.99
N ASN A 188 24.32 78.64 55.07
CA ASN A 188 23.55 79.88 55.14
C ASN A 188 24.45 81.12 54.99
N ALA A 189 25.66 81.10 55.55
CA ALA A 189 26.62 82.19 55.38
C ALA A 189 27.14 82.31 53.93
N SER A 190 27.34 81.19 53.24
CA SER A 190 27.89 81.13 51.89
C SER A 190 26.86 81.43 50.79
N TYR A 191 25.61 81.04 51.00
CA TYR A 191 24.51 81.16 50.03
C TYR A 191 23.64 82.41 50.21
N ARG A 192 23.83 83.19 51.28
CA ARG A 192 23.05 84.42 51.56
C ARG A 192 23.06 85.46 50.45
N CYS A 193 24.05 85.43 49.56
CA CYS A 193 24.17 86.36 48.44
C CYS A 193 23.42 85.88 47.18
N LEU A 194 22.71 84.75 47.22
CA LEU A 194 21.90 84.29 46.09
C LEU A 194 20.59 85.08 45.99
N PRO A 195 20.11 85.37 44.76
CA PRO A 195 18.88 86.12 44.55
C PRO A 195 17.67 85.36 45.11
N GLY A 196 16.92 85.99 46.03
CA GLY A 196 15.75 85.38 46.66
C GLY A 196 16.09 84.22 47.61
N PHE A 197 17.30 84.19 48.18
CA PHE A 197 17.71 83.18 49.17
C PHE A 197 16.79 83.17 50.41
N VAL A 198 16.32 81.99 50.79
CA VAL A 198 15.46 81.74 51.95
C VAL A 198 16.21 80.94 53.01
N SER A 199 16.79 79.80 52.63
CA SER A 199 17.55 78.95 53.55
C SER A 199 18.43 77.95 52.80
N ALA A 200 19.51 77.52 53.46
CA ALA A 200 20.24 76.31 53.13
C ALA A 200 20.13 75.33 54.31
N THR A 201 19.51 74.17 54.08
CA THR A 201 19.12 73.22 55.13
C THR A 201 19.68 71.85 54.81
N VAL A 202 20.36 71.23 55.77
CA VAL A 202 20.92 69.88 55.59
C VAL A 202 19.80 68.86 55.75
N THR A 203 19.58 68.05 54.71
CA THR A 203 18.53 67.03 54.65
C THR A 203 18.99 65.68 55.16
N GLY A 204 20.29 65.38 55.10
CA GLY A 204 20.85 64.18 55.70
C GLY A 204 22.27 63.86 55.26
N PHE A 205 22.80 62.74 55.76
CA PHE A 205 24.14 62.25 55.45
C PHE A 205 24.09 60.86 54.81
N SER A 206 24.93 60.60 53.81
CA SER A 206 24.96 59.31 53.09
C SER A 206 26.28 58.55 53.31
N PRO A 207 26.26 57.21 53.40
CA PRO A 207 27.44 56.39 53.67
C PRO A 207 28.46 56.37 52.51
N GLY A 208 29.75 56.32 52.87
CA GLY A 208 30.92 56.51 51.99
C GLY A 208 31.97 57.37 52.72
N SER A 209 32.72 58.20 51.99
CA SER A 209 33.17 59.47 52.59
C SER A 209 31.91 60.33 52.82
N VAL A 210 31.74 60.91 54.00
CA VAL A 210 30.44 61.49 54.44
C VAL A 210 29.90 62.46 53.39
N PHE A 211 28.83 62.08 52.68
CA PHE A 211 28.13 62.96 51.75
C PHE A 211 27.05 63.73 52.49
N VAL A 212 27.15 65.05 52.49
CA VAL A 212 26.16 65.96 53.04
C VAL A 212 25.15 66.29 51.94
N ASN A 213 23.91 65.85 52.11
CA ASN A 213 22.80 66.25 51.24
C ASN A 213 22.10 67.45 51.89
N TYR A 214 21.83 68.47 51.09
CA TYR A 214 21.22 69.69 51.58
C TYR A 214 20.38 70.35 50.49
N GLU A 215 19.38 71.11 50.93
CA GLU A 215 18.48 71.85 50.06
C GLU A 215 18.78 73.34 50.20
N VAL A 216 18.97 74.00 49.06
CA VAL A 216 19.06 75.46 48.99
C VAL A 216 17.76 75.99 48.42
N ARG A 217 16.99 76.72 49.23
CA ARG A 217 15.76 77.40 48.82
C ARG A 217 16.10 78.82 48.44
N THR A 218 15.98 79.14 47.17
CA THR A 218 16.35 80.45 46.61
C THR A 218 15.55 80.71 45.32
N GLY A 219 15.64 81.94 44.79
CA GLY A 219 15.09 82.28 43.48
C GLY A 219 15.91 81.64 42.34
N ALA A 220 15.68 82.08 41.10
CA ALA A 220 16.43 81.57 39.95
C ALA A 220 17.92 81.97 40.02
N ALA A 221 18.77 81.09 40.56
CA ALA A 221 20.22 81.24 40.59
C ALA A 221 20.88 80.61 39.34
N SER A 222 21.82 81.32 38.73
CA SER A 222 22.61 80.84 37.59
C SER A 222 23.66 79.80 38.01
N PHE A 223 24.10 78.97 37.04
CA PHE A 223 25.13 77.95 37.23
C PHE A 223 26.44 78.51 37.84
N SER A 224 26.87 79.71 37.42
CA SER A 224 28.06 80.36 37.98
C SER A 224 27.85 80.84 39.43
N GLN A 225 26.70 81.45 39.74
CA GLN A 225 26.39 81.95 41.09
C GLN A 225 26.38 80.83 42.13
N VAL A 226 25.82 79.67 41.79
CA VAL A 226 25.84 78.49 42.66
C VAL A 226 27.28 77.96 42.82
N GLY A 227 28.06 77.94 41.74
CA GLY A 227 29.47 77.57 41.77
C GLY A 227 30.35 78.48 42.65
N ASP A 228 30.06 79.78 42.69
CA ASP A 228 30.77 80.74 43.54
C ASP A 228 30.38 80.60 45.01
N SER A 229 29.09 80.43 45.31
CA SER A 229 28.63 80.13 46.67
C SER A 229 29.17 78.79 47.19
N ASN A 230 29.31 77.77 46.34
CA ASN A 230 29.98 76.51 46.69
C ASN A 230 31.46 76.74 47.09
N ARG A 231 32.17 77.58 46.34
CA ARG A 231 33.60 77.88 46.57
C ARG A 231 33.84 78.63 47.89
N ALA A 232 32.88 79.40 48.37
CA ALA A 232 32.99 80.17 49.60
C ALA A 232 32.69 79.37 50.88
N VAL A 233 32.04 78.20 50.79
CA VAL A 233 31.68 77.37 51.96
C VAL A 233 32.87 77.06 52.88
N PRO A 234 34.07 76.68 52.37
CA PRO A 234 35.23 76.39 53.22
C PRO A 234 35.69 77.58 54.09
N GLN A 235 35.32 78.82 53.76
CA GLN A 235 35.69 80.01 54.53
C GLN A 235 34.87 80.16 55.81
N PHE A 236 33.69 79.53 55.87
CA PHE A 236 32.75 79.62 57.00
C PHE A 236 32.67 78.32 57.82
N LEU A 237 33.48 77.32 57.46
CA LEU A 237 33.51 76.01 58.11
C LEU A 237 34.91 75.72 58.66
N ASP A 238 34.98 75.08 59.82
CA ASP A 238 36.26 74.71 60.42
C ASP A 238 36.99 73.66 59.57
N SER A 239 38.32 73.82 59.42
CA SER A 239 39.16 72.91 58.63
C SER A 239 39.10 71.43 59.05
N SER A 240 38.68 71.15 60.28
CA SER A 240 38.51 69.78 60.82
C SER A 240 37.44 68.95 60.10
N TYR A 241 36.51 69.57 59.36
CA TYR A 241 35.45 68.87 58.62
C TYR A 241 35.91 68.29 57.27
N GLN A 242 37.12 68.60 56.79
CA GLN A 242 37.70 68.08 55.52
C GLN A 242 36.74 68.12 54.32
N LEU A 243 36.02 69.23 54.14
CA LEU A 243 35.10 69.38 53.02
C LEU A 243 35.86 69.41 51.68
N ASN A 244 35.42 68.61 50.71
CA ASN A 244 36.01 68.55 49.38
C ASN A 244 35.26 69.48 48.40
N PRO A 245 35.80 70.66 48.08
CA PRO A 245 35.10 71.68 47.30
C PRO A 245 34.88 71.32 45.83
N SER A 246 35.49 70.24 45.32
CA SER A 246 35.30 69.79 43.92
C SER A 246 34.10 68.86 43.72
N THR A 247 33.41 68.48 44.80
CA THR A 247 32.40 67.41 44.80
C THR A 247 30.96 67.91 44.85
N PHE A 248 30.76 69.23 44.78
CA PHE A 248 29.41 69.80 44.78
C PHE A 248 28.61 69.31 43.56
N THR A 249 27.40 68.80 43.81
CA THR A 249 26.51 68.27 42.76
C THR A 249 25.11 68.85 42.89
N ARG A 250 24.50 69.19 41.75
CA ARG A 250 23.11 69.67 41.60
C ARG A 250 22.30 68.72 40.72
N VAL A 251 21.09 68.33 41.14
CA VAL A 251 20.20 67.46 40.35
C VAL A 251 18.92 68.20 39.96
N ILE A 252 18.55 68.16 38.67
CA ILE A 252 17.35 68.80 38.10
C ILE A 252 16.44 67.76 37.45
N THR A 253 15.23 67.58 37.99
CA THR A 253 14.21 66.64 37.46
C THR A 253 13.06 67.32 36.73
N ASN A 254 12.74 68.58 37.04
CA ASN A 254 11.49 69.21 36.56
C ASN A 254 11.63 69.96 35.21
N GLN A 255 12.81 69.92 34.58
CA GLN A 255 13.12 70.69 33.36
C GLN A 255 13.43 69.80 32.14
N THR A 256 13.05 68.52 32.20
CA THR A 256 13.31 67.49 31.17
C THR A 256 11.99 66.94 30.64
N LYS A 257 11.72 67.11 29.34
CA LYS A 257 10.47 66.64 28.69
C LYS A 257 10.70 65.30 28.00
N PHE A 258 10.01 64.25 28.45
CA PHE A 258 10.04 62.91 27.84
C PHE A 258 8.77 62.68 27.01
N THR A 259 8.91 62.18 25.77
CA THR A 259 7.78 61.84 24.89
C THR A 259 7.96 60.48 24.23
N VAL A 260 6.86 59.73 24.06
CA VAL A 260 6.82 58.39 23.45
C VAL A 260 5.91 58.42 22.22
N GLN A 261 6.36 57.86 21.10
CA GLN A 261 5.58 57.75 19.87
C GLN A 261 5.80 56.40 19.17
N PRO A 262 4.75 55.64 18.80
CA PRO A 262 3.33 55.86 19.10
C PRO A 262 2.98 55.60 20.58
N LEU A 263 1.79 56.07 21.01
CA LEU A 263 1.30 55.89 22.39
C LEU A 263 1.04 54.42 22.74
N ASN A 264 0.53 53.64 21.77
CA ASN A 264 0.35 52.19 21.88
C ASN A 264 1.36 51.51 20.96
N ILE A 265 2.22 50.67 21.51
CA ILE A 265 3.29 49.98 20.77
C ILE A 265 2.91 48.49 20.66
N PHE A 266 2.83 47.96 19.44
CA PHE A 266 2.60 46.53 19.21
C PHE A 266 3.91 45.81 18.87
N GLU A 267 3.93 44.51 19.12
CA GLU A 267 5.06 43.66 18.74
C GLU A 267 5.35 43.76 17.23
N GLY A 268 6.56 44.19 16.87
CA GLY A 268 6.98 44.45 15.49
C GLY A 268 6.92 45.92 15.06
N ASP A 269 6.31 46.82 15.85
CA ASP A 269 6.32 48.25 15.56
C ASP A 269 7.73 48.85 15.72
N THR A 270 7.91 50.06 15.19
CA THR A 270 9.06 50.91 15.50
C THR A 270 8.64 52.02 16.47
N ALA A 271 9.18 52.01 17.68
CA ALA A 271 8.92 53.01 18.71
C ALA A 271 10.00 54.09 18.76
N ARG A 272 9.62 55.32 19.07
CA ARG A 272 10.49 56.49 19.19
C ARG A 272 10.28 57.17 20.55
N LEU A 273 11.32 57.15 21.36
CA LEU A 273 11.40 57.79 22.68
C LEU A 273 12.23 59.07 22.52
N THR A 274 11.77 60.19 23.06
CA THR A 274 12.41 61.49 22.85
C THR A 274 12.50 62.25 24.16
N CYS A 275 13.71 62.68 24.54
CA CYS A 275 13.98 63.54 25.69
C CYS A 275 14.49 64.91 25.26
N GLU A 276 13.97 65.97 25.87
CA GLU A 276 14.32 67.35 25.55
C GLU A 276 14.65 68.15 26.82
N ILE A 277 15.72 68.95 26.79
CA ILE A 277 16.18 69.79 27.91
C ILE A 277 16.27 71.26 27.50
N ASN A 278 16.21 72.19 28.46
CA ASN A 278 16.24 73.62 28.16
C ASN A 278 17.64 74.28 28.29
N SER A 279 18.71 73.50 28.55
CA SER A 279 20.09 73.99 28.77
C SER A 279 21.02 73.74 27.55
N SER A 280 22.12 74.49 27.45
CA SER A 280 23.13 74.40 26.39
C SER A 280 24.38 73.65 26.87
N PHE A 281 24.75 72.57 26.15
CA PHE A 281 25.90 71.66 26.32
C PHE A 281 25.69 70.44 27.23
N ALA A 282 25.13 69.33 26.71
CA ALA A 282 25.34 67.97 27.27
C ALA A 282 25.00 66.84 26.28
N ASN A 283 25.81 65.77 26.30
CA ASN A 283 25.47 64.49 25.68
C ASN A 283 24.45 63.73 26.54
N ALA A 284 23.51 63.02 25.90
CA ALA A 284 22.47 62.26 26.58
C ALA A 284 22.81 60.77 26.63
N THR A 285 22.60 60.15 27.79
CA THR A 285 22.73 58.70 27.98
C THR A 285 21.36 58.10 28.26
N TRP A 286 21.02 57.03 27.56
CA TRP A 286 19.76 56.31 27.73
C TRP A 286 19.95 55.04 28.55
N TYR A 287 18.99 54.76 29.42
CA TYR A 287 18.94 53.58 30.26
C TYR A 287 17.61 52.85 30.09
N HIS A 288 17.64 51.52 30.09
CA HIS A 288 16.46 50.67 30.21
C HIS A 288 16.62 49.81 31.46
N SER A 289 15.71 49.92 32.43
CA SER A 289 15.78 49.21 33.72
C SER A 289 17.16 49.33 34.39
N ASP A 290 17.72 50.55 34.36
CA ASP A 290 19.03 50.94 34.89
C ASP A 290 20.28 50.36 34.20
N GLN A 291 20.14 49.70 33.04
CA GLN A 291 21.25 49.35 32.15
C GLN A 291 21.42 50.37 31.01
N THR A 292 22.67 50.71 30.65
CA THR A 292 22.96 51.64 29.56
C THR A 292 22.63 51.06 28.19
N ILE A 293 21.90 51.82 27.38
CA ILE A 293 21.55 51.45 26.00
C ILE A 293 22.63 52.00 25.07
N SER A 294 23.22 51.12 24.26
CA SER A 294 24.19 51.47 23.22
C SER A 294 23.59 51.33 21.82
N THR A 295 24.08 52.12 20.87
CA THR A 295 23.62 52.07 19.47
C THR A 295 23.90 50.70 18.83
N SER A 296 22.90 50.12 18.16
CA SER A 296 22.95 48.82 17.48
C SER A 296 22.02 48.82 16.25
N SER A 297 21.91 47.69 15.54
CA SER A 297 20.96 47.54 14.43
C SER A 297 19.48 47.67 14.86
N ARG A 298 19.18 47.46 16.15
CA ARG A 298 17.84 47.56 16.73
C ARG A 298 17.57 48.89 17.45
N TYR A 299 18.61 49.45 18.07
CA TYR A 299 18.54 50.68 18.88
C TYR A 299 19.35 51.79 18.21
N SER A 300 18.68 52.84 17.73
CA SER A 300 19.35 54.03 17.16
C SER A 300 19.16 55.22 18.08
N ILE A 301 20.25 55.82 18.52
CA ILE A 301 20.24 57.01 19.39
C ILE A 301 20.73 58.19 18.57
N GLU A 302 19.92 59.24 18.48
CA GLU A 302 20.22 60.48 17.76
C GLU A 302 20.11 61.65 18.73
N THR A 303 21.18 62.43 18.91
CA THR A 303 21.18 63.62 19.76
C THR A 303 21.35 64.85 18.89
N VAL A 304 20.30 65.67 18.82
CA VAL A 304 20.24 66.88 17.99
C VAL A 304 20.60 68.09 18.85
N LEU A 305 21.84 68.58 18.69
CA LEU A 305 22.43 69.67 19.48
C LEU A 305 21.65 70.99 19.32
N ALA A 306 21.11 71.27 18.13
CA ALA A 306 20.39 72.51 17.84
C ALA A 306 19.02 72.61 18.53
N THR A 307 18.31 71.48 18.70
CA THR A 307 16.97 71.42 19.29
C THR A 307 16.97 70.85 20.71
N ARG A 308 18.16 70.69 21.34
CA ARG A 308 18.34 70.24 22.72
C ARG A 308 17.60 68.93 23.04
N ARG A 309 17.60 68.00 22.07
CA ARG A 309 16.77 66.81 22.06
C ARG A 309 17.59 65.55 21.76
N SER A 310 17.39 64.49 22.54
CA SER A 310 17.88 63.14 22.25
C SER A 310 16.72 62.20 21.93
N ILE A 311 16.89 61.36 20.93
CA ILE A 311 15.87 60.47 20.39
C ILE A 311 16.43 59.04 20.40
N LEU A 312 15.76 58.12 21.09
CA LEU A 312 15.99 56.69 21.03
C LEU A 312 14.92 56.04 20.15
N LYS A 313 15.34 55.46 19.03
CA LYS A 313 14.48 54.71 18.11
C LYS A 313 14.73 53.21 18.29
N ILE A 314 13.66 52.47 18.55
CA ILE A 314 13.65 51.02 18.74
C ILE A 314 12.91 50.40 17.56
N THR A 315 13.60 49.65 16.70
CA THR A 315 12.99 48.95 15.56
C THR A 315 12.63 47.52 15.91
N ASN A 316 11.47 47.03 15.46
CA ASN A 316 10.98 45.67 15.72
C ASN A 316 10.87 45.39 17.24
N VAL A 317 10.03 46.18 17.90
CA VAL A 317 9.83 46.14 19.35
C VAL A 317 9.23 44.79 19.77
N THR A 318 9.70 44.25 20.91
CA THR A 318 9.25 42.98 21.50
C THR A 318 8.66 43.20 22.89
N THR A 319 7.93 42.22 23.43
CA THR A 319 7.39 42.31 24.81
C THR A 319 8.45 42.54 25.88
N LYS A 320 9.70 42.12 25.63
CA LYS A 320 10.86 42.33 26.52
C LYS A 320 11.35 43.78 26.60
N ASP A 321 10.97 44.61 25.63
CA ASP A 321 11.34 46.03 25.61
C ASP A 321 10.36 46.88 26.42
N SER A 322 9.33 46.26 27.02
CA SER A 322 8.47 46.88 28.03
C SER A 322 9.27 47.11 29.31
N GLY A 323 9.16 48.29 29.87
CA GLY A 323 9.92 48.65 31.06
C GLY A 323 10.15 50.14 31.17
N SER A 324 10.98 50.52 32.14
CA SER A 324 11.26 51.92 32.39
C SER A 324 12.50 52.39 31.66
N TYR A 325 12.33 53.46 30.89
CA TYR A 325 13.38 54.15 30.17
C TYR A 325 13.72 55.44 30.90
N ARG A 326 15.01 55.67 31.11
CA ARG A 326 15.54 56.88 31.77
C ARG A 326 16.57 57.53 30.86
N CYS A 327 16.45 58.84 30.64
CA CYS A 327 17.43 59.62 29.90
C CYS A 327 18.13 60.58 30.88
N VAL A 328 19.45 60.67 30.76
CA VAL A 328 20.30 61.48 31.65
C VAL A 328 21.20 62.37 30.80
N PHE A 329 21.26 63.65 31.14
CA PHE A 329 22.20 64.62 30.60
C PHE A 329 23.09 65.11 31.74
N ILE A 330 24.42 65.11 31.54
CA ILE A 330 25.39 65.48 32.56
C ILE A 330 26.20 66.68 32.07
N MET A 331 26.28 67.72 32.90
CA MET A 331 27.11 68.91 32.71
C MET A 331 28.11 69.00 33.85
N SER A 332 29.41 68.96 33.57
CA SER A 332 30.45 69.04 34.60
C SER A 332 31.31 70.28 34.40
N SER A 333 31.58 71.01 35.48
CA SER A 333 32.56 72.10 35.56
C SER A 333 33.53 71.84 36.72
N PRO A 334 34.68 72.56 36.82
CA PRO A 334 35.61 72.39 37.93
C PRO A 334 35.04 72.73 39.30
N SER A 335 33.93 73.48 39.36
CA SER A 335 33.31 73.97 40.61
C SER A 335 32.07 73.18 41.05
N HIS A 336 31.36 72.52 40.12
CA HIS A 336 30.26 71.59 40.44
C HIS A 336 29.77 70.83 39.19
N THR A 337 29.00 69.75 39.41
CA THR A 337 28.31 68.97 38.37
C THR A 337 26.79 69.17 38.43
N GLU A 338 26.14 69.32 37.29
CA GLU A 338 24.68 69.44 37.13
C GLU A 338 24.14 68.26 36.29
N ILE A 339 23.11 67.59 36.82
CA ILE A 339 22.52 66.38 36.22
C ILE A 339 21.04 66.61 35.92
N HIS A 340 20.65 66.50 34.65
CA HIS A 340 19.26 66.52 34.21
C HIS A 340 18.79 65.09 33.92
N THR A 341 17.66 64.67 34.51
CA THR A 341 17.14 63.30 34.32
C THR A 341 15.63 63.30 34.10
N ALA A 342 15.14 62.41 33.23
CA ALA A 342 13.71 62.10 33.06
C ALA A 342 13.51 60.58 32.91
N LYS A 343 12.40 60.05 33.42
CA LYS A 343 12.07 58.62 33.43
C LYS A 343 10.62 58.42 32.99
N GLU A 344 10.40 57.48 32.08
CA GLU A 344 9.08 57.08 31.60
C GLU A 344 8.97 55.55 31.45
N THR A 345 7.76 55.02 31.41
CA THR A 345 7.50 53.57 31.25
C THR A 345 6.70 53.29 29.98
N ILE A 346 7.18 52.34 29.17
CA ILE A 346 6.45 51.88 27.97
C ILE A 346 5.97 50.45 28.13
N SER A 347 4.83 50.13 27.48
CA SER A 347 4.27 48.78 27.41
C SER A 347 4.09 48.34 25.96
N VAL A 348 4.47 47.10 25.67
CA VAL A 348 4.39 46.51 24.33
C VAL A 348 3.34 45.40 24.33
N LEU A 349 2.38 45.48 23.41
CA LEU A 349 1.23 44.58 23.33
C LEU A 349 1.37 43.57 22.17
N PRO A 350 0.92 42.31 22.33
CA PRO A 350 0.79 41.38 21.21
C PRO A 350 -0.37 41.78 20.28
N LEU A 351 -0.23 41.53 18.97
CA LEU A 351 -1.28 41.75 17.97
C LEU A 351 -1.82 40.40 17.47
N HIS A 352 -3.11 40.13 17.71
CA HIS A 352 -3.78 38.91 17.25
C HIS A 352 -4.71 39.19 16.08
N VAL A 353 -4.67 38.31 15.07
CA VAL A 353 -5.57 38.32 13.91
C VAL A 353 -6.38 37.03 13.93
N THR A 354 -7.71 37.15 14.01
CA THR A 354 -8.65 36.04 13.97
C THR A 354 -9.46 36.10 12.66
N PRO A 355 -9.43 35.04 11.83
CA PRO A 355 -10.33 34.95 10.69
C PRO A 355 -11.74 34.53 11.14
N ASN A 356 -12.75 34.81 10.32
CA ASN A 356 -14.12 34.34 10.56
C ASN A 356 -14.32 32.84 10.30
N PHE A 357 -13.45 32.23 9.48
CA PHE A 357 -13.41 30.80 9.18
C PHE A 357 -11.95 30.33 9.22
N GLU A 358 -11.72 29.08 9.64
CA GLU A 358 -10.41 28.43 9.43
C GLU A 358 -10.31 27.95 7.97
N ASP A 359 -11.14 26.97 7.60
CA ASP A 359 -11.39 26.55 6.23
C ASP A 359 -12.91 26.46 5.98
N ILE A 360 -13.37 26.70 4.74
CA ILE A 360 -14.79 26.68 4.37
C ILE A 360 -15.03 25.99 3.02
N ASP A 361 -16.08 25.18 2.96
CA ASP A 361 -16.55 24.53 1.72
C ASP A 361 -17.74 25.30 1.14
N VAL A 362 -17.70 25.60 -0.16
CA VAL A 362 -18.71 26.42 -0.83
C VAL A 362 -19.28 25.69 -2.04
N THR A 363 -20.60 25.57 -2.11
CA THR A 363 -21.28 25.01 -3.29
C THR A 363 -21.52 26.11 -4.32
N CYS A 364 -20.87 26.00 -5.47
CA CYS A 364 -21.13 26.85 -6.63
C CYS A 364 -22.59 26.63 -7.08
N ASN A 365 -23.38 27.70 -7.17
CA ASN A 365 -24.84 27.73 -7.42
C ASN A 365 -25.79 27.54 -6.22
N SER A 366 -25.33 27.65 -4.98
CA SER A 366 -26.28 27.82 -3.87
C SER A 366 -27.01 29.17 -3.98
N PRO A 367 -28.35 29.23 -3.85
CA PRO A 367 -29.13 30.49 -3.86
C PRO A 367 -28.66 31.50 -2.80
N GLU A 368 -28.13 31.01 -1.69
CA GLU A 368 -27.61 31.83 -0.59
C GLU A 368 -26.30 32.54 -0.98
N VAL A 369 -25.43 31.86 -1.73
CA VAL A 369 -24.15 32.40 -2.20
C VAL A 369 -24.39 33.41 -3.33
N GLN A 370 -25.38 33.18 -4.18
CA GLN A 370 -25.73 34.09 -5.28
C GLN A 370 -26.40 35.38 -4.80
N THR A 371 -27.11 35.37 -3.67
CA THR A 371 -27.86 36.54 -3.15
C THR A 371 -27.04 37.43 -2.23
N LYS A 372 -26.09 36.88 -1.45
CA LYS A 372 -25.29 37.66 -0.47
C LYS A 372 -23.78 37.71 -0.78
N GLY A 373 -23.25 36.81 -1.61
CA GLY A 373 -21.81 36.60 -1.76
C GLY A 373 -21.17 36.03 -0.50
N LEU A 374 -20.00 35.38 -0.63
CA LEU A 374 -19.27 34.88 0.53
C LEU A 374 -18.34 35.96 1.07
N LEU A 375 -18.53 36.38 2.32
CA LEU A 375 -17.65 37.34 2.98
C LEU A 375 -16.62 36.60 3.83
N LEU A 376 -15.37 36.60 3.39
CA LEU A 376 -14.23 36.21 4.23
C LEU A 376 -13.84 37.42 5.07
N SER A 377 -13.51 37.27 6.35
CA SER A 377 -13.05 38.40 7.14
C SER A 377 -11.95 38.04 8.13
N CYS A 378 -11.10 39.03 8.41
CA CYS A 378 -10.06 38.96 9.43
C CYS A 378 -10.19 40.17 10.35
N CYS A 379 -10.27 39.91 11.65
CA CYS A 379 -10.45 40.93 12.66
C CYS A 379 -9.23 40.97 13.59
N THR A 380 -8.86 42.18 14.02
CA THR A 380 -7.94 42.37 15.14
C THR A 380 -8.71 42.39 16.45
N ASP A 381 -8.11 41.87 17.51
CA ASP A 381 -8.67 41.86 18.87
C ASP A 381 -8.90 43.26 19.46
N ARG A 382 -8.29 44.29 18.86
CA ARG A 382 -8.40 45.69 19.30
C ARG A 382 -8.61 46.65 18.14
N HIS A 383 -9.22 47.80 18.42
CA HIS A 383 -9.47 48.85 17.44
C HIS A 383 -8.21 49.70 17.19
N LEU A 384 -7.73 49.71 15.94
CA LEU A 384 -6.53 50.45 15.52
C LEU A 384 -6.93 51.60 14.58
N ARG A 385 -6.40 52.81 14.84
CA ARG A 385 -6.75 54.02 14.07
C ARG A 385 -6.14 54.06 12.65
N SER A 386 -5.07 53.32 12.39
CA SER A 386 -4.38 53.26 11.10
C SER A 386 -3.95 51.82 10.79
N LEU A 387 -4.77 51.12 10.00
CA LEU A 387 -4.55 49.76 9.52
C LEU A 387 -4.44 49.78 7.99
N LYS A 388 -3.33 49.29 7.47
CA LYS A 388 -3.16 48.98 6.05
C LYS A 388 -3.44 47.51 5.83
N VAL A 389 -4.28 47.20 4.85
CA VAL A 389 -4.75 45.82 4.62
C VAL A 389 -4.44 45.38 3.20
N SER A 390 -3.99 44.14 3.03
CA SER A 390 -3.86 43.49 1.73
C SER A 390 -4.38 42.05 1.77
N TRP A 391 -4.99 41.61 0.67
CA TRP A 391 -5.44 40.23 0.47
C TRP A 391 -4.63 39.59 -0.66
N LYS A 392 -4.07 38.40 -0.40
CA LYS A 392 -3.34 37.59 -1.38
C LYS A 392 -4.14 36.33 -1.67
N VAL A 393 -4.34 35.99 -2.94
CA VAL A 393 -5.11 34.82 -3.38
C VAL A 393 -4.15 33.83 -4.04
N ASN A 394 -4.16 32.58 -3.60
CA ASN A 394 -3.31 31.52 -4.16
C ASN A 394 -4.09 30.21 -4.31
N GLY A 395 -4.30 29.77 -5.55
CA GLY A 395 -5.04 28.54 -5.87
C GLY A 395 -5.36 28.41 -7.35
N THR A 396 -5.87 27.24 -7.76
CA THR A 396 -6.19 26.93 -9.16
C THR A 396 -7.50 27.58 -9.66
N ILE A 397 -8.35 28.02 -8.72
CA ILE A 397 -9.56 28.81 -8.94
C ILE A 397 -9.39 30.16 -8.23
N SER A 398 -8.87 31.18 -8.91
CA SER A 398 -8.66 32.51 -8.32
C SER A 398 -9.87 33.41 -8.56
N ILE A 399 -10.82 33.43 -7.62
CA ILE A 399 -11.94 34.38 -7.65
C ILE A 399 -11.51 35.65 -6.93
N THR A 400 -11.48 36.78 -7.64
CA THR A 400 -11.18 38.08 -7.05
C THR A 400 -12.43 38.64 -6.37
N GLY A 401 -12.25 39.16 -5.16
CA GLY A 401 -13.30 39.77 -4.36
C GLY A 401 -13.07 41.27 -4.14
N VAL A 402 -14.09 41.92 -3.57
CA VAL A 402 -14.02 43.33 -3.17
C VAL A 402 -13.59 43.41 -1.70
N SER A 403 -12.51 44.14 -1.42
CA SER A 403 -12.06 44.38 -0.05
C SER A 403 -12.90 45.47 0.62
N ILE A 404 -13.48 45.16 1.77
CA ILE A 404 -14.30 46.06 2.58
C ILE A 404 -13.58 46.26 3.91
N LEU A 405 -13.32 47.50 4.31
CA LEU A 405 -12.75 47.81 5.62
C LEU A 405 -13.84 48.30 6.57
N SER A 406 -14.03 47.61 7.69
CA SER A 406 -15.04 47.95 8.70
C SER A 406 -14.41 47.94 10.10
N GLY A 407 -13.96 49.11 10.56
CA GLY A 407 -13.36 49.27 11.88
C GLY A 407 -12.08 48.44 12.06
N ASN A 408 -12.12 47.46 12.97
CA ASN A 408 -11.02 46.53 13.27
C ASN A 408 -11.03 45.27 12.39
N CYS A 409 -11.95 45.15 11.44
CA CYS A 409 -12.09 44.00 10.57
C CYS A 409 -11.92 44.39 9.10
N THR A 410 -11.26 43.51 8.35
CA THR A 410 -11.28 43.52 6.89
C THR A 410 -12.15 42.39 6.38
N GLY A 411 -13.05 42.70 5.46
CA GLY A 411 -13.84 41.75 4.70
C GLY A 411 -13.33 41.63 3.27
N TYR A 412 -13.43 40.45 2.68
CA TYR A 412 -13.17 40.17 1.28
C TYR A 412 -14.40 39.45 0.72
N GLN A 413 -15.24 40.19 0.02
CA GLN A 413 -16.50 39.68 -0.50
C GLN A 413 -16.25 39.01 -1.86
N LEU A 414 -16.41 37.70 -1.91
CA LEU A 414 -16.28 36.88 -3.12
C LEU A 414 -17.61 36.81 -3.86
N ASN A 415 -17.56 37.07 -5.17
CA ASN A 415 -18.71 36.88 -6.07
C ASN A 415 -18.54 35.57 -6.85
N ILE A 416 -19.24 34.52 -6.42
CA ILE A 416 -19.06 33.16 -6.94
C ILE A 416 -20.18 32.88 -7.94
N SER A 417 -19.82 32.60 -9.19
CA SER A 417 -20.76 32.25 -10.27
C SER A 417 -20.44 30.89 -10.89
N GLU A 418 -21.41 30.27 -11.57
CA GLU A 418 -21.27 28.93 -12.15
C GLU A 418 -20.10 28.79 -13.12
N SER A 419 -19.88 29.80 -13.96
CA SER A 419 -18.80 29.82 -14.96
C SER A 419 -17.40 29.83 -14.34
N LEU A 420 -17.28 30.26 -13.08
CA LEU A 420 -16.00 30.34 -12.36
C LEU A 420 -15.63 29.02 -11.68
N CYS A 421 -16.55 28.05 -11.64
CA CYS A 421 -16.33 26.71 -11.10
C CYS A 421 -16.40 25.64 -12.20
N PRO A 422 -15.35 25.45 -13.00
CA PRO A 422 -15.33 24.39 -14.01
C PRO A 422 -15.37 23.00 -13.33
N PRO A 423 -16.07 22.02 -13.91
CA PRO A 423 -16.29 20.72 -13.28
C PRO A 423 -14.98 19.96 -13.02
N GLU A 424 -13.98 20.13 -13.89
CA GLU A 424 -12.63 19.57 -13.76
C GLU A 424 -11.87 20.03 -12.50
N LYS A 425 -12.22 21.21 -11.97
CA LYS A 425 -11.56 21.81 -10.79
C LYS A 425 -12.45 21.78 -9.54
N SER A 426 -13.59 21.07 -9.58
CA SER A 426 -14.44 20.88 -8.40
C SER A 426 -13.65 20.19 -7.27
N GLY A 427 -13.76 20.70 -6.05
CA GLY A 427 -12.98 20.28 -4.88
C GLY A 427 -11.57 20.87 -4.80
N ALA A 428 -11.19 21.79 -5.69
CA ALA A 428 -9.94 22.54 -5.56
C ALA A 428 -10.00 23.54 -4.39
N VAL A 429 -8.91 23.61 -3.62
CA VAL A 429 -8.75 24.54 -2.51
C VAL A 429 -8.02 25.79 -2.99
N THR A 430 -8.57 26.96 -2.70
CA THR A 430 -7.92 28.25 -2.92
C THR A 430 -7.71 28.96 -1.60
N THR A 431 -6.48 29.37 -1.34
CA THR A 431 -6.08 30.02 -0.09
C THR A 431 -6.18 31.54 -0.24
N TYR A 432 -6.93 32.16 0.66
CA TYR A 432 -7.06 33.62 0.78
C TYR A 432 -6.32 34.09 2.03
N THR A 433 -5.26 34.85 1.85
CA THR A 433 -4.42 35.36 2.95
C THR A 433 -4.71 36.84 3.19
N CYS A 434 -5.21 37.17 4.38
CA CYS A 434 -5.33 38.55 4.87
C CYS A 434 -4.05 38.96 5.58
N GLU A 435 -3.43 40.05 5.14
CA GLU A 435 -2.23 40.64 5.74
C GLU A 435 -2.56 42.05 6.24
N LEU A 436 -2.42 42.24 7.55
CA LEU A 436 -2.71 43.47 8.29
C LEU A 436 -1.39 44.09 8.73
N GLU A 437 -1.20 45.38 8.40
CA GLU A 437 -0.02 46.18 8.75
C GLU A 437 -0.47 47.41 9.56
N THR A 438 0.15 47.63 10.73
CA THR A 438 -0.07 48.84 11.53
C THR A 438 0.60 50.05 10.86
N GLY A 439 0.15 51.26 11.17
CA GLY A 439 0.81 52.50 10.70
C GLY A 439 2.30 52.66 11.10
N HIS A 440 2.84 51.79 11.95
CA HIS A 440 4.20 51.87 12.48
C HIS A 440 5.05 50.60 12.25
N GLY A 441 4.60 49.68 11.39
CA GLY A 441 5.41 48.61 10.80
C GLY A 441 5.14 47.18 11.29
N ALA A 442 4.31 46.96 12.31
CA ALA A 442 3.92 45.60 12.72
C ALA A 442 3.03 44.94 11.66
N ARG A 443 3.44 43.75 11.20
CA ARG A 443 2.71 42.95 10.21
C ARG A 443 2.26 41.61 10.78
N ARG A 444 1.03 41.22 10.50
CA ARG A 444 0.47 39.90 10.81
C ARG A 444 -0.40 39.42 9.65
N ALA A 445 -0.29 38.15 9.31
CA ALA A 445 -1.07 37.53 8.24
C ALA A 445 -1.74 36.23 8.70
N ARG A 446 -2.93 35.95 8.16
CA ARG A 446 -3.66 34.69 8.34
C ARG A 446 -4.26 34.25 7.01
N SER A 447 -4.40 32.95 6.83
CA SER A 447 -4.91 32.32 5.61
C SER A 447 -6.22 31.60 5.90
N ILE A 448 -7.12 31.61 4.93
CA ILE A 448 -8.41 30.90 4.92
C ILE A 448 -8.45 30.02 3.67
N GLY A 449 -8.62 28.71 3.84
CA GLY A 449 -8.84 27.79 2.71
C GLY A 449 -10.30 27.79 2.28
N VAL A 450 -10.57 28.04 1.00
CA VAL A 450 -11.90 27.94 0.42
C VAL A 450 -11.92 26.80 -0.59
N THR A 451 -12.71 25.76 -0.34
CA THR A 451 -12.94 24.66 -1.28
C THR A 451 -14.17 24.94 -2.12
N TYR A 452 -14.02 24.96 -3.45
CA TYR A 452 -15.13 25.16 -4.36
C TYR A 452 -15.71 23.82 -4.81
N LEU A 453 -16.96 23.53 -4.45
CA LEU A 453 -17.67 22.31 -4.83
C LEU A 453 -18.75 22.64 -5.86
N ARG A 454 -18.87 21.83 -6.90
CA ARG A 454 -19.91 21.93 -7.92
C ARG A 454 -20.77 20.68 -7.89
N LYS A 455 -22.09 20.85 -7.88
CA LYS A 455 -23.02 19.72 -8.03
C LYS A 455 -22.80 19.09 -9.40
N ALA A 456 -22.47 17.79 -9.40
CA ALA A 456 -22.13 17.07 -10.62
C ALA A 456 -23.38 16.86 -11.49
N HIS A 457 -23.21 17.00 -12.80
CA HIS A 457 -24.18 16.56 -13.77
C HIS A 457 -23.94 15.09 -14.07
N VAL A 458 -24.72 14.24 -13.42
CA VAL A 458 -24.63 12.78 -13.58
C VAL A 458 -25.59 12.34 -14.69
N THR A 459 -25.09 11.58 -15.65
CA THR A 459 -25.89 10.91 -16.67
C THR A 459 -25.81 9.41 -16.50
N ILE A 460 -26.91 8.73 -16.80
CA ILE A 460 -26.98 7.27 -16.74
C ILE A 460 -27.51 6.75 -18.06
N SER A 461 -26.82 5.76 -18.62
CA SER A 461 -27.16 5.10 -19.87
C SER A 461 -27.17 3.60 -19.66
N SER A 462 -28.02 2.89 -20.41
CA SER A 462 -28.06 1.42 -20.39
C SER A 462 -27.62 0.88 -21.74
N SER A 463 -27.00 -0.30 -21.74
CA SER A 463 -26.74 -1.05 -22.96
C SER A 463 -28.02 -1.57 -23.64
N THR A 464 -29.17 -1.49 -22.96
CA THR A 464 -30.47 -1.97 -23.41
C THR A 464 -31.49 -0.84 -23.46
N ASN A 465 -32.49 -0.94 -24.35
CA ASN A 465 -33.60 0.01 -24.45
C ASN A 465 -34.66 -0.25 -23.35
N SER A 466 -34.24 -0.16 -22.08
CA SER A 466 -35.10 -0.26 -20.88
C SER A 466 -35.74 -1.62 -20.60
N ALA A 467 -35.50 -2.66 -21.40
CA ALA A 467 -35.96 -4.02 -21.15
C ALA A 467 -34.86 -5.06 -21.44
N VAL A 468 -34.80 -6.11 -20.63
CA VAL A 468 -33.86 -7.24 -20.79
C VAL A 468 -34.54 -8.55 -20.44
N SER A 469 -34.25 -9.62 -21.16
CA SER A 469 -34.75 -10.96 -20.80
C SER A 469 -33.99 -11.58 -19.63
N GLU A 470 -34.69 -12.37 -18.83
CA GLU A 470 -34.08 -13.19 -17.78
C GLU A 470 -33.02 -14.13 -18.36
N GLY A 471 -31.85 -14.21 -17.73
CA GLY A 471 -30.68 -14.94 -18.22
C GLY A 471 -29.75 -14.15 -19.14
N TYR A 472 -30.14 -12.97 -19.63
CA TYR A 472 -29.33 -12.16 -20.54
C TYR A 472 -28.41 -11.20 -19.77
N LYS A 473 -27.28 -10.85 -20.41
CA LYS A 473 -26.33 -9.86 -19.90
C LYS A 473 -26.78 -8.45 -20.25
N PHE A 474 -26.66 -7.51 -19.32
CA PHE A 474 -26.79 -6.08 -19.60
C PHE A 474 -25.81 -5.28 -18.74
N SER A 475 -25.57 -4.03 -19.14
CA SER A 475 -24.81 -3.08 -18.33
C SER A 475 -25.51 -1.73 -18.22
N VAL A 476 -25.24 -1.05 -17.12
CA VAL A 476 -25.70 0.31 -16.86
C VAL A 476 -24.45 1.15 -16.56
N MET A 477 -24.24 2.18 -17.35
CA MET A 477 -23.10 3.08 -17.25
C MET A 477 -23.57 4.43 -16.69
N CYS A 478 -22.89 4.88 -15.66
CA CYS A 478 -23.12 6.15 -15.01
C CYS A 478 -21.87 7.02 -15.17
N GLU A 479 -22.04 8.22 -15.70
CA GLU A 479 -20.96 9.16 -16.01
C GLU A 479 -21.22 10.49 -15.31
N SER A 480 -20.16 11.08 -14.76
CA SER A 480 -20.16 12.37 -14.08
C SER A 480 -19.21 13.32 -14.79
N ASP A 481 -19.62 14.59 -14.95
CA ASP A 481 -18.74 15.66 -15.43
C ASP A 481 -17.65 16.03 -14.40
N VAL A 482 -17.87 15.74 -13.11
CA VAL A 482 -16.92 15.95 -12.01
C VAL A 482 -16.17 14.65 -11.69
N SER A 483 -14.83 14.70 -11.74
CA SER A 483 -13.93 13.57 -11.44
C SER A 483 -13.46 13.48 -10.00
N ASN A 484 -13.58 14.56 -9.23
CA ASN A 484 -13.17 14.60 -7.83
C ASN A 484 -14.32 14.17 -6.90
N TYR A 485 -14.64 12.88 -6.90
CA TYR A 485 -15.65 12.27 -6.02
C TYR A 485 -15.01 11.37 -4.96
N ASP A 486 -15.67 11.25 -3.80
CA ASP A 486 -15.22 10.41 -2.69
C ASP A 486 -15.71 8.97 -2.84
N SER A 487 -16.97 8.82 -3.25
CA SER A 487 -17.58 7.50 -3.44
C SER A 487 -18.68 7.50 -4.50
N ILE A 488 -18.95 6.31 -5.04
CA ILE A 488 -20.05 6.04 -5.96
C ILE A 488 -20.86 4.89 -5.37
N SER A 489 -22.18 5.06 -5.29
CA SER A 489 -23.10 4.02 -4.83
C SER A 489 -24.18 3.71 -5.87
N TRP A 490 -24.57 2.44 -5.94
CA TRP A 490 -25.63 1.93 -6.80
C TRP A 490 -26.78 1.41 -5.94
N LYS A 491 -28.00 1.81 -6.25
CA LYS A 491 -29.23 1.37 -5.59
C LYS A 491 -30.26 0.96 -6.63
N ILE A 492 -31.04 -0.07 -6.34
CA ILE A 492 -32.19 -0.48 -7.15
C ILE A 492 -33.45 -0.23 -6.34
N GLN A 493 -34.31 0.64 -6.86
CA GLN A 493 -35.62 0.92 -6.28
C GLN A 493 -36.69 0.11 -7.01
N SER A 494 -37.38 -0.77 -6.28
CA SER A 494 -38.52 -1.54 -6.77
C SER A 494 -39.73 -1.29 -5.86
N GLY A 495 -40.60 -0.36 -6.26
CA GLY A 495 -41.68 0.14 -5.41
C GLY A 495 -41.13 0.93 -4.21
N ASN A 496 -41.47 0.50 -2.99
CA ASN A 496 -40.96 1.09 -1.75
C ASN A 496 -39.65 0.45 -1.25
N ASN A 497 -39.21 -0.66 -1.84
CA ASN A 497 -38.00 -1.35 -1.40
C ASN A 497 -36.79 -0.81 -2.17
N ILE A 498 -35.76 -0.41 -1.42
CA ILE A 498 -34.47 0.03 -1.96
C ILE A 498 -33.45 -1.06 -1.62
N LYS A 499 -32.87 -1.67 -2.65
CA LYS A 499 -31.78 -2.64 -2.53
C LYS A 499 -30.46 -1.93 -2.82
N ILE A 500 -29.46 -2.15 -1.98
CA ILE A 500 -28.09 -1.65 -2.21
C ILE A 500 -27.35 -2.69 -3.04
N VAL A 501 -26.73 -2.27 -4.14
CA VAL A 501 -25.92 -3.16 -4.96
C VAL A 501 -24.49 -3.14 -4.42
N ASP A 502 -24.14 -4.13 -3.60
CA ASP A 502 -22.79 -4.31 -3.04
C ASP A 502 -22.09 -5.47 -3.76
N CYS A 503 -21.41 -5.15 -4.86
CA CYS A 503 -20.82 -6.14 -5.75
C CYS A 503 -19.56 -5.58 -6.44
N ASP A 504 -18.42 -5.79 -5.80
CA ASP A 504 -17.11 -5.32 -6.28
C ASP A 504 -16.72 -5.91 -7.65
N MET A 505 -17.14 -7.14 -7.95
CA MET A 505 -16.84 -7.80 -9.23
C MET A 505 -17.71 -7.35 -10.40
N CYS A 506 -18.86 -6.72 -10.15
CA CYS A 506 -19.75 -6.26 -11.21
C CYS A 506 -19.76 -4.74 -11.38
N ILE A 507 -19.14 -3.99 -10.47
CA ILE A 507 -19.04 -2.53 -10.54
C ILE A 507 -17.60 -2.15 -10.87
N GLU A 508 -17.38 -1.72 -12.10
CA GLU A 508 -16.12 -1.10 -12.50
C GLU A 508 -16.20 0.41 -12.28
N LYS A 509 -15.13 1.00 -11.74
CA LYS A 509 -15.04 2.43 -11.44
C LYS A 509 -13.78 2.99 -12.10
N SER A 510 -13.92 4.11 -12.80
CA SER A 510 -12.79 4.88 -13.34
C SER A 510 -12.91 6.33 -12.89
N LYS A 511 -11.77 6.92 -12.50
CA LYS A 511 -11.69 8.35 -12.16
C LYS A 511 -11.48 9.24 -13.39
N PHE A 512 -10.94 8.69 -14.49
CA PHE A 512 -10.61 9.45 -15.70
C PHE A 512 -10.91 8.60 -16.96
N PRO A 513 -12.06 8.81 -17.61
CA PRO A 513 -13.19 9.68 -17.23
C PRO A 513 -13.91 9.19 -15.96
N ALA A 514 -14.67 10.07 -15.31
CA ALA A 514 -15.37 9.78 -14.05
C ALA A 514 -16.63 8.95 -14.30
N MET A 515 -16.45 7.63 -14.32
CA MET A 515 -17.51 6.70 -14.72
C MET A 515 -17.57 5.49 -13.79
N SER A 516 -18.79 4.96 -13.64
CA SER A 516 -19.02 3.67 -13.03
C SER A 516 -19.92 2.82 -13.92
N VAL A 517 -19.53 1.57 -14.15
CA VAL A 517 -20.28 0.62 -14.97
C VAL A 517 -20.69 -0.55 -14.11
N LEU A 518 -22.00 -0.73 -13.95
CA LEU A 518 -22.60 -1.92 -13.35
C LEU A 518 -22.89 -2.94 -14.45
N THR A 519 -22.24 -4.10 -14.42
CA THR A 519 -22.39 -5.17 -15.40
C THR A 519 -23.04 -6.40 -14.78
N VAL A 520 -24.26 -6.71 -15.21
CA VAL A 520 -24.99 -7.91 -14.76
C VAL A 520 -24.80 -9.02 -15.78
N LYS A 521 -24.19 -10.14 -15.37
CA LYS A 521 -23.88 -11.27 -16.27
C LYS A 521 -25.12 -12.05 -16.70
N SER A 522 -26.09 -12.19 -15.80
CA SER A 522 -27.35 -12.90 -16.00
C SER A 522 -28.46 -12.19 -15.24
N ALA A 523 -29.39 -11.57 -15.95
CA ALA A 523 -30.50 -10.85 -15.35
C ALA A 523 -31.47 -11.82 -14.66
N THR A 524 -31.90 -11.50 -13.44
CA THR A 524 -32.95 -12.20 -12.69
C THR A 524 -34.07 -11.22 -12.37
N GLN A 525 -35.24 -11.71 -11.90
CA GLN A 525 -36.33 -10.83 -11.48
C GLN A 525 -35.94 -9.87 -10.35
N ASP A 526 -34.90 -10.17 -9.56
CA ASP A 526 -34.41 -9.29 -8.50
C ASP A 526 -33.70 -8.03 -9.00
N TRP A 527 -33.24 -8.03 -10.26
CA TRP A 527 -32.64 -6.89 -10.95
C TRP A 527 -33.68 -5.96 -11.60
N ARG A 528 -34.97 -6.27 -11.47
CA ARG A 528 -36.04 -5.38 -11.93
C ARG A 528 -36.14 -4.16 -11.04
N GLY A 529 -36.11 -2.97 -11.62
CA GLY A 529 -36.35 -1.72 -10.89
C GLY A 529 -35.73 -0.50 -11.52
N THR A 530 -35.78 0.60 -10.78
CA THR A 530 -35.13 1.86 -11.12
C THR A 530 -33.75 1.90 -10.48
N TYR A 531 -32.72 1.89 -11.32
CA TYR A 531 -31.31 2.01 -10.92
C TYR A 531 -31.03 3.46 -10.62
N ILE A 532 -30.46 3.72 -9.46
CA ILE A 532 -30.04 5.04 -9.00
C ILE A 532 -28.54 4.94 -8.76
N CYS A 533 -27.78 5.71 -9.54
CA CYS A 533 -26.35 5.88 -9.35
C CYS A 533 -26.13 7.23 -8.68
N THR A 534 -25.41 7.24 -7.55
CA THR A 534 -25.12 8.46 -6.80
C THR A 534 -23.61 8.65 -6.68
N PHE A 535 -23.11 9.76 -7.22
CA PHE A 535 -21.77 10.28 -6.96
C PHE A 535 -21.83 11.16 -5.71
N SER A 536 -20.95 10.87 -4.74
CA SER A 536 -20.84 11.64 -3.50
C SER A 536 -19.50 12.38 -3.48
N GLN A 537 -19.56 13.69 -3.24
CA GLN A 537 -18.43 14.61 -3.08
C GLN A 537 -18.62 15.39 -1.78
N LYS A 538 -17.89 15.02 -0.73
CA LYS A 538 -18.07 15.46 0.66
C LYS A 538 -19.53 15.32 1.11
N ASN A 539 -20.27 16.43 1.12
CA ASN A 539 -21.68 16.50 1.53
C ASN A 539 -22.64 16.67 0.34
N LEU A 540 -22.13 16.72 -0.89
CA LEU A 540 -22.93 16.87 -2.11
C LEU A 540 -23.14 15.50 -2.76
N GLU A 541 -24.41 15.11 -2.85
CA GLU A 541 -24.83 13.94 -3.62
C GLU A 541 -25.46 14.38 -4.94
N SER A 542 -24.99 13.79 -6.03
CA SER A 542 -25.56 13.96 -7.37
C SER A 542 -25.94 12.60 -7.91
N SER A 543 -27.17 12.44 -8.37
CA SER A 543 -27.68 11.14 -8.80
C SER A 543 -28.45 11.22 -10.10
N ALA A 544 -28.43 10.11 -10.83
CA ALA A 544 -29.22 9.90 -12.03
C ALA A 544 -29.89 8.53 -11.94
N ASN A 545 -31.01 8.36 -12.65
CA ASN A 545 -31.75 7.11 -12.62
C ASN A 545 -32.17 6.59 -14.00
N VAL A 546 -32.29 5.28 -14.12
CA VAL A 546 -32.82 4.57 -15.29
C VAL A 546 -33.62 3.36 -14.84
N THR A 547 -34.76 3.10 -15.46
CA THR A 547 -35.58 1.93 -15.15
C THR A 547 -35.29 0.80 -16.14
N ILE A 548 -35.03 -0.39 -15.61
CA ILE A 548 -34.86 -1.63 -16.39
C ILE A 548 -35.98 -2.60 -16.02
N GLU A 549 -36.74 -3.00 -17.03
CA GLU A 549 -37.72 -4.07 -16.92
C GLU A 549 -37.06 -5.42 -17.25
N VAL A 550 -37.10 -6.37 -16.30
CA VAL A 550 -36.66 -7.76 -16.56
C VAL A 550 -37.85 -8.59 -17.02
N ILE A 551 -37.82 -9.02 -18.27
CA ILE A 551 -38.87 -9.83 -18.90
C ILE A 551 -38.56 -11.30 -18.66
N SER A 552 -39.50 -12.02 -18.06
CA SER A 552 -39.33 -13.45 -17.76
C SER A 552 -39.04 -14.24 -19.03
N LEU A 553 -38.09 -15.17 -18.93
CA LEU A 553 -37.72 -16.13 -19.96
C LEU A 553 -37.22 -17.40 -19.24
N PRO A 554 -37.61 -18.62 -19.66
CA PRO A 554 -37.15 -19.82 -18.97
C PRO A 554 -35.65 -20.01 -19.14
N LEU A 555 -34.89 -20.13 -18.04
CA LEU A 555 -33.47 -20.46 -18.13
C LEU A 555 -33.28 -21.82 -18.81
N LYS A 556 -32.27 -21.95 -19.66
CA LYS A 556 -31.97 -23.16 -20.45
C LYS A 556 -31.98 -24.45 -19.61
N GLN A 557 -31.36 -24.40 -18.43
CA GLN A 557 -31.26 -25.51 -17.47
C GLN A 557 -32.58 -25.88 -16.77
N ASN A 558 -33.58 -25.01 -16.83
CA ASN A 558 -34.91 -25.24 -16.25
C ASN A 558 -35.93 -25.75 -17.29
N ILE A 559 -35.51 -25.92 -18.55
CA ILE A 559 -36.32 -26.52 -19.61
C ILE A 559 -36.09 -28.02 -19.61
N LEU A 560 -37.12 -28.77 -19.26
CA LEU A 560 -37.10 -30.22 -19.30
C LEU A 560 -37.37 -30.70 -20.71
N ILE A 561 -36.57 -31.66 -21.18
CA ILE A 561 -36.74 -32.31 -22.48
C ILE A 561 -36.94 -33.82 -22.29
N ASP A 562 -37.92 -34.40 -22.97
CA ASP A 562 -38.15 -35.85 -23.01
C ASP A 562 -38.40 -36.30 -24.47
N PRO A 563 -37.60 -37.24 -25.01
CA PRO A 563 -36.39 -37.84 -24.44
C PRO A 563 -35.14 -36.93 -24.60
N ILE A 564 -34.14 -37.11 -23.73
CA ILE A 564 -32.83 -36.44 -23.89
C ILE A 564 -32.02 -37.14 -24.99
N ALA A 565 -31.99 -38.48 -24.97
CA ALA A 565 -31.44 -39.28 -26.05
C ALA A 565 -32.23 -40.58 -26.19
N ALA A 566 -32.68 -40.91 -27.40
CA ALA A 566 -33.47 -42.12 -27.63
C ALA A 566 -33.23 -42.69 -29.02
N SER A 567 -33.50 -43.98 -29.19
CA SER A 567 -33.59 -44.58 -30.51
C SER A 567 -35.03 -44.43 -31.02
N ILE A 568 -35.19 -44.04 -32.28
CA ILE A 568 -36.51 -43.86 -32.92
C ILE A 568 -36.62 -44.72 -34.18
N GLN A 569 -37.80 -45.29 -34.40
CA GLN A 569 -38.08 -46.13 -35.55
C GLN A 569 -38.56 -45.28 -36.74
N CYS A 570 -38.08 -45.61 -37.94
CA CYS A 570 -38.50 -44.92 -39.15
C CYS A 570 -39.99 -45.10 -39.44
N GLU A 571 -40.62 -44.08 -40.03
CA GLU A 571 -42.04 -44.05 -40.43
C GLU A 571 -43.07 -44.17 -39.28
N VAL A 572 -42.61 -44.17 -38.03
CA VAL A 572 -43.47 -44.17 -36.83
C VAL A 572 -43.41 -42.79 -36.15
N PRO A 573 -44.56 -42.22 -35.73
CA PRO A 573 -44.56 -40.96 -34.99
C PRO A 573 -43.99 -41.16 -33.58
N HIS A 574 -43.07 -40.29 -33.18
CA HIS A 574 -42.47 -40.25 -31.85
C HIS A 574 -42.79 -38.90 -31.18
N ALA A 575 -43.31 -38.96 -29.96
CA ALA A 575 -43.63 -37.76 -29.18
C ALA A 575 -42.34 -37.16 -28.60
N LEU A 576 -42.10 -35.88 -28.91
CA LEU A 576 -41.07 -35.05 -28.30
C LEU A 576 -41.75 -34.03 -27.40
N GLU A 577 -41.27 -33.88 -26.16
CA GLU A 577 -41.88 -33.02 -25.15
C GLU A 577 -40.85 -32.06 -24.55
N CYS A 578 -41.22 -30.78 -24.45
CA CYS A 578 -40.47 -29.78 -23.67
C CYS A 578 -41.36 -29.18 -22.59
N CYS A 579 -40.95 -29.29 -21.32
CA CYS A 579 -41.73 -28.82 -20.19
C CYS A 579 -41.03 -27.70 -19.42
N ILE A 580 -41.82 -26.77 -18.90
CA ILE A 580 -41.41 -25.72 -17.97
C ILE A 580 -42.32 -25.68 -16.75
N SER A 581 -41.83 -25.17 -15.63
CA SER A 581 -42.61 -24.98 -14.39
C SER A 581 -43.86 -24.13 -14.63
N ALA A 582 -45.02 -24.58 -14.17
CA ALA A 582 -46.28 -23.83 -14.27
C ALA A 582 -46.32 -22.59 -13.37
N LYS A 583 -45.40 -22.46 -12.41
CA LYS A 583 -45.29 -21.30 -11.52
C LYS A 583 -44.68 -20.06 -12.20
N THR A 584 -43.91 -20.24 -13.28
CA THR A 584 -43.10 -19.19 -13.90
C THR A 584 -43.70 -18.59 -15.17
N VAL A 585 -44.92 -18.97 -15.55
CA VAL A 585 -45.43 -18.70 -16.90
C VAL A 585 -46.18 -17.38 -17.04
N ARG A 586 -45.66 -16.56 -17.95
CA ARG A 586 -46.38 -15.60 -18.82
C ARG A 586 -46.45 -16.19 -20.25
N ASP A 587 -47.26 -15.63 -21.14
CA ASP A 587 -47.47 -16.16 -22.50
C ASP A 587 -46.18 -16.15 -23.36
N TYR A 588 -45.57 -17.32 -23.56
CA TYR A 588 -44.42 -17.54 -24.46
C TYR A 588 -44.90 -18.10 -25.80
N ARG A 589 -44.25 -17.70 -26.89
CA ARG A 589 -44.38 -18.38 -28.19
C ARG A 589 -43.33 -19.49 -28.24
N VAL A 590 -43.77 -20.74 -28.40
CA VAL A 590 -42.88 -21.90 -28.39
C VAL A 590 -42.94 -22.61 -29.74
N THR A 591 -41.78 -22.99 -30.27
CA THR A 591 -41.65 -23.76 -31.52
C THR A 591 -40.69 -24.92 -31.33
N PHE A 592 -40.94 -26.04 -31.99
CA PHE A 592 -39.99 -27.15 -32.05
C PHE A 592 -39.11 -27.01 -33.30
N VAL A 593 -37.79 -27.12 -33.14
CA VAL A 593 -36.84 -27.12 -34.25
C VAL A 593 -36.28 -28.52 -34.45
N VAL A 594 -36.44 -29.08 -35.64
CA VAL A 594 -35.88 -30.41 -36.01
C VAL A 594 -35.07 -30.26 -37.30
N GLN A 595 -33.77 -30.58 -37.25
CA GLN A 595 -32.84 -30.40 -38.38
C GLN A 595 -32.98 -29.03 -39.10
N GLN A 596 -33.18 -27.95 -38.32
CA GLN A 596 -33.37 -26.56 -38.78
C GLN A 596 -34.77 -26.16 -39.29
N ASN A 597 -35.74 -27.08 -39.30
CA ASN A 597 -37.13 -26.74 -39.62
C ASN A 597 -37.93 -26.43 -38.34
N GLU A 598 -38.69 -25.33 -38.34
CA GLU A 598 -39.54 -24.91 -37.22
C GLU A 598 -40.98 -25.44 -37.37
N PHE A 599 -41.52 -26.01 -36.29
CA PHE A 599 -42.87 -26.58 -36.23
C PHE A 599 -43.67 -25.98 -35.08
N GLN A 600 -44.99 -25.82 -35.31
CA GLN A 600 -45.95 -25.40 -34.29
C GLN A 600 -46.25 -26.55 -33.33
N VAL A 601 -46.54 -26.21 -32.08
CA VAL A 601 -46.58 -27.17 -30.97
C VAL A 601 -47.90 -27.08 -30.22
N GLU A 602 -48.34 -28.19 -29.65
CA GLU A 602 -49.52 -28.21 -28.79
C GLU A 602 -49.10 -27.98 -27.34
N LYS A 603 -49.71 -26.99 -26.68
CA LYS A 603 -49.49 -26.70 -25.25
C LYS A 603 -50.44 -27.55 -24.41
N LYS A 604 -49.89 -28.43 -23.57
CA LYS A 604 -50.62 -29.26 -22.63
C LYS A 604 -50.21 -28.95 -21.19
N LYS A 605 -51.20 -28.74 -20.30
CA LYS A 605 -50.93 -28.61 -18.87
C LYS A 605 -50.85 -30.00 -18.24
N LYS A 606 -49.73 -30.31 -17.57
CA LYS A 606 -49.47 -31.57 -16.88
C LYS A 606 -49.18 -31.23 -15.42
N ASP A 607 -50.23 -31.16 -14.61
CA ASP A 607 -50.19 -30.73 -13.20
C ASP A 607 -49.45 -29.39 -12.98
N ASN A 608 -48.21 -29.46 -12.46
CA ASN A 608 -47.31 -28.33 -12.15
C ASN A 608 -46.39 -27.92 -13.31
N LEU A 609 -46.56 -28.48 -14.51
CA LEU A 609 -45.76 -28.19 -15.70
C LEU A 609 -46.65 -27.76 -16.86
N PHE A 610 -46.14 -26.86 -17.69
CA PHE A 610 -46.63 -26.66 -19.05
C PHE A 610 -45.68 -27.35 -20.01
N CYS A 611 -46.21 -28.31 -20.76
CA CYS A 611 -45.46 -29.12 -21.69
C CYS A 611 -45.93 -28.85 -23.11
N TYR A 612 -44.96 -28.67 -24.01
CA TYR A 612 -45.17 -28.43 -25.42
C TYR A 612 -44.78 -29.70 -26.15
N MET A 613 -45.72 -30.26 -26.90
CA MET A 613 -45.56 -31.58 -27.54
C MET A 613 -45.53 -31.45 -29.06
N TYR A 614 -44.65 -32.21 -29.70
CA TYR A 614 -44.57 -32.37 -31.14
C TYR A 614 -44.35 -33.84 -31.51
N ASN A 615 -45.19 -34.40 -32.37
CA ASN A 615 -45.05 -35.76 -32.86
C ASN A 615 -44.20 -35.77 -34.13
N HIS A 616 -42.91 -36.06 -33.99
CA HIS A 616 -41.98 -36.13 -35.11
C HIS A 616 -42.10 -37.46 -35.85
N THR A 617 -42.12 -37.43 -37.18
CA THR A 617 -42.07 -38.63 -38.03
C THR A 617 -40.96 -38.46 -39.06
N GLU A 618 -39.92 -39.28 -38.98
CA GLU A 618 -38.82 -39.24 -39.95
C GLU A 618 -39.14 -40.11 -41.17
N LYS A 619 -39.10 -39.50 -42.37
CA LYS A 619 -39.44 -40.16 -43.64
C LYS A 619 -38.20 -40.64 -44.41
N GLU A 620 -37.03 -40.07 -44.16
CA GLU A 620 -35.81 -40.34 -44.93
C GLU A 620 -34.75 -41.06 -44.08
N CYS A 621 -34.71 -42.40 -44.18
CA CYS A 621 -33.88 -43.26 -43.31
C CYS A 621 -32.75 -44.02 -44.02
N ASN A 622 -32.13 -43.40 -45.03
CA ASN A 622 -31.17 -44.09 -45.90
C ASN A 622 -29.81 -44.40 -45.24
N LYS A 623 -29.48 -43.81 -44.08
CA LYS A 623 -28.25 -44.05 -43.30
C LYS A 623 -28.51 -43.90 -41.79
N GLU A 624 -27.71 -44.56 -40.96
CA GLU A 624 -27.63 -44.26 -39.51
C GLU A 624 -27.17 -42.82 -39.32
N LYS A 625 -28.14 -41.91 -39.19
CA LYS A 625 -27.92 -40.48 -38.98
C LYS A 625 -28.55 -40.10 -37.64
N GLU A 626 -27.83 -39.30 -36.87
CA GLU A 626 -28.36 -38.68 -35.65
C GLU A 626 -29.22 -37.48 -36.04
N VAL A 627 -30.44 -37.44 -35.52
CA VAL A 627 -31.40 -36.33 -35.69
C VAL A 627 -31.39 -35.52 -34.42
N VAL A 628 -31.19 -34.21 -34.57
CA VAL A 628 -31.21 -33.26 -33.44
C VAL A 628 -32.51 -32.48 -33.45
N ALA A 629 -33.16 -32.44 -32.29
CA ALA A 629 -34.36 -31.64 -32.04
C ALA A 629 -34.18 -30.78 -30.78
N TYR A 630 -34.84 -29.63 -30.72
CA TYR A 630 -34.87 -28.77 -29.53
C TYR A 630 -36.10 -27.86 -29.57
N CYS A 631 -36.44 -27.26 -28.43
CA CYS A 631 -37.53 -26.29 -28.32
C CYS A 631 -36.98 -24.89 -28.17
N LYS A 632 -37.60 -23.95 -28.89
CA LYS A 632 -37.27 -22.53 -28.82
C LYS A 632 -38.42 -21.79 -28.15
N PHE A 633 -38.14 -21.15 -27.02
CA PHE A 633 -39.08 -20.33 -26.26
C PHE A 633 -38.78 -18.87 -26.56
N ILE A 634 -39.77 -18.13 -27.07
CA ILE A 634 -39.64 -16.72 -27.44
C ILE A 634 -40.59 -15.91 -26.56
N ASN A 635 -40.08 -14.84 -25.97
CA ASN A 635 -40.88 -13.93 -25.16
C ASN A 635 -41.50 -12.80 -26.00
N ARG A 636 -42.09 -11.80 -25.33
CA ARG A 636 -42.79 -10.68 -25.97
C ARG A 636 -41.89 -9.62 -26.63
N ILE A 637 -40.57 -9.66 -26.42
CA ILE A 637 -39.60 -8.76 -27.07
C ILE A 637 -38.79 -9.48 -28.15
N ASP A 638 -39.29 -10.61 -28.65
CA ASP A 638 -38.69 -11.46 -29.69
C ASP A 638 -37.29 -12.03 -29.32
N GLU A 639 -36.91 -11.99 -28.05
CA GLU A 639 -35.76 -12.71 -27.53
C GLU A 639 -36.18 -14.14 -27.14
N GLY A 640 -35.30 -15.11 -27.38
CA GLY A 640 -35.64 -16.51 -27.15
C GLY A 640 -34.47 -17.38 -26.72
N VAL A 641 -34.82 -18.46 -26.04
CA VAL A 641 -33.91 -19.44 -25.47
C VAL A 641 -34.19 -20.81 -26.09
N ASP A 642 -33.12 -21.46 -26.53
CA ASP A 642 -33.16 -22.81 -27.04
C ASP A 642 -32.92 -23.80 -25.88
N SER A 643 -33.71 -24.86 -25.83
CA SER A 643 -33.49 -25.98 -24.90
C SER A 643 -32.17 -26.70 -25.20
N GLU A 644 -31.75 -27.59 -24.30
CA GLU A 644 -30.73 -28.58 -24.66
C GLU A 644 -31.21 -29.44 -25.84
N HIS A 645 -30.23 -29.99 -26.58
CA HIS A 645 -30.49 -30.77 -27.79
C HIS A 645 -30.91 -32.20 -27.45
N MET A 646 -32.08 -32.61 -27.96
CA MET A 646 -32.53 -34.00 -28.00
C MET A 646 -31.76 -34.76 -29.08
N ARG A 647 -31.18 -35.91 -28.72
CA ARG A 647 -30.41 -36.76 -29.64
C ARG A 647 -31.19 -38.01 -30.02
N LEU A 648 -31.64 -38.07 -31.27
CA LEU A 648 -32.49 -39.14 -31.76
C LEU A 648 -31.70 -40.02 -32.73
N HIS A 649 -31.50 -41.29 -32.39
CA HIS A 649 -30.79 -42.25 -33.23
C HIS A 649 -31.79 -43.03 -34.09
N LEU A 650 -31.68 -42.89 -35.41
CA LEU A 650 -32.58 -43.57 -36.35
C LEU A 650 -32.27 -45.07 -36.42
N VAL A 651 -33.29 -45.89 -36.18
CA VAL A 651 -33.24 -47.35 -36.38
C VAL A 651 -33.99 -47.68 -37.68
N PRO A 652 -33.30 -48.16 -38.74
CA PRO A 652 -33.95 -48.57 -39.97
C PRO A 652 -34.93 -49.70 -39.70
N GLY A 653 -36.13 -49.67 -40.31
CA GLY A 653 -37.21 -50.65 -40.07
C GLY A 653 -36.87 -52.12 -40.36
N LYS A 654 -35.69 -52.42 -40.94
CA LYS A 654 -35.18 -53.79 -41.17
C LYS A 654 -34.33 -54.35 -40.02
N LYS A 655 -33.90 -53.53 -39.05
CA LYS A 655 -33.12 -53.97 -37.88
C LYS A 655 -34.05 -54.52 -36.79
N LYS A 656 -33.63 -55.62 -36.14
CA LYS A 656 -34.36 -56.23 -35.02
C LYS A 656 -34.27 -55.33 -33.78
N ILE A 657 -35.42 -54.89 -33.28
CA ILE A 657 -35.56 -54.19 -32.01
C ILE A 657 -35.43 -55.22 -30.88
N SER A 658 -34.55 -54.98 -29.92
CA SER A 658 -34.34 -55.88 -28.76
C SER A 658 -35.18 -55.45 -27.57
N CYS A 659 -35.14 -54.16 -27.22
CA CYS A 659 -35.92 -53.60 -26.10
C CYS A 659 -37.08 -52.78 -26.66
N SER A 660 -38.30 -53.08 -26.22
CA SER A 660 -39.52 -52.37 -26.60
C SER A 660 -40.53 -52.45 -25.46
N ASP A 661 -40.64 -51.39 -24.68
CA ASP A 661 -41.60 -51.25 -23.57
C ASP A 661 -42.11 -49.80 -23.47
N GLY A 662 -42.79 -49.46 -22.36
CA GLY A 662 -43.28 -48.10 -22.12
C GLY A 662 -42.18 -47.04 -21.92
N LEU A 663 -40.91 -47.42 -21.76
CA LEU A 663 -39.78 -46.47 -21.70
C LEU A 663 -39.34 -46.07 -23.10
N GLY A 664 -39.31 -47.00 -24.05
CA GLY A 664 -38.96 -46.72 -25.44
C GLY A 664 -38.43 -47.95 -26.17
N ILE A 665 -37.90 -47.72 -27.37
CA ILE A 665 -37.38 -48.76 -28.26
C ILE A 665 -35.86 -48.67 -28.41
N GLY A 666 -35.19 -49.81 -28.65
CA GLY A 666 -33.75 -49.86 -28.86
C GLY A 666 -33.23 -51.22 -29.32
N THR A 667 -32.08 -51.23 -30.02
CA THR A 667 -31.33 -52.46 -30.32
C THR A 667 -30.55 -52.94 -29.09
N GLU A 668 -30.03 -54.16 -29.10
CA GLU A 668 -29.13 -54.63 -28.02
C GLU A 668 -27.98 -53.63 -27.81
N ARG A 669 -27.66 -53.31 -26.55
CA ARG A 669 -26.68 -52.27 -26.14
C ARG A 669 -27.02 -50.83 -26.54
N ALA A 670 -28.23 -50.56 -27.05
CA ALA A 670 -28.68 -49.19 -27.25
C ALA A 670 -28.86 -48.48 -25.90
N THR A 671 -28.64 -47.17 -25.91
CA THR A 671 -28.80 -46.31 -24.74
C THR A 671 -30.02 -45.41 -24.87
N LEU A 672 -30.80 -45.33 -23.80
CA LEU A 672 -31.94 -44.43 -23.66
C LEU A 672 -31.68 -43.52 -22.47
N VAL A 673 -31.73 -42.21 -22.67
CA VAL A 673 -31.52 -41.20 -21.63
C VAL A 673 -32.82 -40.45 -21.45
N LYS A 674 -33.39 -40.58 -20.25
CA LYS A 674 -34.61 -39.89 -19.84
C LYS A 674 -34.34 -38.87 -18.75
N PRO A 675 -35.13 -37.79 -18.67
CA PRO A 675 -35.08 -36.86 -17.55
C PRO A 675 -35.53 -37.56 -16.26
N CYS A 676 -35.08 -37.07 -15.10
CA CYS A 676 -35.36 -37.68 -13.80
C CYS A 676 -36.82 -37.54 -13.35
N CYS A 677 -37.54 -38.65 -13.25
CA CYS A 677 -38.88 -38.65 -12.67
C CYS A 677 -38.79 -38.91 -11.16
N ASP A 678 -39.38 -38.03 -10.34
CA ASP A 678 -39.45 -38.22 -8.89
C ASP A 678 -40.34 -39.43 -8.57
N VAL A 679 -39.73 -40.48 -8.01
CA VAL A 679 -40.37 -41.77 -7.70
C VAL A 679 -41.20 -41.70 -6.41
N THR A 680 -40.93 -40.72 -5.54
CA THR A 680 -41.56 -40.62 -4.21
C THR A 680 -42.55 -39.46 -4.09
N ASN A 681 -42.47 -38.45 -4.97
CA ASN A 681 -43.43 -37.35 -5.01
C ASN A 681 -43.85 -37.02 -6.46
N PRO A 682 -45.10 -37.32 -6.89
CA PRO A 682 -45.60 -37.02 -8.24
C PRO A 682 -45.66 -35.53 -8.63
N LYS A 683 -45.10 -34.62 -7.83
CA LYS A 683 -45.38 -33.17 -7.85
C LYS A 683 -44.18 -32.27 -8.17
N GLY A 684 -42.97 -32.82 -8.36
CA GLY A 684 -41.77 -32.05 -8.66
C GLY A 684 -40.81 -32.80 -9.59
N PHE A 685 -40.01 -32.05 -10.35
CA PHE A 685 -38.92 -32.57 -11.16
C PHE A 685 -37.59 -32.26 -10.47
N THR A 686 -36.66 -33.20 -10.44
CA THR A 686 -35.28 -32.96 -9.98
C THR A 686 -34.33 -32.96 -11.15
N ARG A 687 -33.32 -32.09 -11.13
CA ARG A 687 -32.31 -32.06 -12.19
C ARG A 687 -31.54 -33.38 -12.26
N GLY A 688 -31.03 -33.67 -13.44
CA GLY A 688 -30.30 -34.90 -13.74
C GLY A 688 -30.97 -35.72 -14.84
N ASN A 689 -30.39 -36.88 -15.12
CA ASN A 689 -30.98 -37.84 -16.03
C ASN A 689 -30.72 -39.28 -15.54
N THR A 690 -31.52 -40.21 -16.07
CA THR A 690 -31.29 -41.64 -15.91
C THR A 690 -30.93 -42.21 -17.27
N THR A 691 -29.80 -42.91 -17.31
CA THR A 691 -29.33 -43.62 -18.50
C THR A 691 -29.68 -45.10 -18.36
N TYR A 692 -30.45 -45.60 -19.31
CA TYR A 692 -30.81 -47.00 -19.44
C TYR A 692 -30.00 -47.64 -20.56
N GLU A 693 -29.56 -48.88 -20.34
CA GLU A 693 -28.91 -49.71 -21.35
C GLU A 693 -29.81 -50.93 -21.64
N CYS A 694 -30.01 -51.20 -22.93
CA CYS A 694 -30.77 -52.36 -23.39
C CYS A 694 -29.92 -53.63 -23.23
N ILE A 695 -30.30 -54.48 -22.28
CA ILE A 695 -29.61 -55.74 -21.97
C ILE A 695 -30.66 -56.84 -21.88
N ASN A 696 -30.47 -57.93 -22.63
CA ASN A 696 -31.37 -59.09 -22.60
C ASN A 696 -32.84 -58.72 -22.89
N SER A 697 -33.07 -57.87 -23.89
CA SER A 697 -34.42 -57.40 -24.27
C SER A 697 -35.19 -56.60 -23.19
N SER A 698 -34.50 -56.10 -22.16
CA SER A 698 -35.07 -55.22 -21.13
C SER A 698 -34.19 -53.99 -20.88
N TRP A 699 -34.80 -52.85 -20.54
CA TRP A 699 -34.08 -51.64 -20.14
C TRP A 699 -33.59 -51.76 -18.70
N THR A 700 -32.28 -51.68 -18.51
CA THR A 700 -31.64 -51.71 -17.18
C THR A 700 -31.02 -50.37 -16.87
N VAL A 701 -31.11 -49.89 -15.62
CA VAL A 701 -30.49 -48.62 -15.21
C VAL A 701 -28.98 -48.79 -15.21
N ALA A 702 -28.32 -48.20 -16.19
CA ALA A 702 -26.86 -48.16 -16.28
C ALA A 702 -26.30 -47.05 -15.38
N ARG A 703 -26.98 -45.90 -15.31
CA ARG A 703 -26.58 -44.75 -14.48
C ARG A 703 -27.81 -43.97 -14.01
N ASN A 704 -27.80 -43.56 -12.75
CA ASN A 704 -28.82 -42.69 -12.16
C ASN A 704 -28.13 -41.44 -11.61
N ASP A 705 -28.38 -40.30 -12.26
CA ASP A 705 -27.80 -39.00 -11.89
C ASP A 705 -28.87 -38.03 -11.39
N CYS A 706 -29.98 -38.56 -10.88
CA CYS A 706 -31.05 -37.75 -10.33
C CYS A 706 -30.63 -37.13 -9.00
N LEU A 707 -30.80 -35.82 -8.89
CA LEU A 707 -30.63 -35.11 -7.64
C LEU A 707 -31.79 -35.41 -6.69
N SER A 708 -31.52 -35.43 -5.39
CA SER A 708 -32.59 -35.44 -4.39
C SER A 708 -33.29 -34.08 -4.38
N GLY A 709 -34.58 -34.06 -4.01
CA GLY A 709 -35.36 -32.83 -3.89
C GLY A 709 -34.66 -31.73 -3.07
N PRO A 710 -34.21 -32.02 -1.83
CA PRO A 710 -33.52 -31.02 -1.00
C PRO A 710 -32.23 -30.49 -1.62
N ILE A 711 -31.42 -31.33 -2.27
CA ILE A 711 -30.16 -30.89 -2.90
C ILE A 711 -30.45 -30.06 -4.16
N ASN A 712 -31.48 -30.44 -4.93
CA ASN A 712 -31.94 -29.66 -6.07
C ASN A 712 -32.44 -28.26 -5.65
N ASP A 713 -33.16 -28.17 -4.53
CA ASP A 713 -33.62 -26.89 -3.97
C ASP A 713 -32.46 -26.01 -3.49
N LEU A 714 -31.43 -26.60 -2.87
CA LEU A 714 -30.20 -25.90 -2.51
C LEU A 714 -29.49 -25.35 -3.76
N LEU A 715 -29.37 -26.17 -4.81
CA LEU A 715 -28.73 -25.76 -6.07
C LEU A 715 -29.47 -24.59 -6.73
N ASN A 716 -30.80 -24.66 -6.83
CA ASN A 716 -31.62 -23.56 -7.35
C ASN A 716 -31.45 -22.28 -6.51
N SER A 717 -31.37 -22.43 -5.18
CA SER A 717 -31.16 -21.31 -4.25
C SER A 717 -29.77 -20.69 -4.39
N ALA A 718 -28.71 -21.48 -4.62
CA ALA A 718 -27.37 -20.98 -4.91
C ALA A 718 -27.33 -20.19 -6.23
N GLU A 719 -27.96 -20.70 -7.28
CA GLU A 719 -28.04 -20.00 -8.57
C GLU A 719 -28.78 -18.66 -8.45
N SER A 720 -29.85 -18.61 -7.66
CA SER A 720 -30.55 -17.37 -7.36
C SER A 720 -29.68 -16.40 -6.56
N LEU A 721 -28.94 -16.91 -5.56
CA LEU A 721 -28.08 -16.10 -4.69
C LEU A 721 -26.93 -15.46 -5.46
N VAL A 722 -26.23 -16.23 -6.29
CA VAL A 722 -25.04 -15.76 -7.04
C VAL A 722 -25.42 -14.70 -8.07
N ASN A 723 -26.65 -14.78 -8.59
CA ASN A 723 -27.19 -13.78 -9.51
C ASN A 723 -28.06 -12.72 -8.79
N SER A 724 -28.00 -12.62 -7.45
CA SER A 724 -28.74 -11.63 -6.68
C SER A 724 -27.95 -10.32 -6.56
N PRO A 725 -28.59 -9.13 -6.59
CA PRO A 725 -27.93 -7.87 -6.28
C PRO A 725 -27.45 -7.77 -4.82
N GLU A 726 -27.96 -8.62 -3.93
CA GLU A 726 -27.65 -8.62 -2.47
C GLU A 726 -26.91 -9.91 -2.05
N ALA A 727 -26.18 -10.55 -2.98
CA ALA A 727 -25.54 -11.84 -2.77
C ALA A 727 -24.65 -11.88 -1.50
N LYS A 728 -23.84 -10.85 -1.28
CA LYS A 728 -22.94 -10.73 -0.11
C LYS A 728 -23.71 -10.73 1.22
N ALA A 729 -24.81 -9.99 1.31
CA ALA A 729 -25.61 -9.91 2.53
C ALA A 729 -26.38 -11.20 2.83
N GLN A 730 -26.82 -11.92 1.80
CA GLN A 730 -27.60 -13.17 1.94
C GLN A 730 -26.70 -14.40 2.17
N LEU A 731 -25.42 -14.35 1.78
CA LEU A 731 -24.49 -15.49 1.82
C LEU A 731 -24.38 -16.18 3.20
N PRO A 732 -24.22 -15.48 4.35
CA PRO A 732 -24.09 -16.15 5.65
C PRO A 732 -25.30 -17.02 6.00
N SER A 733 -26.52 -16.53 5.70
CA SER A 733 -27.77 -17.26 5.94
C SER A 733 -27.89 -18.51 5.06
N TYR A 734 -27.47 -18.39 3.79
CA TYR A 734 -27.46 -19.50 2.84
C TYR A 734 -26.44 -20.57 3.24
N LEU A 735 -25.23 -20.18 3.65
CA LEU A 735 -24.20 -21.12 4.12
C LEU A 735 -24.66 -21.93 5.34
N ALA A 736 -25.40 -21.29 6.26
CA ALA A 736 -25.99 -21.98 7.41
C ALA A 736 -27.02 -23.05 6.96
N GLN A 737 -27.90 -22.70 6.01
CA GLN A 737 -28.87 -23.64 5.43
C GLN A 737 -28.18 -24.78 4.67
N LEU A 738 -27.16 -24.46 3.87
CA LEU A 738 -26.38 -25.43 3.10
C LEU A 738 -25.73 -26.46 4.02
N LYS A 739 -25.06 -26.03 5.09
CA LYS A 739 -24.45 -26.93 6.07
C LYS A 739 -25.49 -27.88 6.67
N GLU A 740 -26.61 -27.34 7.14
CA GLU A 740 -27.63 -28.12 7.85
C GLU A 740 -28.32 -29.15 6.94
N GLN A 741 -28.64 -28.77 5.70
CA GLN A 741 -29.26 -29.69 4.73
C GLN A 741 -28.26 -30.73 4.20
N THR A 742 -27.00 -30.35 3.95
CA THR A 742 -25.94 -31.30 3.57
C THR A 742 -25.71 -32.34 4.66
N LYS A 743 -25.76 -31.93 5.93
CA LYS A 743 -25.66 -32.84 7.08
C LYS A 743 -26.82 -33.84 7.14
N LYS A 744 -28.04 -33.40 6.82
CA LYS A 744 -29.23 -34.29 6.79
C LYS A 744 -29.17 -35.30 5.63
N GLU A 745 -28.64 -34.89 4.48
CA GLU A 745 -28.58 -35.69 3.26
C GLU A 745 -27.26 -36.46 3.06
N VAL A 746 -26.42 -36.59 4.09
CA VAL A 746 -25.06 -37.17 3.96
C VAL A 746 -25.06 -38.59 3.40
N THR A 747 -26.07 -39.40 3.73
CA THR A 747 -26.23 -40.78 3.22
C THR A 747 -26.66 -40.82 1.77
N THR A 748 -27.45 -39.84 1.33
CA THR A 748 -27.84 -39.66 -0.08
C THR A 748 -26.63 -39.22 -0.91
N ILE A 749 -25.80 -38.33 -0.35
CA ILE A 749 -24.56 -37.84 -0.96
C ILE A 749 -23.51 -38.95 -1.07
N SER A 750 -23.33 -39.74 -0.02
CA SER A 750 -22.33 -40.83 -0.01
C SER A 750 -22.64 -41.95 -1.00
N ASN A 751 -23.89 -42.10 -1.45
CA ASN A 751 -24.32 -43.12 -2.40
C ASN A 751 -24.54 -42.61 -3.83
N SER A 752 -24.56 -41.29 -4.05
CA SER A 752 -24.86 -40.69 -5.37
C SER A 752 -23.79 -39.69 -5.79
N SER A 753 -23.08 -40.03 -6.88
CA SER A 753 -22.07 -39.17 -7.51
C SER A 753 -22.65 -37.85 -8.02
N ALA A 754 -23.93 -37.85 -8.44
CA ALA A 754 -24.61 -36.64 -8.88
C ALA A 754 -24.92 -35.68 -7.73
N ASN A 755 -25.41 -36.19 -6.60
CA ASN A 755 -25.68 -35.37 -5.41
C ASN A 755 -24.39 -34.77 -4.84
N LEU A 756 -23.31 -35.57 -4.75
CA LEU A 756 -21.99 -35.09 -4.36
C LEU A 756 -21.47 -34.00 -5.30
N GLY A 757 -21.55 -34.24 -6.62
CA GLY A 757 -21.16 -33.25 -7.63
C GLY A 757 -21.99 -31.97 -7.58
N ALA A 758 -23.28 -32.05 -7.23
CA ALA A 758 -24.14 -30.87 -7.07
C ALA A 758 -23.72 -30.01 -5.88
N ILE A 759 -23.39 -30.61 -4.72
CA ILE A 759 -22.88 -29.85 -3.56
C ILE A 759 -21.55 -29.17 -3.90
N VAL A 760 -20.65 -29.85 -4.60
CA VAL A 760 -19.39 -29.25 -5.08
C VAL A 760 -19.66 -28.08 -6.01
N THR A 761 -20.62 -28.22 -6.93
CA THR A 761 -21.02 -27.14 -7.85
C THR A 761 -21.61 -25.94 -7.08
N ILE A 762 -22.40 -26.18 -6.01
CA ILE A 762 -22.90 -25.13 -5.13
C ILE A 762 -21.76 -24.39 -4.45
N LEU A 763 -20.80 -25.12 -3.86
CA LEU A 763 -19.62 -24.53 -3.20
C LEU A 763 -18.80 -23.68 -4.17
N ASP A 764 -18.64 -24.14 -5.41
CA ASP A 764 -17.95 -23.39 -6.46
C ASP A 764 -18.67 -22.09 -6.80
N MET A 765 -19.97 -22.16 -7.08
CA MET A 765 -20.80 -21.00 -7.41
C MET A 765 -20.73 -19.91 -6.33
N ILE A 766 -20.85 -20.29 -5.05
CA ILE A 766 -20.85 -19.32 -3.94
C ILE A 766 -19.45 -18.86 -3.51
N SER A 767 -18.39 -19.61 -3.87
CA SER A 767 -17.01 -19.29 -3.48
C SER A 767 -16.47 -17.98 -4.05
N SER A 768 -17.07 -17.48 -5.13
CA SER A 768 -16.68 -16.23 -5.79
C SER A 768 -17.40 -15.00 -5.21
N ILE A 769 -18.34 -15.19 -4.27
CA ILE A 769 -19.03 -14.09 -3.60
C ILE A 769 -18.13 -13.57 -2.47
N PRO A 770 -17.80 -12.27 -2.43
CA PRO A 770 -17.06 -11.68 -1.31
C PRO A 770 -17.77 -11.95 0.01
N ALA A 771 -17.02 -12.48 0.99
CA ALA A 771 -17.55 -12.87 2.28
C ALA A 771 -16.81 -12.14 3.39
N GLU A 772 -17.54 -11.58 4.34
CA GLU A 772 -16.93 -11.05 5.56
C GLU A 772 -16.35 -12.22 6.38
N ALA A 773 -15.12 -12.04 6.88
CA ALA A 773 -14.37 -13.04 7.63
C ALA A 773 -14.90 -13.22 9.07
N GLU A 774 -16.21 -13.38 9.21
CA GLU A 774 -16.87 -13.78 10.45
C GLU A 774 -16.64 -15.28 10.71
N GLU A 775 -16.40 -15.64 11.97
CA GLU A 775 -16.11 -17.02 12.37
C GLU A 775 -17.22 -18.00 11.94
N LEU A 776 -18.49 -17.62 12.10
CA LEU A 776 -19.63 -18.47 11.76
C LEU A 776 -19.75 -18.70 10.24
N THR A 777 -19.47 -17.68 9.43
CA THR A 777 -19.50 -17.73 7.96
C THR A 777 -18.44 -18.70 7.44
N ILE A 778 -17.20 -18.55 7.92
CA ILE A 778 -16.09 -19.46 7.59
C ILE A 778 -16.41 -20.88 8.08
N GLN A 779 -16.89 -21.03 9.32
CA GLN A 779 -17.24 -22.33 9.89
C GLN A 779 -18.31 -23.05 9.07
N ASN A 780 -19.37 -22.37 8.64
CA ASN A 780 -20.46 -22.98 7.87
C ASN A 780 -19.98 -23.46 6.49
N PHE A 781 -19.15 -22.68 5.80
CA PHE A 781 -18.54 -23.09 4.54
C PHE A 781 -17.62 -24.29 4.73
N LEU A 782 -16.63 -24.19 5.64
CA LEU A 782 -15.66 -25.26 5.88
C LEU A 782 -16.31 -26.55 6.41
N SER A 783 -17.36 -26.45 7.24
CA SER A 783 -18.10 -27.64 7.73
C SER A 783 -18.82 -28.37 6.59
N THR A 784 -19.30 -27.65 5.57
CA THR A 784 -19.91 -28.27 4.39
C THR A 784 -18.85 -29.03 3.58
N VAL A 785 -17.66 -28.45 3.42
CA VAL A 785 -16.53 -29.13 2.78
C VAL A 785 -16.10 -30.35 3.60
N ASP A 786 -16.02 -30.25 4.92
CA ASP A 786 -15.65 -31.34 5.85
C ASP A 786 -16.58 -32.56 5.68
N LEU A 787 -17.90 -32.34 5.50
CA LEU A 787 -18.88 -33.41 5.24
C LEU A 787 -18.67 -34.09 3.87
N VAL A 788 -18.24 -33.34 2.87
CA VAL A 788 -18.05 -33.79 1.48
C VAL A 788 -16.73 -34.54 1.28
N VAL A 789 -15.74 -34.31 2.15
CA VAL A 789 -14.42 -34.98 2.13
C VAL A 789 -14.30 -36.07 3.20
N ASP A 790 -15.39 -36.40 3.87
CA ASP A 790 -15.42 -37.47 4.87
C ASP A 790 -15.19 -38.85 4.24
N ASP A 791 -14.67 -39.79 5.03
CA ASP A 791 -14.31 -41.14 4.59
C ASP A 791 -15.52 -41.91 4.04
N SER A 792 -16.74 -41.58 4.50
CA SER A 792 -17.99 -42.13 3.99
C SER A 792 -18.23 -41.85 2.49
N THR A 793 -17.61 -40.79 1.92
CA THR A 793 -17.80 -40.39 0.52
C THR A 793 -16.72 -40.91 -0.43
N ASN A 794 -15.65 -41.55 0.08
CA ASN A 794 -14.48 -41.97 -0.71
C ASN A 794 -14.83 -42.85 -1.92
N ALA A 795 -15.72 -43.84 -1.74
CA ALA A 795 -16.14 -44.72 -2.82
C ALA A 795 -16.86 -43.97 -3.96
N THR A 796 -17.61 -42.93 -3.60
CA THR A 796 -18.33 -42.10 -4.56
C THR A 796 -17.40 -41.12 -5.27
N TRP A 797 -16.39 -40.57 -4.59
CA TRP A 797 -15.31 -39.82 -5.22
C TRP A 797 -14.51 -40.67 -6.22
N GLU A 798 -14.19 -41.93 -5.89
CA GLU A 798 -13.54 -42.83 -6.85
C GLU A 798 -14.38 -43.04 -8.12
N LYS A 799 -15.71 -43.22 -7.96
CA LYS A 799 -16.63 -43.35 -9.09
C LYS A 799 -16.65 -42.07 -9.94
N LEU A 800 -16.77 -40.91 -9.28
CA LEU A 800 -16.85 -39.60 -9.94
C LEU A 800 -15.55 -39.22 -10.68
N ASN A 801 -14.39 -39.60 -10.12
CA ASN A 801 -13.08 -39.43 -10.78
C ASN A 801 -12.90 -40.40 -11.96
N LYS A 802 -13.38 -41.65 -11.87
CA LYS A 802 -13.36 -42.61 -12.99
C LYS A 802 -14.18 -42.15 -14.19
N GLU A 803 -15.25 -41.38 -13.94
CA GLU A 803 -16.07 -40.74 -14.97
C GLU A 803 -15.34 -39.59 -15.70
N LYS A 804 -14.10 -39.27 -15.31
CA LYS A 804 -13.28 -38.18 -15.88
C LYS A 804 -13.99 -36.82 -15.77
N THR A 805 -14.62 -36.54 -14.63
CA THR A 805 -15.19 -35.22 -14.34
C THR A 805 -14.13 -34.30 -13.70
N ARG A 806 -14.37 -32.98 -13.65
CA ARG A 806 -13.49 -32.00 -12.97
C ARG A 806 -13.81 -31.85 -11.48
N GLN A 807 -14.79 -32.58 -10.93
CA GLN A 807 -15.42 -32.26 -9.65
C GLN A 807 -14.44 -32.20 -8.46
N SER A 808 -13.47 -33.12 -8.36
CA SER A 808 -12.49 -33.11 -7.26
C SER A 808 -11.57 -31.89 -7.32
N SER A 809 -11.13 -31.53 -8.53
CA SER A 809 -10.39 -30.29 -8.76
C SER A 809 -11.25 -29.05 -8.54
N LEU A 810 -12.55 -29.10 -8.85
CA LEU A 810 -13.46 -27.98 -8.66
C LEU A 810 -13.62 -27.68 -7.17
N LEU A 811 -13.77 -28.71 -6.33
CA LEU A 811 -13.86 -28.54 -4.87
C LEU A 811 -12.64 -27.81 -4.29
N LEU A 812 -11.43 -28.17 -4.71
CA LEU A 812 -10.21 -27.48 -4.30
C LEU A 812 -10.24 -26.01 -4.72
N GLN A 813 -10.63 -25.76 -5.98
CA GLN A 813 -10.77 -24.40 -6.52
C GLN A 813 -11.80 -23.58 -5.75
N SER A 814 -12.91 -24.18 -5.33
CA SER A 814 -13.95 -23.50 -4.55
C SER A 814 -13.43 -23.03 -3.21
N VAL A 815 -12.60 -23.82 -2.52
CA VAL A 815 -12.03 -23.39 -1.23
C VAL A 815 -10.94 -22.33 -1.44
N GLU A 816 -10.14 -22.45 -2.50
CA GLU A 816 -9.16 -21.43 -2.89
C GLU A 816 -9.84 -20.09 -3.17
N ASN A 817 -10.87 -20.08 -4.02
CA ASN A 817 -11.66 -18.89 -4.34
C ASN A 817 -12.33 -18.30 -3.10
N PHE A 818 -12.92 -19.12 -2.22
CA PHE A 818 -13.55 -18.62 -1.00
C PHE A 818 -12.52 -17.92 -0.12
N SER A 819 -11.34 -18.52 0.08
CA SER A 819 -10.26 -17.92 0.88
C SER A 819 -9.70 -16.62 0.29
N LEU A 820 -9.65 -16.52 -1.05
CA LEU A 820 -9.21 -15.33 -1.77
C LEU A 820 -10.18 -14.15 -1.59
N HIS A 821 -11.49 -14.42 -1.55
CA HIS A 821 -12.55 -13.41 -1.46
C HIS A 821 -12.98 -13.08 -0.01
N LEU A 822 -12.25 -13.56 1.01
CA LEU A 822 -12.50 -13.21 2.40
C LEU A 822 -12.07 -11.76 2.70
N GLN A 823 -13.03 -10.94 3.14
CA GLN A 823 -12.83 -9.56 3.56
C GLN A 823 -12.58 -9.50 5.08
N PRO A 824 -11.48 -8.87 5.55
CA PRO A 824 -11.14 -8.84 6.96
C PRO A 824 -12.15 -7.99 7.75
N VAL A 825 -12.63 -8.54 8.87
CA VAL A 825 -13.47 -7.81 9.83
C VAL A 825 -12.58 -7.30 10.96
N ASN A 826 -12.69 -6.00 11.28
CA ASN A 826 -11.86 -5.35 12.30
C ASN A 826 -10.33 -5.60 12.11
N ASN A 827 -9.86 -5.64 10.85
CA ASN A 827 -8.47 -5.93 10.48
C ASN A 827 -7.96 -7.30 10.99
N THR A 828 -8.83 -8.29 11.06
CA THR A 828 -8.50 -9.65 11.50
C THR A 828 -9.13 -10.72 10.61
N ILE A 829 -8.48 -11.89 10.52
CA ILE A 829 -9.01 -13.13 9.95
C ILE A 829 -8.98 -14.18 11.07
N PRO A 830 -10.12 -14.68 11.56
CA PRO A 830 -10.15 -15.64 12.65
C PRO A 830 -9.57 -17.00 12.21
N SER A 831 -8.94 -17.70 13.15
CA SER A 831 -8.52 -19.09 12.94
C SER A 831 -9.71 -20.01 13.14
N VAL A 832 -10.07 -20.80 12.12
CA VAL A 832 -11.24 -21.68 12.15
C VAL A 832 -10.80 -23.10 11.80
N SER A 833 -11.26 -24.09 12.56
CA SER A 833 -10.92 -25.49 12.37
C SER A 833 -12.14 -26.40 12.39
N THR A 834 -12.08 -27.43 11.54
CA THR A 834 -13.03 -28.55 11.44
C THR A 834 -12.26 -29.86 11.65
N ASN A 835 -12.89 -31.02 11.44
CA ASN A 835 -12.21 -32.31 11.65
C ASN A 835 -11.09 -32.54 10.63
N THR A 836 -11.29 -32.09 9.38
CA THR A 836 -10.35 -32.37 8.29
C THR A 836 -9.71 -31.12 7.68
N ILE A 837 -10.21 -29.92 7.98
CA ILE A 837 -9.76 -28.66 7.39
C ILE A 837 -9.46 -27.61 8.47
N GLN A 838 -8.38 -26.85 8.32
CA GLN A 838 -8.02 -25.71 9.19
C GLN A 838 -7.67 -24.49 8.35
N LEU A 839 -8.20 -23.32 8.71
CA LEU A 839 -7.95 -22.04 8.06
C LEU A 839 -7.30 -21.08 9.05
N GLN A 840 -6.20 -20.44 8.64
CA GLN A 840 -5.55 -19.39 9.41
C GLN A 840 -5.09 -18.26 8.47
N GLY A 841 -5.28 -17.01 8.88
CA GLY A 841 -4.87 -15.86 8.07
C GLY A 841 -4.35 -14.69 8.89
N VAL A 842 -3.77 -13.70 8.20
CA VAL A 842 -3.35 -12.42 8.77
C VAL A 842 -3.65 -11.27 7.80
N VAL A 843 -3.79 -10.06 8.35
CA VAL A 843 -3.88 -8.82 7.58
C VAL A 843 -2.52 -8.11 7.63
N VAL A 844 -2.02 -7.67 6.49
CA VAL A 844 -0.78 -6.90 6.36
C VAL A 844 -1.02 -5.49 6.88
N LYS A 845 -0.39 -5.15 8.01
CA LYS A 845 -0.40 -3.82 8.63
C LYS A 845 0.83 -3.03 8.23
N GLU A 846 0.74 -1.71 8.37
CA GLU A 846 1.86 -0.79 8.17
C GLU A 846 3.04 -1.17 9.09
N ASN A 847 4.25 -1.35 8.51
CA ASN A 847 5.49 -1.77 9.20
C ASN A 847 5.53 -3.21 9.77
N ASN A 848 4.73 -4.16 9.27
CA ASN A 848 4.88 -5.56 9.65
C ASN A 848 6.14 -6.20 9.02
N ASN A 849 7.23 -6.28 9.78
CA ASN A 849 8.44 -7.05 9.44
C ASN A 849 8.40 -8.51 9.91
N THR A 850 7.26 -8.98 10.41
CA THR A 850 7.13 -10.32 10.97
C THR A 850 6.87 -11.34 9.89
N ASP A 851 7.64 -12.43 9.87
CA ASP A 851 7.39 -13.58 9.01
C ASP A 851 5.97 -14.13 9.24
N TYR A 852 5.30 -14.52 8.16
CA TYR A 852 4.09 -15.35 8.27
C TYR A 852 4.53 -16.79 8.52
N ASN A 853 4.40 -17.23 9.76
CA ASN A 853 4.78 -18.58 10.20
C ASN A 853 3.57 -19.24 10.85
N LYS A 854 2.91 -20.15 10.12
CA LYS A 854 1.67 -20.82 10.56
C LYS A 854 1.79 -22.33 10.50
N ASN A 855 1.65 -22.96 11.66
CA ASN A 855 1.68 -24.39 11.81
C ASN A 855 0.27 -24.98 11.86
N PHE A 856 0.05 -26.03 11.08
CA PHE A 856 -1.21 -26.75 10.97
C PHE A 856 -1.01 -28.20 11.37
N HIS A 857 -2.03 -28.79 11.98
CA HIS A 857 -2.00 -30.17 12.46
C HIS A 857 -3.28 -30.90 12.10
N SER A 858 -3.14 -32.15 11.69
CA SER A 858 -4.25 -33.06 11.42
C SER A 858 -4.62 -33.84 12.68
N THR A 859 -5.84 -34.39 12.73
CA THR A 859 -6.31 -35.32 13.77
C THR A 859 -5.46 -36.59 13.88
N LYS A 860 -4.66 -36.93 12.85
CA LYS A 860 -3.71 -38.04 12.83
C LYS A 860 -2.27 -37.61 13.18
N ASN A 861 -2.07 -36.46 13.83
CA ASN A 861 -0.77 -35.88 14.20
C ASN A 861 0.21 -35.59 13.04
N LEU A 862 -0.28 -35.55 11.80
CA LEU A 862 0.48 -35.00 10.66
C LEU A 862 0.54 -33.48 10.75
N THR A 863 1.70 -32.89 10.48
CA THR A 863 1.92 -31.44 10.56
C THR A 863 2.37 -30.86 9.22
N VAL A 864 2.00 -29.60 8.98
CA VAL A 864 2.55 -28.78 7.91
C VAL A 864 2.77 -27.37 8.43
N ASN A 865 3.97 -26.83 8.23
CA ASN A 865 4.27 -25.44 8.52
C ASN A 865 4.37 -24.62 7.24
N VAL A 866 3.79 -23.43 7.21
CA VAL A 866 3.89 -22.46 6.11
C VAL A 866 4.70 -21.26 6.60
N LEU A 867 5.77 -20.95 5.87
CA LEU A 867 6.67 -19.83 6.15
C LEU A 867 6.77 -18.91 4.92
N ILE A 868 6.39 -17.65 5.09
CA ILE A 868 6.65 -16.56 4.13
C ILE A 868 7.46 -15.50 4.87
N SER A 869 8.61 -15.11 4.29
CA SER A 869 9.51 -14.14 4.92
C SER A 869 8.90 -12.74 4.97
N GLY A 870 9.22 -11.99 6.03
CA GLY A 870 8.86 -10.59 6.20
C GLY A 870 9.34 -9.71 5.04
N THR A 871 10.41 -10.07 4.34
CA THR A 871 10.87 -9.36 3.13
C THR A 871 9.86 -9.44 1.98
N GLU A 872 9.20 -10.59 1.79
CA GLU A 872 8.12 -10.71 0.80
C GLU A 872 6.87 -9.93 1.24
N ILE A 873 6.55 -9.95 2.54
CA ILE A 873 5.39 -9.24 3.09
C ILE A 873 5.53 -7.71 2.96
N GLN A 874 6.74 -7.16 3.11
CA GLN A 874 7.03 -5.73 2.89
C GLN A 874 6.68 -5.26 1.47
N THR A 875 6.67 -6.15 0.48
CA THR A 875 6.33 -5.79 -0.91
C THR A 875 4.82 -5.65 -1.13
N LEU A 876 3.99 -6.07 -0.17
CA LEU A 876 2.54 -6.09 -0.31
C LEU A 876 1.91 -4.73 0.01
N THR A 877 0.78 -4.46 -0.66
CA THR A 877 -0.05 -3.28 -0.38
C THR A 877 -0.64 -3.35 1.04
N GLN A 878 -0.86 -2.20 1.67
CA GLN A 878 -1.55 -2.12 2.96
C GLN A 878 -2.94 -2.79 2.87
N ASN A 879 -3.37 -3.45 3.95
CA ASN A 879 -4.63 -4.20 4.05
C ASN A 879 -4.73 -5.46 3.17
N SER A 880 -3.63 -5.91 2.57
CA SER A 880 -3.60 -7.23 1.91
C SER A 880 -3.82 -8.34 2.95
N THR A 881 -4.45 -9.44 2.54
CA THR A 881 -4.70 -10.61 3.39
C THR A 881 -3.91 -11.80 2.87
N ILE A 882 -3.29 -12.54 3.80
CA ILE A 882 -2.65 -13.83 3.53
C ILE A 882 -3.45 -14.88 4.28
N VAL A 883 -4.05 -15.82 3.56
CA VAL A 883 -4.89 -16.89 4.14
C VAL A 883 -4.33 -18.23 3.71
N SER A 884 -4.11 -19.14 4.66
CA SER A 884 -3.72 -20.52 4.38
C SER A 884 -4.75 -21.50 4.90
N VAL A 885 -5.09 -22.49 4.07
CA VAL A 885 -6.08 -23.53 4.33
C VAL A 885 -5.43 -24.89 4.19
N MET A 886 -5.39 -25.66 5.28
CA MET A 886 -4.86 -27.03 5.35
C MET A 886 -5.98 -28.05 5.20
N TYR A 887 -5.75 -29.08 4.39
CA TYR A 887 -6.65 -30.21 4.20
C TYR A 887 -5.94 -31.52 4.55
N SER A 888 -6.59 -32.34 5.37
CA SER A 888 -6.05 -33.64 5.79
C SER A 888 -6.50 -34.81 4.92
N ARG A 889 -7.64 -34.68 4.22
CA ARG A 889 -8.22 -35.78 3.41
C ARG A 889 -8.37 -35.46 1.93
N LEU A 890 -8.54 -34.19 1.56
CA LEU A 890 -8.78 -33.78 0.17
C LEU A 890 -7.67 -34.22 -0.80
N GLY A 891 -6.41 -34.29 -0.33
CA GLY A 891 -5.30 -34.80 -1.14
C GLY A 891 -5.47 -36.24 -1.65
N HIS A 892 -6.24 -37.08 -0.96
CA HIS A 892 -6.54 -38.45 -1.41
C HIS A 892 -7.69 -38.53 -2.43
N ILE A 893 -8.52 -37.49 -2.49
CA ILE A 893 -9.65 -37.39 -3.43
C ILE A 893 -9.15 -36.93 -4.81
N LEU A 894 -8.06 -36.16 -4.86
CA LEU A 894 -7.46 -35.71 -6.11
C LEU A 894 -6.81 -36.89 -6.86
N PRO A 895 -7.04 -37.02 -8.18
CA PRO A 895 -6.47 -38.12 -8.93
C PRO A 895 -4.93 -38.03 -8.96
N SER A 896 -4.26 -39.17 -8.76
CA SER A 896 -2.79 -39.28 -8.87
C SER A 896 -2.39 -40.41 -9.82
N ASN A 897 -1.13 -40.37 -10.27
CA ASN A 897 -0.54 -41.44 -11.07
C ASN A 897 -0.45 -42.75 -10.26
N ARG A 898 -0.53 -43.91 -10.91
CA ARG A 898 -0.54 -45.23 -10.23
C ARG A 898 0.70 -45.51 -9.37
N PHE A 899 1.82 -44.86 -9.67
CA PHE A 899 3.12 -45.11 -9.05
C PHE A 899 3.49 -44.10 -7.95
N GLU A 900 2.76 -42.99 -7.83
CA GLU A 900 3.05 -41.90 -6.91
C GLU A 900 1.85 -41.65 -6.00
N ARG A 901 2.11 -41.52 -4.70
CA ARG A 901 1.07 -41.34 -3.67
C ARG A 901 1.30 -40.03 -2.93
N VAL A 902 0.20 -39.34 -2.65
CA VAL A 902 0.21 -38.14 -1.78
C VAL A 902 0.58 -38.60 -0.36
N ASN A 903 1.74 -38.13 0.12
CA ASN A 903 2.35 -38.59 1.37
C ASN A 903 2.47 -37.48 2.44
N GLY A 904 1.72 -36.41 2.29
CA GLY A 904 1.65 -35.31 3.25
C GLY A 904 0.28 -34.64 3.22
N LEU A 905 0.13 -33.58 4.01
CA LEU A 905 -1.06 -32.73 3.97
C LEU A 905 -1.11 -31.93 2.67
N LEU A 906 -2.31 -31.47 2.31
CA LEU A 906 -2.49 -30.48 1.24
C LEU A 906 -2.64 -29.12 1.91
N ILE A 907 -1.99 -28.09 1.40
CA ILE A 907 -2.07 -26.71 1.90
C ILE A 907 -2.31 -25.75 0.74
N THR A 908 -3.25 -24.84 0.87
CA THR A 908 -3.46 -23.74 -0.10
C THR A 908 -3.17 -22.43 0.58
N THR A 909 -2.43 -21.54 -0.08
CA THR A 909 -2.17 -20.20 0.43
C THR A 909 -2.61 -19.18 -0.62
N THR A 910 -3.47 -18.23 -0.25
CA THR A 910 -4.01 -17.19 -1.12
C THR A 910 -3.63 -15.79 -0.64
N LEU A 911 -3.56 -14.87 -1.59
CA LEU A 911 -3.19 -13.47 -1.40
C LEU A 911 -4.21 -12.58 -2.10
N SER A 912 -4.79 -11.60 -1.39
CA SER A 912 -5.80 -10.70 -1.98
C SER A 912 -5.23 -9.60 -2.90
N SER A 913 -3.91 -9.42 -2.95
CA SER A 913 -3.25 -8.44 -3.81
C SER A 913 -2.94 -9.02 -5.19
N ASN A 914 -3.27 -8.28 -6.26
CA ASN A 914 -3.03 -8.68 -7.65
C ASN A 914 -1.56 -8.41 -8.04
N ARG A 915 -0.65 -9.34 -7.73
CA ARG A 915 0.77 -9.29 -8.10
C ARG A 915 1.07 -10.32 -9.20
N SER A 916 1.76 -9.90 -10.25
CA SER A 916 2.15 -10.75 -11.39
C SER A 916 3.56 -11.37 -11.25
N GLN A 917 4.26 -11.09 -10.16
CA GLN A 917 5.64 -11.53 -9.92
C GLN A 917 5.70 -12.85 -9.14
N LYS A 918 6.86 -13.51 -9.22
CA LYS A 918 7.21 -14.68 -8.40
C LYS A 918 7.11 -14.32 -6.91
N PHE A 919 6.58 -15.25 -6.12
CA PHE A 919 6.32 -15.08 -4.68
C PHE A 919 6.87 -16.29 -3.94
N ASP A 920 7.92 -16.11 -3.14
CA ASP A 920 8.61 -17.23 -2.50
C ASP A 920 7.90 -17.68 -1.21
N ILE A 921 7.65 -18.99 -1.12
CA ILE A 921 6.97 -19.64 0.00
C ILE A 921 7.68 -20.95 0.33
N ASN A 922 7.92 -21.17 1.64
CA ASN A 922 8.51 -22.40 2.14
C ASN A 922 7.47 -23.17 2.96
N MET A 923 7.33 -24.46 2.68
CA MET A 923 6.47 -25.35 3.45
C MET A 923 7.25 -26.54 3.99
N THR A 924 7.01 -26.91 5.24
CA THR A 924 7.62 -28.09 5.85
C THR A 924 6.53 -29.13 6.10
N PHE A 925 6.51 -30.20 5.32
CA PHE A 925 5.54 -31.29 5.42
C PHE A 925 6.09 -32.46 6.23
N ALA A 926 5.32 -32.97 7.19
CA ALA A 926 5.58 -34.27 7.81
C ALA A 926 5.19 -35.41 6.87
N LYS A 927 6.02 -36.45 6.79
CA LYS A 927 5.74 -37.64 5.99
C LYS A 927 4.69 -38.53 6.67
N LYS A 928 3.64 -38.91 5.93
CA LYS A 928 2.61 -39.84 6.42
C LYS A 928 3.11 -41.28 6.48
N ASP A 929 3.84 -41.70 5.46
CA ASP A 929 4.45 -43.01 5.33
C ASP A 929 5.96 -42.85 5.14
N LEU A 930 6.72 -43.21 6.17
CA LEU A 930 8.19 -43.12 6.18
C LEU A 930 8.87 -44.17 5.28
N SER A 931 8.12 -45.16 4.79
CA SER A 931 8.63 -46.20 3.89
C SER A 931 8.79 -45.72 2.45
N LEU A 932 8.03 -44.69 2.04
CA LEU A 932 8.13 -44.11 0.70
C LEU A 932 9.41 -43.28 0.57
N LYS A 933 10.02 -43.29 -0.63
CA LYS A 933 11.26 -42.58 -0.96
C LYS A 933 11.00 -41.56 -2.09
N THR A 934 12.04 -40.80 -2.44
CA THR A 934 12.04 -39.80 -3.53
C THR A 934 10.92 -38.74 -3.42
N PRO A 935 11.03 -37.79 -2.46
CA PRO A 935 10.02 -36.75 -2.30
C PRO A 935 10.01 -35.75 -3.45
N LYS A 936 8.80 -35.52 -4.00
CA LYS A 936 8.52 -34.44 -4.94
C LYS A 936 7.60 -33.42 -4.29
N CYS A 937 8.01 -32.16 -4.30
CA CYS A 937 7.14 -31.04 -3.97
C CYS A 937 6.29 -30.71 -5.19
N VAL A 938 4.98 -30.80 -5.02
CA VAL A 938 4.02 -30.61 -6.11
C VAL A 938 2.96 -29.60 -5.74
N PHE A 939 2.36 -29.00 -6.77
CA PHE A 939 1.16 -28.20 -6.66
C PHE A 939 0.08 -28.72 -7.61
N TRP A 940 -1.17 -28.42 -7.30
CA TRP A 940 -2.29 -28.77 -8.16
C TRP A 940 -2.44 -27.76 -9.29
N ASN A 941 -2.16 -28.17 -10.53
CA ASN A 941 -2.27 -27.31 -11.70
C ASN A 941 -3.61 -27.52 -12.41
N PHE A 942 -4.56 -26.60 -12.20
CA PHE A 942 -5.91 -26.66 -12.77
C PHE A 942 -5.98 -26.68 -14.31
N THR A 943 -4.92 -26.32 -15.03
CA THR A 943 -4.92 -26.22 -16.50
C THR A 943 -4.61 -27.55 -17.20
N LEU A 944 -3.94 -28.47 -16.52
CA LEU A 944 -3.53 -29.76 -17.09
C LEU A 944 -4.73 -30.69 -17.33
N ASN A 945 -4.52 -31.71 -18.18
CA ASN A 945 -5.49 -32.76 -18.48
C ASN A 945 -6.87 -32.24 -18.97
N ASN A 946 -6.87 -31.32 -19.95
CA ASN A 946 -8.05 -30.63 -20.47
C ASN A 946 -8.83 -29.87 -19.36
N HIS A 947 -8.12 -29.04 -18.58
CA HIS A 947 -8.67 -28.30 -17.45
C HIS A 947 -9.23 -29.17 -16.31
N ARG A 948 -8.87 -30.45 -16.23
CA ARG A 948 -9.30 -31.33 -15.11
C ARG A 948 -8.40 -31.24 -13.89
N GLY A 949 -7.22 -30.65 -14.04
CA GLY A 949 -6.20 -30.60 -13.01
C GLY A 949 -5.29 -31.83 -13.04
N ASP A 950 -4.02 -31.62 -12.71
CA ASP A 950 -3.04 -32.67 -12.41
C ASP A 950 -1.94 -32.11 -11.48
N TRP A 951 -1.16 -32.99 -10.86
CA TRP A 951 -0.02 -32.60 -10.03
C TRP A 951 1.16 -32.14 -10.88
N ASP A 952 1.76 -31.01 -10.51
CA ASP A 952 2.86 -30.38 -11.24
C ASP A 952 4.00 -30.01 -10.28
N THR A 953 5.25 -30.09 -10.75
CA THR A 953 6.48 -29.78 -10.00
C THR A 953 7.11 -28.43 -10.36
N HIS A 954 6.60 -27.75 -11.40
CA HIS A 954 7.23 -26.50 -11.88
C HIS A 954 7.30 -25.42 -10.79
N GLY A 955 8.49 -24.82 -10.63
CA GLY A 955 8.71 -23.73 -9.66
C GLY A 955 8.86 -24.18 -8.21
N CYS A 956 8.90 -25.49 -7.93
CA CYS A 956 9.08 -26.05 -6.59
C CYS A 956 10.31 -26.96 -6.49
N THR A 957 11.04 -26.87 -5.38
CA THR A 957 12.21 -27.71 -5.09
C THR A 957 12.08 -28.43 -3.74
N PRO A 958 12.22 -29.77 -3.68
CA PRO A 958 12.20 -30.54 -2.44
C PRO A 958 13.57 -30.59 -1.75
N THR A 959 13.56 -30.48 -0.43
CA THR A 959 14.71 -30.77 0.46
C THR A 959 14.25 -31.74 1.54
N GLU A 960 14.86 -32.92 1.60
CA GLU A 960 14.51 -33.94 2.59
C GLU A 960 15.30 -33.74 3.89
N SER A 961 14.62 -33.75 5.03
CA SER A 961 15.23 -33.57 6.36
C SER A 961 14.58 -34.53 7.36
N GLY A 962 15.17 -35.72 7.51
CA GLY A 962 14.66 -36.76 8.41
C GLY A 962 13.22 -37.17 8.07
N ASP A 963 12.29 -36.95 9.00
CA ASP A 963 10.86 -37.27 8.85
C ASP A 963 10.07 -36.18 8.11
N TYR A 964 10.73 -35.09 7.72
CA TYR A 964 10.14 -33.93 7.06
C TYR A 964 10.65 -33.72 5.65
N VAL A 965 9.83 -33.06 4.83
CA VAL A 965 10.18 -32.57 3.50
C VAL A 965 9.93 -31.07 3.48
N ILE A 966 10.96 -30.29 3.20
CA ILE A 966 10.89 -28.84 3.01
C ILE A 966 10.72 -28.56 1.52
N CYS A 967 9.60 -27.96 1.16
CA CYS A 967 9.29 -27.51 -0.19
C CYS A 967 9.51 -26.01 -0.28
N SER A 968 10.40 -25.58 -1.18
CA SER A 968 10.56 -24.17 -1.53
C SER A 968 9.95 -23.93 -2.91
N CYS A 969 8.96 -23.05 -2.99
CA CYS A 969 8.21 -22.75 -4.21
C CYS A 969 8.15 -21.24 -4.46
N ASN A 970 7.99 -20.83 -5.71
CA ASN A 970 8.01 -19.41 -6.13
C ASN A 970 6.65 -18.86 -6.61
N HIS A 971 5.55 -19.49 -6.20
CA HIS A 971 4.18 -19.09 -6.48
C HIS A 971 3.26 -19.48 -5.32
N LEU A 972 2.02 -18.99 -5.36
CA LEU A 972 0.97 -19.32 -4.39
C LEU A 972 -0.11 -20.14 -5.08
N THR A 973 -0.27 -21.40 -4.66
CA THR A 973 -1.23 -22.38 -5.18
C THR A 973 -1.57 -23.40 -4.09
N SER A 974 -2.12 -24.56 -4.44
CA SER A 974 -2.36 -25.69 -3.54
C SER A 974 -1.24 -26.73 -3.61
N PHE A 975 -0.46 -26.89 -2.54
CA PHE A 975 0.76 -27.69 -2.46
C PHE A 975 0.61 -28.96 -1.65
N SER A 976 1.34 -30.00 -2.05
CA SER A 976 1.53 -31.22 -1.28
C SER A 976 2.84 -31.93 -1.65
N ILE A 977 3.07 -33.10 -1.08
CA ILE A 977 4.21 -33.97 -1.40
C ILE A 977 3.74 -35.30 -2.01
N LEU A 978 4.33 -35.65 -3.15
CA LEU A 978 4.20 -36.97 -3.77
C LEU A 978 5.46 -37.79 -3.47
N MET A 979 5.28 -39.04 -3.09
CA MET A 979 6.37 -39.99 -2.88
C MET A 979 6.01 -41.33 -3.53
N SER A 980 7.03 -42.09 -3.92
CA SER A 980 6.86 -43.42 -4.49
C SER A 980 7.47 -44.48 -3.56
N PRO A 981 6.96 -45.71 -3.57
CA PRO A 981 7.67 -46.83 -2.95
C PRO A 981 9.05 -46.95 -3.60
N ASP A 982 10.03 -47.46 -2.87
CA ASP A 982 11.40 -47.65 -3.37
C ASP A 982 11.38 -48.69 -4.52
N THR A 983 11.23 -48.22 -5.76
CA THR A 983 11.21 -49.08 -6.96
C THR A 983 12.59 -49.56 -7.36
N SER A 984 13.65 -49.19 -6.62
CA SER A 984 15.02 -49.63 -6.87
C SER A 984 15.19 -51.15 -6.74
N PHE A 985 14.33 -51.86 -6.01
CA PHE A 985 14.46 -53.32 -5.83
C PHE A 985 13.59 -54.19 -6.76
N GLU A 986 12.53 -53.66 -7.38
CA GLU A 986 11.64 -54.49 -8.22
C GLU A 986 12.04 -54.52 -9.71
N GLN A 987 12.84 -53.56 -10.17
CA GLN A 987 13.29 -53.45 -11.56
C GLN A 987 14.68 -54.07 -11.81
N ASP A 988 15.50 -54.23 -10.76
CA ASP A 988 16.88 -54.71 -10.89
C ASP A 988 17.02 -56.21 -11.19
N PHE A 989 16.09 -57.07 -10.78
CA PHE A 989 16.28 -58.53 -10.94
C PHE A 989 16.15 -59.02 -12.39
N GLU A 990 15.30 -58.37 -13.21
CA GLU A 990 15.09 -58.73 -14.62
C GLU A 990 16.17 -58.14 -15.55
N ASP A 991 16.64 -56.94 -15.23
CA ASP A 991 17.75 -56.30 -15.93
C ASP A 991 19.10 -56.98 -15.58
N TYR A 992 19.31 -57.39 -14.32
CA TYR A 992 20.51 -58.11 -13.89
C TYR A 992 20.68 -59.49 -14.58
N ILE A 993 19.59 -60.27 -14.69
CA ILE A 993 19.61 -61.55 -15.44
C ILE A 993 19.95 -61.32 -16.92
N SER A 994 19.44 -60.23 -17.50
CA SER A 994 19.67 -59.88 -18.89
C SER A 994 21.12 -59.44 -19.14
N TYR A 995 21.72 -58.62 -18.28
CA TYR A 995 23.11 -58.15 -18.44
C TYR A 995 24.14 -59.26 -18.23
N VAL A 996 24.01 -60.06 -17.16
CA VAL A 996 24.94 -61.17 -16.87
C VAL A 996 24.83 -62.25 -17.94
N GLY A 997 23.60 -62.60 -18.36
CA GLY A 997 23.38 -63.57 -19.43
C GLY A 997 23.93 -63.09 -20.78
N LEU A 998 23.68 -61.83 -21.15
CA LEU A 998 24.18 -61.25 -22.41
C LEU A 998 25.71 -61.20 -22.46
N ALA A 999 26.39 -60.89 -21.35
CA ALA A 999 27.85 -60.93 -21.27
C ALA A 999 28.39 -62.35 -21.52
N ILE A 1000 27.75 -63.38 -20.92
CA ILE A 1000 28.09 -64.79 -21.15
C ILE A 1000 27.84 -65.18 -22.62
N SER A 1001 26.74 -64.70 -23.22
CA SER A 1001 26.41 -64.91 -24.64
C SER A 1001 27.51 -64.37 -25.55
N ILE A 1002 27.92 -63.12 -25.37
CA ILE A 1002 28.94 -62.45 -26.19
C ILE A 1002 30.27 -63.22 -26.14
N VAL A 1003 30.76 -63.57 -24.94
CA VAL A 1003 31.99 -64.35 -24.79
C VAL A 1003 31.86 -65.71 -25.49
N SER A 1004 30.73 -66.38 -25.33
CA SER A 1004 30.47 -67.68 -25.96
C SER A 1004 30.43 -67.60 -27.49
N LEU A 1005 29.85 -66.54 -28.05
CA LEU A 1005 29.77 -66.29 -29.49
C LEU A 1005 31.15 -65.99 -30.09
N VAL A 1006 31.98 -65.19 -29.40
CA VAL A 1006 33.37 -64.94 -29.82
C VAL A 1006 34.15 -66.26 -29.87
N VAL A 1007 34.05 -67.08 -28.83
CA VAL A 1007 34.68 -68.42 -28.80
C VAL A 1007 34.13 -69.31 -29.93
N CYS A 1008 32.82 -69.28 -30.19
CA CYS A 1008 32.17 -70.04 -31.26
C CYS A 1008 32.74 -69.67 -32.65
N ILE A 1009 32.84 -68.37 -32.95
CA ILE A 1009 33.39 -67.86 -34.21
C ILE A 1009 34.87 -68.27 -34.37
N ILE A 1010 35.65 -68.21 -33.29
CA ILE A 1010 37.05 -68.65 -33.30
C ILE A 1010 37.14 -70.15 -33.60
N ILE A 1011 36.35 -71.00 -32.93
CA ILE A 1011 36.35 -72.45 -33.15
C ILE A 1011 35.94 -72.80 -34.59
N GLU A 1012 34.85 -72.21 -35.09
CA GLU A 1012 34.39 -72.40 -36.47
C GLU A 1012 35.45 -71.98 -37.49
N SER A 1013 36.14 -70.86 -37.26
CA SER A 1013 37.23 -70.39 -38.11
C SER A 1013 38.44 -71.33 -38.09
N LEU A 1014 38.80 -71.88 -36.92
CA LEU A 1014 39.93 -72.81 -36.76
C LEU A 1014 39.67 -74.16 -37.42
N VAL A 1015 38.43 -74.65 -37.37
CA VAL A 1015 38.03 -75.98 -37.83
C VAL A 1015 37.50 -75.96 -39.27
N TRP A 1016 37.33 -74.76 -39.84
CA TRP A 1016 36.77 -74.51 -41.17
C TRP A 1016 37.29 -75.45 -42.26
N LYS A 1017 38.61 -75.55 -42.45
CA LYS A 1017 39.21 -76.39 -43.52
C LYS A 1017 38.94 -77.90 -43.35
N TYR A 1018 38.72 -78.37 -42.13
CA TYR A 1018 38.55 -79.80 -41.83
C TYR A 1018 37.09 -80.26 -41.97
N VAL A 1019 36.14 -79.44 -41.51
CA VAL A 1019 34.72 -79.84 -41.40
C VAL A 1019 33.89 -79.46 -42.64
N THR A 1020 34.43 -78.62 -43.53
CA THR A 1020 33.74 -78.12 -44.73
C THR A 1020 33.87 -78.98 -46.01
N ASN A 1021 34.45 -80.19 -45.92
CA ASN A 1021 34.70 -81.02 -47.10
C ASN A 1021 33.40 -81.42 -47.85
N ASN A 1022 32.32 -81.69 -47.10
CA ASN A 1022 31.02 -82.04 -47.67
C ASN A 1022 30.14 -80.80 -47.87
N THR A 1023 29.40 -80.73 -48.98
CA THR A 1023 28.48 -79.62 -49.34
C THR A 1023 27.50 -79.26 -48.22
N THR A 1024 26.82 -80.25 -47.65
CA THR A 1024 25.86 -80.06 -46.57
C THR A 1024 26.52 -79.59 -45.27
N SER A 1025 27.71 -80.10 -44.97
CA SER A 1025 28.49 -79.68 -43.80
C SER A 1025 28.95 -78.24 -43.98
N TYR A 1026 29.51 -77.91 -45.14
CA TYR A 1026 29.92 -76.55 -45.49
C TYR A 1026 28.79 -75.54 -45.30
N MET A 1027 27.60 -75.78 -45.86
CA MET A 1027 26.48 -74.84 -45.72
C MET A 1027 25.98 -74.73 -44.28
N ARG A 1028 25.95 -75.83 -43.54
CA ARG A 1028 25.56 -75.83 -42.11
C ARG A 1028 26.50 -74.94 -41.28
N HIS A 1029 27.81 -75.07 -41.47
CA HIS A 1029 28.80 -74.23 -40.76
C HIS A 1029 28.80 -72.77 -41.24
N VAL A 1030 28.51 -72.52 -42.52
CA VAL A 1030 28.25 -71.15 -43.02
C VAL A 1030 27.05 -70.53 -42.30
N CYS A 1031 25.93 -71.25 -42.16
CA CYS A 1031 24.77 -70.73 -41.44
C CYS A 1031 25.08 -70.51 -39.96
N ILE A 1032 25.73 -71.45 -39.26
CA ILE A 1032 26.10 -71.30 -37.84
C ILE A 1032 27.02 -70.10 -37.65
N LEU A 1033 28.02 -69.91 -38.51
CA LEU A 1033 28.92 -68.75 -38.46
C LEU A 1033 28.15 -67.43 -38.64
N ASN A 1034 27.26 -67.34 -39.63
CA ASN A 1034 26.50 -66.11 -39.88
C ASN A 1034 25.42 -65.85 -38.81
N ILE A 1035 24.84 -66.89 -38.21
CA ILE A 1035 23.97 -66.77 -37.03
C ILE A 1035 24.78 -66.19 -35.86
N ALA A 1036 25.96 -66.76 -35.58
CA ALA A 1036 26.81 -66.32 -34.48
C ALA A 1036 27.32 -64.88 -34.68
N THR A 1037 27.76 -64.52 -35.89
CA THR A 1037 28.20 -63.17 -36.22
C THR A 1037 27.05 -62.16 -36.14
N SER A 1038 25.87 -62.48 -36.67
CA SER A 1038 24.72 -61.57 -36.63
C SER A 1038 24.22 -61.35 -35.20
N LEU A 1039 24.17 -62.42 -34.38
CA LEU A 1039 23.77 -62.32 -32.97
C LEU A 1039 24.80 -61.52 -32.15
N LEU A 1040 26.10 -61.71 -32.39
CA LEU A 1040 27.15 -60.96 -31.71
C LEU A 1040 27.02 -59.44 -31.97
N ILE A 1041 26.75 -59.04 -33.22
CA ILE A 1041 26.59 -57.63 -33.55
C ILE A 1041 25.31 -57.06 -32.90
N ALA A 1042 24.20 -57.81 -32.88
CA ALA A 1042 22.97 -57.40 -32.21
C ALA A 1042 23.17 -57.20 -30.70
N ASP A 1043 23.84 -58.15 -30.03
CA ASP A 1043 24.09 -58.12 -28.59
C ASP A 1043 25.02 -56.96 -28.18
N ILE A 1044 26.03 -56.62 -29.01
CA ILE A 1044 26.90 -55.44 -28.77
C ILE A 1044 26.09 -54.14 -28.82
N TRP A 1045 25.24 -53.96 -29.85
CA TRP A 1045 24.41 -52.75 -29.96
C TRP A 1045 23.33 -52.67 -28.89
N PHE A 1046 22.86 -53.82 -28.38
CA PHE A 1046 21.95 -53.87 -27.23
C PHE A 1046 22.61 -53.34 -25.94
N ILE A 1047 23.88 -53.69 -25.70
CA ILE A 1047 24.67 -53.11 -24.59
C ILE A 1047 24.90 -51.61 -24.76
N VAL A 1048 25.21 -51.15 -25.99
CA VAL A 1048 25.38 -49.73 -26.29
C VAL A 1048 24.10 -48.94 -26.01
N THR A 1049 22.93 -49.51 -26.27
CA THR A 1049 21.64 -48.89 -25.93
C THR A 1049 21.47 -48.68 -24.42
N ALA A 1050 21.90 -49.65 -23.61
CA ALA A 1050 21.80 -49.59 -22.16
C ALA A 1050 22.74 -48.54 -21.52
N SER A 1051 23.84 -48.15 -22.19
CA SER A 1051 24.79 -47.17 -21.67
C SER A 1051 24.46 -45.71 -22.03
N ILE A 1052 23.53 -45.48 -22.95
CA ILE A 1052 23.16 -44.13 -23.45
C ILE A 1052 22.15 -43.40 -22.52
N THR A 1053 21.59 -44.08 -21.53
CA THR A 1053 20.47 -43.61 -20.71
C THR A 1053 20.74 -42.41 -19.79
N ASN A 1054 21.95 -41.80 -19.80
CA ASN A 1054 22.34 -40.76 -18.84
C ASN A 1054 23.13 -39.54 -19.39
N GLN A 1055 23.16 -39.27 -20.70
CA GLN A 1055 23.81 -38.03 -21.20
C GLN A 1055 23.05 -37.28 -22.30
N ASN A 1056 22.99 -35.95 -22.13
CA ASN A 1056 22.63 -34.85 -23.05
C ASN A 1056 21.62 -35.14 -24.18
N GLN A 1057 20.49 -34.43 -24.12
CA GLN A 1057 19.21 -34.74 -24.76
C GLN A 1057 19.16 -34.63 -26.30
N GLN A 1058 20.16 -34.01 -26.96
CA GLN A 1058 20.14 -33.81 -28.43
C GLN A 1058 21.07 -34.79 -29.17
N THR A 1059 22.30 -35.01 -28.70
CA THR A 1059 23.28 -35.93 -29.32
C THR A 1059 22.90 -37.41 -29.15
N SER A 1060 22.13 -37.73 -28.11
CA SER A 1060 21.64 -39.08 -27.83
C SER A 1060 20.59 -39.58 -28.83
N ARG A 1061 19.85 -38.68 -29.51
CA ARG A 1061 18.75 -39.09 -30.40
C ARG A 1061 19.23 -39.81 -31.66
N ASP A 1062 20.27 -39.30 -32.32
CA ASP A 1062 20.76 -39.91 -33.57
C ASP A 1062 21.44 -41.26 -33.31
N ILE A 1063 22.19 -41.36 -32.19
CA ILE A 1063 22.82 -42.61 -31.74
C ILE A 1063 21.74 -43.65 -31.39
N CYS A 1064 20.66 -43.22 -30.75
CA CYS A 1064 19.51 -44.07 -30.39
C CYS A 1064 18.78 -44.62 -31.62
N ILE A 1065 18.61 -43.81 -32.68
CA ILE A 1065 18.02 -44.24 -33.95
C ILE A 1065 18.94 -45.26 -34.64
N MET A 1066 20.25 -45.01 -34.67
CA MET A 1066 21.23 -45.93 -35.26
C MET A 1066 21.28 -47.26 -34.50
N ALA A 1067 21.34 -47.24 -33.17
CA ALA A 1067 21.33 -48.45 -32.35
C ALA A 1067 20.05 -49.26 -32.59
N THR A 1068 18.88 -48.62 -32.59
CA THR A 1068 17.60 -49.29 -32.86
C THR A 1068 17.57 -49.94 -34.25
N PHE A 1069 18.13 -49.29 -35.27
CA PHE A 1069 18.23 -49.85 -36.63
C PHE A 1069 19.11 -51.10 -36.69
N PHE A 1070 20.32 -51.06 -36.11
CA PHE A 1070 21.23 -52.20 -36.15
C PHE A 1070 20.69 -53.40 -35.37
N ILE A 1071 20.10 -53.16 -34.19
CA ILE A 1071 19.53 -54.25 -33.39
C ILE A 1071 18.33 -54.89 -34.14
N HIS A 1072 17.45 -54.08 -34.75
CA HIS A 1072 16.34 -54.57 -35.56
C HIS A 1072 16.82 -55.41 -36.76
N PHE A 1073 17.77 -54.90 -37.54
CA PHE A 1073 18.29 -55.58 -38.73
C PHE A 1073 18.99 -56.90 -38.38
N PHE A 1074 19.91 -56.90 -37.42
CA PHE A 1074 20.71 -58.09 -37.11
C PHE A 1074 19.92 -59.19 -36.39
N TYR A 1075 18.95 -58.86 -35.52
CA TYR A 1075 18.05 -59.90 -34.99
C TYR A 1075 17.17 -60.52 -36.10
N LEU A 1076 16.70 -59.74 -37.08
CA LEU A 1076 16.03 -60.32 -38.25
C LEU A 1076 16.98 -61.24 -39.03
N CYS A 1077 18.23 -60.83 -39.28
CA CYS A 1077 19.23 -61.68 -39.92
C CYS A 1077 19.42 -63.01 -39.17
N VAL A 1078 19.46 -62.99 -37.84
CA VAL A 1078 19.52 -64.21 -37.02
C VAL A 1078 18.35 -65.14 -37.33
N PHE A 1079 17.11 -64.65 -37.36
CA PHE A 1079 15.94 -65.47 -37.73
C PHE A 1079 16.00 -66.02 -39.16
N PHE A 1080 16.35 -65.20 -40.14
CA PHE A 1080 16.42 -65.65 -41.54
C PHE A 1080 17.58 -66.63 -41.80
N TRP A 1081 18.69 -66.52 -41.07
CA TRP A 1081 19.76 -67.52 -41.12
C TRP A 1081 19.38 -68.81 -40.37
N MET A 1082 18.62 -68.73 -39.28
CA MET A 1082 18.03 -69.91 -38.62
C MET A 1082 17.01 -70.61 -39.54
N LEU A 1083 16.19 -69.85 -40.28
CA LEU A 1083 15.32 -70.39 -41.33
C LEU A 1083 16.12 -71.09 -42.43
N SER A 1084 17.20 -70.44 -42.89
CA SER A 1084 18.09 -71.02 -43.91
C SER A 1084 18.70 -72.34 -43.44
N LEU A 1085 19.16 -72.39 -42.18
CA LEU A 1085 19.65 -73.62 -41.55
C LEU A 1085 18.56 -74.69 -41.49
N GLY A 1086 17.33 -74.33 -41.08
CA GLY A 1086 16.18 -75.22 -41.07
C GLY A 1086 15.83 -75.79 -42.45
N LEU A 1087 15.70 -74.93 -43.46
CA LEU A 1087 15.38 -75.32 -44.84
C LEU A 1087 16.45 -76.23 -45.45
N ILE A 1088 17.73 -75.99 -45.16
CA ILE A 1088 18.83 -76.86 -45.61
C ILE A 1088 18.72 -78.25 -44.98
N LEU A 1089 18.45 -78.34 -43.67
CA LEU A 1089 18.26 -79.61 -42.97
C LEU A 1089 17.03 -80.36 -43.52
N PHE A 1090 15.92 -79.67 -43.74
CA PHE A 1090 14.70 -80.22 -44.34
C PHE A 1090 14.93 -80.75 -45.76
N TYR A 1091 15.52 -79.92 -46.63
CA TYR A 1091 15.77 -80.24 -48.03
C TYR A 1091 16.62 -81.51 -48.17
N ARG A 1092 17.67 -81.67 -47.33
CA ARG A 1092 18.54 -82.85 -47.39
C ARG A 1092 17.87 -84.13 -46.88
N LEU A 1093 16.95 -84.04 -45.93
CA LEU A 1093 16.21 -85.19 -45.39
C LEU A 1093 15.08 -85.67 -46.32
N VAL A 1094 14.47 -84.76 -47.07
CA VAL A 1094 13.35 -85.07 -47.99
C VAL A 1094 13.87 -85.43 -49.39
N PHE A 1095 14.83 -84.68 -49.93
CA PHE A 1095 15.36 -84.84 -51.29
C PHE A 1095 16.80 -85.39 -51.29
N ILE A 1096 16.95 -86.63 -50.82
CA ILE A 1096 18.26 -87.30 -50.62
C ILE A 1096 19.09 -87.40 -51.93
N LEU A 1097 18.44 -87.45 -53.10
CA LEU A 1097 19.06 -87.70 -54.40
C LEU A 1097 19.29 -86.44 -55.27
N HIS A 1098 18.85 -85.25 -54.84
CA HIS A 1098 18.96 -84.03 -55.66
C HIS A 1098 20.26 -83.24 -55.35
N ASN A 1099 21.18 -83.19 -56.32
CA ASN A 1099 22.50 -82.55 -56.19
C ASN A 1099 22.50 -81.13 -56.78
N THR A 1100 22.19 -80.12 -55.96
CA THR A 1100 22.20 -78.71 -56.38
C THR A 1100 23.62 -78.11 -56.31
N SER A 1101 23.97 -77.24 -57.25
CA SER A 1101 25.28 -76.57 -57.30
C SER A 1101 25.59 -75.77 -56.02
N LYS A 1102 26.84 -75.87 -55.55
CA LYS A 1102 27.37 -75.15 -54.37
C LYS A 1102 27.13 -73.64 -54.48
N THR A 1103 27.31 -73.05 -55.66
CA THR A 1103 27.20 -71.60 -55.88
C THR A 1103 25.75 -71.13 -55.77
N ALA A 1104 24.81 -71.89 -56.32
CA ALA A 1104 23.39 -71.55 -56.26
C ALA A 1104 22.84 -71.62 -54.82
N GLN A 1105 23.21 -72.66 -54.05
CA GLN A 1105 22.81 -72.78 -52.65
C GLN A 1105 23.37 -71.64 -51.77
N LYS A 1106 24.60 -71.18 -52.04
CA LYS A 1106 25.17 -70.03 -51.32
C LYS A 1106 24.41 -68.75 -51.66
N ALA A 1107 24.18 -68.50 -52.96
CA ALA A 1107 23.47 -67.30 -53.40
C ALA A 1107 22.07 -67.22 -52.75
N VAL A 1108 21.30 -68.31 -52.77
CA VAL A 1108 19.98 -68.36 -52.13
C VAL A 1108 20.05 -68.12 -50.62
N ALA A 1109 21.00 -68.74 -49.91
CA ALA A 1109 21.14 -68.58 -48.47
C ALA A 1109 21.55 -67.16 -48.06
N PHE A 1110 22.48 -66.53 -48.77
CA PHE A 1110 22.89 -65.14 -48.50
C PHE A 1110 21.82 -64.12 -48.89
N CYS A 1111 21.08 -64.34 -49.97
CA CYS A 1111 19.90 -63.54 -50.32
C CYS A 1111 18.82 -63.63 -49.23
N LEU A 1112 18.49 -64.84 -48.79
CA LEU A 1112 17.49 -65.05 -47.74
C LEU A 1112 17.95 -64.48 -46.39
N GLY A 1113 19.21 -64.70 -46.03
CA GLY A 1113 19.78 -64.38 -44.72
C GLY A 1113 20.13 -62.91 -44.47
N TYR A 1114 20.36 -62.11 -45.52
CA TYR A 1114 20.72 -60.68 -45.36
C TYR A 1114 19.87 -59.74 -46.20
N VAL A 1115 19.59 -60.06 -47.47
CA VAL A 1115 18.86 -59.13 -48.37
C VAL A 1115 17.40 -58.98 -47.94
N CYS A 1116 16.71 -60.08 -47.63
CA CYS A 1116 15.33 -60.02 -47.14
C CYS A 1116 15.19 -59.22 -45.82
N PRO A 1117 15.98 -59.50 -44.75
CA PRO A 1117 15.99 -58.67 -43.55
C PRO A 1117 16.28 -57.18 -43.78
N PHE A 1118 17.20 -56.88 -44.69
CA PHE A 1118 17.61 -55.50 -44.99
C PHE A 1118 16.44 -54.70 -45.58
N VAL A 1119 15.72 -55.28 -46.54
CA VAL A 1119 14.54 -54.63 -47.16
C VAL A 1119 13.46 -54.33 -46.11
N ILE A 1120 13.21 -55.26 -45.18
CA ILE A 1120 12.22 -55.06 -44.10
C ILE A 1120 12.66 -53.92 -43.17
N ALA A 1121 13.93 -53.90 -42.74
CA ALA A 1121 14.44 -52.88 -41.83
C ALA A 1121 14.43 -51.47 -42.46
N VAL A 1122 14.88 -51.34 -43.72
CA VAL A 1122 14.91 -50.07 -44.47
C VAL A 1122 13.50 -49.55 -44.74
N THR A 1123 12.56 -50.42 -45.11
CA THR A 1123 11.16 -50.01 -45.32
C THR A 1123 10.54 -49.52 -44.01
N THR A 1124 10.85 -50.17 -42.89
CA THR A 1124 10.32 -49.78 -41.57
C THR A 1124 10.79 -48.39 -41.16
N ILE A 1125 12.09 -48.08 -41.31
CA ILE A 1125 12.62 -46.75 -40.99
C ILE A 1125 12.08 -45.69 -41.98
N ALA A 1126 12.01 -45.98 -43.28
CA ALA A 1126 11.50 -45.03 -44.28
C ALA A 1126 10.06 -44.59 -44.03
N VAL A 1127 9.18 -45.50 -43.56
CA VAL A 1127 7.76 -45.20 -43.29
C VAL A 1127 7.54 -44.46 -41.96
N THR A 1128 8.42 -44.67 -40.98
CA THR A 1128 8.19 -44.24 -39.59
C THR A 1128 9.03 -43.04 -39.14
N LEU A 1129 10.18 -42.78 -39.79
CA LEU A 1129 11.08 -41.67 -39.48
C LEU A 1129 10.46 -40.28 -39.74
N PRO A 1130 9.70 -40.03 -40.84
CA PRO A 1130 9.11 -38.70 -41.11
C PRO A 1130 8.14 -38.23 -40.02
N LYS A 1131 7.56 -39.16 -39.24
CA LYS A 1131 6.64 -38.87 -38.13
C LYS A 1131 7.33 -38.85 -36.77
N ASN A 1132 8.66 -38.95 -36.73
CA ASN A 1132 9.48 -39.01 -35.50
C ASN A 1132 9.06 -40.11 -34.51
N ASN A 1133 8.45 -41.20 -35.02
CA ASN A 1133 7.82 -42.25 -34.22
C ASN A 1133 8.46 -43.63 -34.46
N TYR A 1134 9.73 -43.68 -34.92
CA TYR A 1134 10.46 -44.94 -35.12
C TYR A 1134 10.86 -45.59 -33.78
N THR A 1135 11.36 -44.80 -32.83
CA THR A 1135 11.82 -45.22 -31.50
C THR A 1135 10.79 -44.90 -30.40
N ARG A 1136 10.95 -45.51 -29.21
CA ARG A 1136 10.19 -45.13 -28.00
C ARG A 1136 10.83 -43.89 -27.35
N LYS A 1137 10.02 -43.08 -26.66
CA LYS A 1137 10.47 -41.82 -26.04
C LYS A 1137 11.50 -42.00 -24.93
N GLU A 1138 11.47 -43.14 -24.24
CA GLU A 1138 12.28 -43.40 -23.03
C GLU A 1138 13.32 -44.53 -23.23
N VAL A 1139 13.29 -45.26 -24.36
CA VAL A 1139 14.16 -46.41 -24.62
C VAL A 1139 14.51 -46.50 -26.12
N CYS A 1140 15.76 -46.83 -26.48
CA CYS A 1140 16.18 -47.03 -27.87
C CYS A 1140 15.73 -48.37 -28.45
N TRP A 1141 14.41 -48.53 -28.57
CA TRP A 1141 13.77 -49.70 -29.16
C TRP A 1141 12.58 -49.31 -30.04
N LEU A 1142 12.15 -50.24 -30.91
CA LEU A 1142 11.02 -50.05 -31.83
C LEU A 1142 9.73 -49.67 -31.09
N ASN A 1143 9.04 -48.65 -31.61
CA ASN A 1143 7.80 -48.13 -31.03
C ASN A 1143 6.60 -49.07 -31.27
N TRP A 1144 5.83 -49.35 -30.21
CA TRP A 1144 4.61 -50.16 -30.27
C TRP A 1144 3.31 -49.33 -30.18
N LYS A 1145 3.33 -48.19 -29.46
CA LYS A 1145 2.13 -47.44 -29.07
C LYS A 1145 1.60 -46.57 -30.21
N ASP A 1146 2.47 -45.81 -30.87
CA ASP A 1146 2.06 -44.74 -31.80
C ASP A 1146 2.15 -45.16 -33.27
N SER A 1147 3.26 -45.81 -33.66
CA SER A 1147 3.53 -46.20 -35.06
C SER A 1147 3.38 -47.69 -35.34
N LYS A 1148 3.23 -48.53 -34.29
CA LYS A 1148 3.26 -50.00 -34.36
C LYS A 1148 4.49 -50.57 -35.10
N ALA A 1149 5.61 -49.83 -35.15
CA ALA A 1149 6.85 -50.22 -35.84
C ALA A 1149 7.40 -51.58 -35.39
N LEU A 1150 7.20 -51.96 -34.11
CA LEU A 1150 7.62 -53.26 -33.57
C LEU A 1150 6.96 -54.47 -34.29
N LEU A 1151 5.79 -54.30 -34.94
CA LEU A 1151 5.17 -55.36 -35.73
C LEU A 1151 6.02 -55.80 -36.92
N ALA A 1152 6.84 -54.91 -37.49
CA ALA A 1152 7.73 -55.23 -38.60
C ALA A 1152 8.83 -56.23 -38.22
N PHE A 1153 9.14 -56.35 -36.93
CA PHE A 1153 10.02 -57.38 -36.38
C PHE A 1153 9.26 -58.64 -35.97
N VAL A 1154 8.17 -58.47 -35.21
CA VAL A 1154 7.45 -59.59 -34.58
C VAL A 1154 6.76 -60.49 -35.62
N ILE A 1155 6.13 -59.91 -36.65
CA ILE A 1155 5.38 -60.69 -37.65
C ILE A 1155 6.32 -61.63 -38.43
N PRO A 1156 7.43 -61.17 -39.04
CA PRO A 1156 8.38 -62.06 -39.71
C PRO A 1156 8.98 -63.12 -38.77
N ALA A 1157 9.35 -62.74 -37.54
CA ALA A 1157 9.92 -63.68 -36.57
C ALA A 1157 8.94 -64.81 -36.22
N LEU A 1158 7.65 -64.50 -36.02
CA LEU A 1158 6.63 -65.52 -35.74
C LEU A 1158 6.40 -66.47 -36.91
N ILE A 1159 6.36 -65.96 -38.15
CA ILE A 1159 6.23 -66.79 -39.36
C ILE A 1159 7.42 -67.75 -39.47
N ILE A 1160 8.63 -67.26 -39.20
CA ILE A 1160 9.86 -68.05 -39.24
C ILE A 1160 9.87 -69.13 -38.15
N VAL A 1161 9.56 -68.79 -36.90
CA VAL A 1161 9.51 -69.75 -35.79
C VAL A 1161 8.47 -70.84 -36.07
N ALA A 1162 7.30 -70.48 -36.60
CA ALA A 1162 6.27 -71.46 -36.98
C ALA A 1162 6.75 -72.39 -38.11
N THR A 1163 7.44 -71.84 -39.12
CA THR A 1163 8.00 -72.62 -40.24
C THR A 1163 9.12 -73.56 -39.76
N ASN A 1164 10.01 -73.07 -38.89
CA ASN A 1164 11.06 -73.88 -38.30
C ASN A 1164 10.53 -74.94 -37.34
N LEU A 1165 9.42 -74.67 -36.63
CA LEU A 1165 8.74 -75.66 -35.79
C LEU A 1165 8.18 -76.80 -36.66
N PHE A 1166 7.55 -76.46 -37.79
CA PHE A 1166 7.09 -77.44 -38.77
C PHE A 1166 8.26 -78.28 -39.32
N ILE A 1167 9.35 -77.63 -39.71
CA ILE A 1167 10.57 -78.31 -40.19
C ILE A 1167 11.11 -79.26 -39.11
N ALA A 1168 11.25 -78.78 -37.87
CA ALA A 1168 11.74 -79.58 -36.75
C ALA A 1168 10.85 -80.82 -36.52
N ALA A 1169 9.53 -80.66 -36.57
CA ALA A 1169 8.59 -81.77 -36.46
C ALA A 1169 8.81 -82.82 -37.56
N VAL A 1170 8.97 -82.41 -38.82
CA VAL A 1170 9.24 -83.35 -39.93
C VAL A 1170 10.60 -84.03 -39.78
N VAL A 1171 11.63 -83.29 -39.38
CA VAL A 1171 12.98 -83.82 -39.09
C VAL A 1171 12.91 -84.88 -38.00
N ILE A 1172 12.22 -84.59 -36.89
CA ILE A 1172 12.02 -85.51 -35.77
C ILE A 1172 11.27 -86.75 -36.26
N ILE A 1173 10.11 -86.60 -36.92
CA ILE A 1173 9.32 -87.73 -37.45
C ILE A 1173 10.14 -88.62 -38.40
N LYS A 1174 10.97 -88.03 -39.26
CA LYS A 1174 11.85 -88.78 -40.18
C LYS A 1174 13.00 -89.49 -39.47
N ILE A 1175 13.61 -88.88 -38.45
CA ILE A 1175 14.62 -89.53 -37.59
C ILE A 1175 13.98 -90.68 -36.79
N LEU A 1176 12.70 -90.56 -36.42
CA LEU A 1176 11.94 -91.60 -35.72
C LEU A 1176 11.52 -92.78 -36.59
N ARG A 1177 11.61 -92.71 -37.93
CA ARG A 1177 11.18 -93.83 -38.79
C ARG A 1177 12.20 -94.98 -38.64
N PRO A 1178 11.85 -96.11 -38.00
CA PRO A 1178 12.78 -97.22 -37.85
C PRO A 1178 13.05 -97.83 -39.22
N THR A 1179 14.31 -98.15 -39.53
CA THR A 1179 14.63 -99.10 -40.60
C THR A 1179 13.89 -100.40 -40.27
N ILE A 1180 13.00 -100.84 -41.17
CA ILE A 1180 12.09 -101.95 -40.92
C ILE A 1180 12.89 -103.24 -40.68
N GLY A 1181 12.78 -103.78 -39.45
CA GLY A 1181 13.37 -105.03 -39.03
C GLY A 1181 13.86 -105.00 -37.59
N ASP A 1182 13.07 -105.60 -36.69
CA ASP A 1182 13.38 -105.99 -35.29
C ASP A 1182 13.02 -105.01 -34.15
N ARG A 1183 12.23 -105.48 -33.18
CA ARG A 1183 11.68 -104.71 -32.03
C ARG A 1183 12.01 -105.45 -30.71
N SER A 1184 12.73 -104.79 -29.79
CA SER A 1184 12.79 -105.18 -28.36
C SER A 1184 12.62 -103.96 -27.44
N SER A 1185 12.02 -104.17 -26.26
CA SER A 1185 11.58 -103.13 -25.32
C SER A 1185 12.71 -102.29 -24.68
N GLY A 1186 13.97 -102.71 -24.78
CA GLY A 1186 15.15 -101.91 -24.39
C GLY A 1186 15.47 -100.75 -25.36
N GLN A 1187 14.96 -100.81 -26.59
CA GLN A 1187 15.14 -99.79 -27.63
C GLN A 1187 14.30 -98.54 -27.34
N GLU A 1188 13.17 -98.63 -26.62
CA GLU A 1188 12.26 -97.49 -26.38
C GLU A 1188 12.89 -96.42 -25.49
N ARG A 1189 13.64 -96.81 -24.45
CA ARG A 1189 14.33 -95.87 -23.56
C ARG A 1189 15.54 -95.22 -24.24
N LYS A 1190 16.26 -95.97 -25.08
CA LYS A 1190 17.32 -95.42 -25.96
C LYS A 1190 16.75 -94.50 -27.04
N SER A 1191 15.59 -94.85 -27.61
CA SER A 1191 14.86 -94.03 -28.59
C SER A 1191 14.36 -92.74 -27.94
N LEU A 1192 13.73 -92.79 -26.77
CA LEU A 1192 13.31 -91.60 -26.00
C LEU A 1192 14.48 -90.71 -25.58
N PHE A 1193 15.60 -91.30 -25.15
CA PHE A 1193 16.82 -90.53 -24.84
C PHE A 1193 17.42 -89.90 -26.10
N GLN A 1194 17.38 -90.60 -27.24
CA GLN A 1194 17.82 -90.08 -28.54
C GLN A 1194 16.87 -89.00 -29.09
N ILE A 1195 15.56 -89.11 -28.82
CA ILE A 1195 14.53 -88.10 -29.11
C ILE A 1195 14.79 -86.86 -28.27
N GLY A 1196 14.90 -87.00 -26.94
CA GLY A 1196 15.17 -85.89 -26.02
C GLY A 1196 16.48 -85.17 -26.36
N LYS A 1197 17.54 -85.93 -26.70
CA LYS A 1197 18.81 -85.37 -27.14
C LYS A 1197 18.71 -84.63 -28.47
N SER A 1198 18.00 -85.18 -29.46
CA SER A 1198 17.81 -84.54 -30.77
C SER A 1198 16.99 -83.25 -30.64
N VAL A 1199 15.89 -83.30 -29.86
CA VAL A 1199 15.04 -82.14 -29.57
C VAL A 1199 15.81 -81.07 -28.80
N ALA A 1200 16.58 -81.43 -27.77
CA ALA A 1200 17.38 -80.47 -27.00
C ALA A 1200 18.48 -79.78 -27.84
N ILE A 1201 19.04 -80.46 -28.85
CA ILE A 1201 20.03 -79.89 -29.77
C ILE A 1201 19.37 -79.01 -30.84
N LEU A 1202 18.25 -79.45 -31.42
CA LEU A 1202 17.58 -78.74 -32.53
C LEU A 1202 16.80 -77.51 -32.07
N THR A 1203 16.28 -77.50 -30.84
CA THR A 1203 15.41 -76.43 -30.32
C THR A 1203 16.11 -75.06 -30.26
N PRO A 1204 17.33 -74.93 -29.73
CA PRO A 1204 18.05 -73.65 -29.73
C PRO A 1204 18.59 -73.27 -31.12
N LEU A 1205 19.04 -74.24 -31.91
CA LEU A 1205 19.67 -74.00 -33.23
C LEU A 1205 18.68 -73.53 -34.31
N LEU A 1206 17.39 -73.87 -34.17
CA LEU A 1206 16.32 -73.43 -35.07
C LEU A 1206 15.54 -72.21 -34.55
N GLY A 1207 15.91 -71.68 -33.38
CA GLY A 1207 15.28 -70.50 -32.78
C GLY A 1207 13.90 -70.74 -32.17
N LEU A 1208 13.57 -71.98 -31.81
CA LEU A 1208 12.25 -72.33 -31.28
C LEU A 1208 12.00 -71.77 -29.86
N THR A 1209 13.06 -71.43 -29.13
CA THR A 1209 13.01 -70.77 -27.82
C THR A 1209 12.31 -69.41 -27.86
N TRP A 1210 12.32 -68.74 -29.00
CA TRP A 1210 11.62 -67.47 -29.21
C TRP A 1210 10.10 -67.61 -29.18
N GLY A 1211 9.55 -68.82 -29.34
CA GLY A 1211 8.13 -69.10 -29.19
C GLY A 1211 7.59 -68.78 -27.80
N PHE A 1212 8.41 -68.85 -26.75
CA PHE A 1212 8.04 -68.41 -25.40
C PHE A 1212 7.81 -66.88 -25.32
N GLY A 1213 8.38 -66.12 -26.25
CA GLY A 1213 8.15 -64.68 -26.38
C GLY A 1213 6.76 -64.33 -26.91
N LEU A 1214 6.05 -65.27 -27.53
CA LEU A 1214 4.64 -65.07 -27.90
C LEU A 1214 3.73 -65.10 -26.66
N VAL A 1215 4.04 -65.97 -25.70
CA VAL A 1215 3.29 -66.09 -24.44
C VAL A 1215 3.39 -64.80 -23.63
N THR A 1216 4.55 -64.13 -23.63
CA THR A 1216 4.77 -62.86 -22.92
C THR A 1216 4.04 -61.65 -23.52
N ILE A 1217 3.56 -61.74 -24.76
CA ILE A 1217 2.79 -60.66 -25.43
C ILE A 1217 1.30 -60.70 -25.04
N ILE A 1218 0.80 -61.83 -24.52
CA ILE A 1218 -0.60 -61.97 -24.09
C ILE A 1218 -0.81 -61.15 -22.81
N LYS A 1219 -1.86 -60.31 -22.79
CA LYS A 1219 -2.19 -59.31 -21.74
C LYS A 1219 -2.42 -59.85 -20.32
N SER A 1220 -2.16 -61.13 -20.07
CA SER A 1220 -2.38 -61.85 -18.81
C SER A 1220 -1.32 -62.95 -18.54
N SER A 1221 -0.11 -62.81 -19.12
CA SER A 1221 0.97 -63.79 -18.95
C SER A 1221 1.58 -63.74 -17.54
N HIS A 1222 1.87 -64.92 -16.97
CA HIS A 1222 2.52 -65.04 -15.66
C HIS A 1222 3.99 -64.60 -15.73
N ARG A 1223 4.50 -63.92 -14.68
CA ARG A 1223 5.89 -63.39 -14.61
C ARG A 1223 6.96 -64.47 -14.86
N ALA A 1224 6.67 -65.73 -14.50
CA ALA A 1224 7.56 -66.86 -14.80
C ALA A 1224 7.88 -67.03 -16.29
N PHE A 1225 6.94 -66.75 -17.21
CA PHE A 1225 7.19 -66.83 -18.64
C PHE A 1225 8.08 -65.69 -19.14
N HIS A 1226 8.01 -64.51 -18.51
CA HIS A 1226 8.91 -63.39 -18.80
C HIS A 1226 10.35 -63.72 -18.35
N ILE A 1227 10.51 -64.28 -17.14
CA ILE A 1227 11.81 -64.72 -16.61
C ILE A 1227 12.40 -65.85 -17.46
N LEU A 1228 11.60 -66.86 -17.81
CA LEU A 1228 12.03 -67.98 -18.64
C LEU A 1228 12.45 -67.53 -20.04
N PHE A 1229 11.69 -66.62 -20.66
CA PHE A 1229 12.02 -66.04 -21.95
C PHE A 1229 13.31 -65.22 -21.88
N ALA A 1230 13.47 -64.35 -20.87
CA ALA A 1230 14.69 -63.57 -20.69
C ALA A 1230 15.93 -64.46 -20.52
N LEU A 1231 15.85 -65.50 -19.69
CA LEU A 1231 16.95 -66.45 -19.46
C LEU A 1231 17.33 -67.26 -20.71
N LEU A 1232 16.35 -67.78 -21.45
CA LEU A 1232 16.61 -68.58 -22.65
C LEU A 1232 17.22 -67.76 -23.79
N ASN A 1233 16.83 -66.49 -23.93
CA ASN A 1233 17.40 -65.60 -24.94
C ASN A 1233 18.76 -65.06 -24.53
N SER A 1234 18.95 -64.68 -23.26
CA SER A 1234 20.25 -64.20 -22.79
C SER A 1234 21.33 -65.28 -22.81
N LEU A 1235 20.97 -66.57 -22.77
CA LEU A 1235 21.89 -67.70 -22.94
C LEU A 1235 21.95 -68.27 -24.36
N GLN A 1236 21.30 -67.66 -25.34
CA GLN A 1236 21.21 -68.18 -26.71
C GLN A 1236 22.59 -68.38 -27.35
N GLY A 1237 23.54 -67.45 -27.15
CA GLY A 1237 24.90 -67.58 -27.65
C GLY A 1237 25.66 -68.77 -27.06
N LEU A 1238 25.45 -69.07 -25.78
CA LEU A 1238 26.00 -70.25 -25.11
C LEU A 1238 25.42 -71.55 -25.71
N PHE A 1239 24.11 -71.60 -25.96
CA PHE A 1239 23.48 -72.76 -26.59
C PHE A 1239 24.02 -73.01 -28.01
N ILE A 1240 24.26 -71.94 -28.79
CA ILE A 1240 24.86 -72.06 -30.12
C ILE A 1240 26.29 -72.63 -30.03
N LEU A 1241 27.12 -72.16 -29.10
CA LEU A 1241 28.46 -72.69 -28.89
C LEU A 1241 28.42 -74.19 -28.53
N VAL A 1242 27.64 -74.57 -27.51
CA VAL A 1242 27.60 -75.94 -27.00
C VAL A 1242 27.02 -76.90 -28.04
N PHE A 1243 25.82 -76.62 -28.56
CA PHE A 1243 25.10 -77.55 -29.43
C PHE A 1243 25.50 -77.45 -30.91
N GLY A 1244 25.91 -76.27 -31.37
CA GLY A 1244 26.34 -76.04 -32.75
C GLY A 1244 27.79 -76.45 -33.02
N THR A 1245 28.68 -76.34 -32.02
CA THR A 1245 30.12 -76.59 -32.21
C THR A 1245 30.68 -77.69 -31.31
N LEU A 1246 30.59 -77.55 -29.98
CA LEU A 1246 31.30 -78.43 -29.03
C LEU A 1246 30.73 -79.85 -28.98
N TRP A 1247 29.44 -80.05 -29.29
CA TRP A 1247 28.81 -81.37 -29.30
C TRP A 1247 28.88 -82.07 -30.67
N ASP A 1248 29.38 -81.41 -31.72
CA ASP A 1248 29.58 -82.05 -33.03
C ASP A 1248 30.85 -82.93 -32.98
N LYS A 1249 30.65 -84.25 -33.07
CA LYS A 1249 31.76 -85.24 -33.05
C LYS A 1249 32.83 -84.94 -34.11
N LYS A 1250 32.45 -84.42 -35.29
CA LYS A 1250 33.40 -84.09 -36.35
C LYS A 1250 34.27 -82.90 -35.98
N ILE A 1251 33.73 -81.92 -35.24
CA ILE A 1251 34.49 -80.78 -34.72
C ILE A 1251 35.41 -81.25 -33.59
N GLN A 1252 34.92 -82.10 -32.67
CA GLN A 1252 35.76 -82.67 -31.61
C GLN A 1252 36.94 -83.47 -32.17
N GLU A 1253 36.70 -84.33 -33.16
CA GLU A 1253 37.75 -85.09 -33.86
C GLU A 1253 38.74 -84.17 -34.59
N ALA A 1254 38.26 -83.09 -35.22
CA ALA A 1254 39.11 -82.09 -35.88
C ALA A 1254 40.04 -81.36 -34.90
N LEU A 1255 39.49 -80.93 -33.76
CA LEU A 1255 40.22 -80.23 -32.70
C LEU A 1255 41.25 -81.17 -32.05
N LEU A 1256 40.90 -82.43 -31.80
CA LEU A 1256 41.81 -83.44 -31.25
C LEU A 1256 42.95 -83.80 -32.21
N LYS A 1257 42.65 -83.95 -33.51
CA LYS A 1257 43.66 -84.25 -34.55
C LYS A 1257 44.64 -83.08 -34.77
N ARG A 1258 44.20 -81.85 -34.51
CA ARG A 1258 45.04 -80.65 -34.53
C ARG A 1258 45.88 -80.49 -33.26
N ASN A 1259 45.32 -80.78 -32.09
CA ASN A 1259 46.07 -80.82 -30.83
C ASN A 1259 47.10 -81.96 -30.79
N SER A 1260 46.92 -83.04 -31.57
CA SER A 1260 47.95 -84.07 -31.73
C SER A 1260 49.06 -83.67 -32.73
N SER A 1261 48.83 -82.68 -33.59
CA SER A 1261 49.83 -82.15 -34.55
C SER A 1261 50.60 -80.92 -34.03
N SER A 1262 50.34 -80.48 -32.79
CA SER A 1262 51.11 -79.43 -32.09
C SER A 1262 52.14 -79.97 -31.08
N LYS A 1263 52.41 -81.29 -31.07
CA LYS A 1263 53.58 -81.89 -30.39
C LYS A 1263 54.56 -82.45 -31.44
N TRP A 1264 55.73 -81.80 -31.52
CA TRP A 1264 56.95 -82.15 -32.27
C TRP A 1264 57.06 -81.71 -33.75
N SER A 1265 57.72 -80.56 -33.96
CA SER A 1265 58.90 -80.48 -34.84
C SER A 1265 59.94 -79.59 -34.18
N SER A 1266 61.12 -80.16 -34.03
CA SER A 1266 62.34 -79.72 -33.33
C SER A 1266 63.04 -78.49 -33.93
N GLN A 1267 63.78 -77.78 -33.06
CA GLN A 1267 65.02 -76.97 -33.24
C GLN A 1267 65.50 -76.76 -34.72
N GLN A 1268 65.88 -75.58 -35.23
CA GLN A 1268 67.06 -74.79 -34.84
C GLN A 1268 67.18 -73.52 -35.74
N SER A 1269 67.48 -72.37 -35.10
CA SER A 1269 68.24 -71.17 -35.55
C SER A 1269 68.42 -70.78 -37.04
N LYS A 1270 68.12 -69.50 -37.38
CA LYS A 1270 69.11 -68.50 -37.86
C LYS A 1270 68.51 -67.08 -38.10
N VAL A 1271 69.04 -66.11 -37.36
CA VAL A 1271 69.63 -64.81 -37.79
C VAL A 1271 68.94 -63.96 -38.90
N ARG A 1272 68.38 -62.81 -38.44
CA ARG A 1272 68.58 -61.39 -38.83
C ARG A 1272 68.09 -60.83 -40.20
N THR A 1273 67.69 -59.55 -40.12
CA THR A 1273 67.41 -58.50 -41.16
C THR A 1273 66.14 -58.73 -42.00
N LEU A 1274 65.24 -57.76 -42.18
CA LEU A 1274 65.34 -56.30 -42.26
C LEU A 1274 64.12 -55.63 -41.58
#